data_AF-R9J5W9-F1
#
_entry.id   AF-R9J5W9-F1
#
_cell.length_a   1.000
_cell.length_b   1.000
_cell.length_c   1.000
_cell.angle_alpha   90.00
_cell.angle_beta   90.00
_cell.angle_gamma   90.00
#
_symmetry.space_group_name_H-M   'P 1'
#
loop_
_entity.id
_entity.type
_entity.pdbx_description
1 polymer ?
#
loop_
_entity_poly.entity_id
_entity_poly.type
_entity_poly.pdbx_seq_one_letter_code
_entity_poly.pdbx_strand_id
1 'polypeptide(L)'
;MAGKKNNWKFLKNQKYGESVKGRDVYNDQQLRRGVLRDSQTMLSRNVISLCISMLAAFCIFFLWSAGVSVLGNYTSSDSYGLFYVYSSMQIYVSLGIGFLVFAVLQPFMRKNLEAQNMLCTTDDINQYTDDQHVALPEELQLKFNYFPDAGAHSSVQVSSLISHMALSNKGIKKVKMAKRYDKNVYDRNGEIIAYKNEIIYDDENNPKYMEVPMFDTEFADALFEASGAPEEVRKTYDVRKISYNPGNKNKDKLCGEQFVKVRSSSTGRKRIIKTGKSLYNTVSDLINNDWYIPEYEPQRPAGVYLVDSAPVNTMILAITRAGKGQTIIEPTIDMWMREKRLNNILLNDPKGELLVKNYVRGTVRGYQIVQFNLINAMKTDIYNPLGMAAQAAREGDFTKCAAYVESVAEVFFPLEGAEDPVWPNAANNAFKRAAFGLIDHYLEEERTYRNECSSRIAAGECIDPQTIDTHIDAMWGRVTLYNCYQMFVQLVGKKMPNPAQVFANNLKSGQYDYLDDDEINDLAKEANRKSVLWNGSSELDCLSLYFNATDYLPKNTMRTLVGNINNSLKSMAGADKMMASVYGIAITAMSFFTDPTISTLTSGTPSQTVDLAGLSFPRRLGVRFHPDFVKRRHYIGLRCMWDAFEDVAFKKNMGNEFQHSDIVSREGWARYYFDGKFKTDTAYIRLRLTNAGTDALVHEYYFVFHKGYQISLDGRTYVKDPVLGTKIAKNGVLYELVKDDKTGEFKPGVTAFKRKRLLTDNNSAIENVWYKVSDESVPVITQSYVRYCEKPKMIFLVTPPHLMKYAKLILILIKQLVDINFDQSYMTKPNQKPLYKTRYMLDELGNLKSEGHGISGFETMLSIGLGQDQQFTLVLQTLQQLREVYGESVDKIVQGNTSNIIFLKSTDDEMLRTLSNMSGTTHRSYIDQKTVTRDMEKLLLANEGKASYMMQTKEVPVISYNDMMYIEKNNSMVFRAGDSPVWNRNETILPMSYKLFENTIRVPGREYSLQTIPTLSSAMDFDLMNNQPDFDKLLNKRMEQALMAESVMKSYNAAFGYDDDDIRRLDKDIYANDIMDMIDAEFARQNTAMDFDNTAVRKESISLYEVEEDQEMQKQINDIRKQNEKDGKKVYAEGQLSRGDLINEAGKARHGFDNLFAAVFVKLKKEFANDKCFSVIEDSLYGSTGTEMPYIVKQSAEDMELLAGMVSDPTARVFADGEFVQEEIDMFSGYRVTDEFIRFIAGFAGWETILDGKFDAAVAEFLRKEEYSGAA
;
A
#
# COMPACT_ATOMS: atom_id res chain seq x y z
N MET A 1 48.43 -35.66 3.67
CA MET A 1 47.09 -35.04 3.70
C MET A 1 46.31 -35.53 2.49
N ALA A 2 45.30 -36.39 2.69
CA ALA A 2 44.35 -36.73 1.63
C ALA A 2 43.12 -35.80 1.77
N GLY A 3 42.58 -35.31 0.66
CA GLY A 3 41.53 -34.27 0.71
C GLY A 3 40.26 -34.74 1.42
N LYS A 4 39.84 -34.01 2.48
CA LYS A 4 38.52 -34.17 3.10
C LYS A 4 37.44 -34.13 2.01
N LYS A 5 36.60 -35.17 1.92
CA LYS A 5 35.46 -35.19 0.98
C LYS A 5 34.49 -34.08 1.39
N ASN A 6 34.18 -33.19 0.45
CA ASN A 6 33.37 -32.01 0.73
C ASN A 6 31.94 -32.39 1.18
N ASN A 7 31.48 -31.83 2.31
CA ASN A 7 30.21 -32.14 2.99
C ASN A 7 29.00 -32.19 2.03
N TRP A 8 29.00 -31.32 1.02
CA TRP A 8 28.04 -31.25 -0.07
C TRP A 8 27.73 -32.59 -0.78
N LYS A 9 28.72 -33.46 -0.99
CA LYS A 9 28.51 -34.76 -1.66
C LYS A 9 27.69 -35.76 -0.83
N PHE A 10 27.60 -35.56 0.47
CA PHE A 10 26.84 -36.40 1.39
C PHE A 10 25.39 -35.91 1.49
N LEU A 11 25.21 -34.63 1.83
CA LEU A 11 23.89 -33.98 1.94
C LEU A 11 23.04 -34.11 0.66
N LYS A 12 23.66 -34.00 -0.52
CA LYS A 12 22.96 -34.11 -1.82
C LYS A 12 22.26 -35.45 -2.05
N ASN A 13 22.65 -36.52 -1.36
CA ASN A 13 22.17 -37.89 -1.60
C ASN A 13 21.18 -38.41 -0.55
N GLN A 14 20.85 -37.64 0.50
CA GLN A 14 19.91 -38.03 1.55
C GLN A 14 18.49 -37.54 1.26
N LYS A 15 17.46 -38.28 1.70
CA LYS A 15 16.08 -37.78 1.71
C LYS A 15 15.84 -36.86 2.91
N TYR A 16 14.80 -36.03 2.86
CA TYR A 16 14.48 -35.06 3.93
C TYR A 16 14.30 -35.71 5.31
N GLY A 17 13.62 -36.87 5.40
CA GLY A 17 13.49 -37.63 6.66
C GLY A 17 14.75 -38.41 7.10
N GLU A 18 15.83 -38.36 6.33
CA GLU A 18 17.11 -39.04 6.60
C GLU A 18 18.22 -38.04 6.98
N SER A 19 18.02 -36.73 6.80
CA SER A 19 19.06 -35.69 6.96
C SER A 19 19.43 -35.34 8.41
N VAL A 20 18.55 -35.68 9.36
CA VAL A 20 18.72 -35.46 10.81
C VAL A 20 19.40 -36.66 11.48
N LYS A 21 19.06 -37.88 11.06
CA LYS A 21 19.38 -39.17 11.73
C LYS A 21 20.86 -39.60 11.81
N GLY A 22 21.83 -38.75 11.46
CA GLY A 22 23.20 -39.21 11.14
C GLY A 22 24.35 -38.23 11.36
N ARG A 23 24.25 -37.29 12.31
CA ARG A 23 25.28 -36.26 12.57
C ARG A 23 26.01 -36.49 13.90
N ASP A 24 27.22 -35.95 14.01
CA ASP A 24 28.13 -36.12 15.16
C ASP A 24 28.79 -34.80 15.57
N VAL A 25 29.23 -34.74 16.84
CA VAL A 25 29.33 -33.51 17.65
C VAL A 25 30.70 -33.43 18.35
N TYR A 26 31.78 -33.43 17.57
CA TYR A 26 33.15 -33.22 18.09
C TYR A 26 33.90 -32.08 17.38
N ASN A 27 33.75 -30.87 17.93
CA ASN A 27 34.60 -29.65 17.81
C ASN A 27 35.19 -29.22 16.44
N ASP A 28 34.82 -29.85 15.34
CA ASP A 28 35.17 -29.48 13.97
C ASP A 28 34.18 -30.22 13.05
N GLN A 29 33.18 -29.52 12.51
CA GLN A 29 31.95 -30.11 11.93
C GLN A 29 32.20 -31.14 10.79
N GLN A 30 32.37 -32.40 11.15
CA GLN A 30 32.53 -33.53 10.22
C GLN A 30 31.29 -34.42 10.22
N LEU A 31 30.67 -34.59 9.04
CA LEU A 31 29.45 -35.38 8.83
C LEU A 31 29.62 -36.90 8.96
N ARG A 32 30.64 -37.38 9.66
CA ARG A 32 30.87 -38.81 9.89
C ARG A 32 30.67 -39.10 11.38
N ARG A 33 29.60 -39.83 11.69
CA ARG A 33 29.44 -40.46 13.00
C ARG A 33 30.61 -41.39 13.29
N GLY A 34 31.01 -41.38 14.56
CA GLY A 34 31.77 -42.44 15.19
C GLY A 34 33.12 -42.76 14.55
N VAL A 35 33.86 -41.78 14.03
CA VAL A 35 35.24 -41.98 13.53
C VAL A 35 36.20 -41.03 14.25
N LEU A 36 36.80 -41.52 15.35
CA LEU A 36 37.84 -40.82 16.11
C LEU A 36 39.15 -40.68 15.31
N ARG A 37 39.44 -41.66 14.45
CA ARG A 37 40.57 -41.68 13.50
C ARG A 37 40.21 -42.47 12.25
N ASP A 38 40.79 -42.13 11.10
CA ASP A 38 40.64 -42.95 9.88
C ASP A 38 41.12 -44.39 10.18
N SER A 39 40.26 -45.36 9.87
CA SER A 39 40.56 -46.78 10.12
C SER A 39 41.77 -47.23 9.31
N GLN A 40 42.69 -47.94 9.97
CA GLN A 40 43.89 -48.43 9.31
C GLN A 40 43.52 -49.54 8.32
N THR A 41 44.13 -49.50 7.13
CA THR A 41 43.95 -50.54 6.12
C THR A 41 44.92 -51.68 6.33
N MET A 42 44.56 -52.90 5.89
CA MET A 42 45.45 -54.07 5.92
C MET A 42 46.76 -53.88 5.15
N LEU A 43 46.91 -52.84 4.32
CA LEU A 43 48.03 -52.69 3.38
C LEU A 43 49.39 -52.60 4.11
N SER A 44 49.50 -51.80 5.19
CA SER A 44 50.73 -51.71 5.99
C SER A 44 51.03 -53.02 6.74
N ARG A 45 50.01 -53.67 7.29
CA ARG A 45 50.13 -54.95 8.00
C ARG A 45 50.52 -56.09 7.05
N ASN A 46 49.96 -56.12 5.84
CA ASN A 46 50.31 -57.05 4.78
C ASN A 46 51.77 -56.90 4.37
N VAL A 47 52.26 -55.67 4.18
CA VAL A 47 53.68 -55.40 3.87
C VAL A 47 54.59 -55.91 5.00
N ILE A 48 54.26 -55.64 6.27
CA ILE A 48 55.03 -56.13 7.43
C ILE A 48 55.04 -57.67 7.47
N SER A 49 53.88 -58.33 7.32
CA SER A 49 53.79 -59.79 7.27
C SER A 49 54.56 -60.38 6.09
N LEU A 50 54.56 -59.71 4.93
CA LEU A 50 55.31 -60.13 3.74
C LEU A 50 56.82 -60.00 3.98
N CYS A 51 57.29 -58.91 4.58
CA CYS A 51 58.69 -58.74 4.94
C CYS A 51 59.16 -59.80 5.95
N ILE A 52 58.39 -60.07 7.00
CA ILE A 52 58.72 -61.12 8.00
C ILE A 52 58.72 -62.52 7.35
N SER A 53 57.76 -62.79 6.46
CA SER A 53 57.67 -64.02 5.67
C SER A 53 58.89 -64.22 4.76
N MET A 54 59.32 -63.17 4.03
CA MET A 54 60.53 -63.22 3.21
C MET A 54 61.79 -63.38 4.06
N LEU A 55 61.87 -62.73 5.23
CA LEU A 55 62.99 -62.91 6.17
C LEU A 55 63.07 -64.35 6.69
N ALA A 56 61.94 -64.96 7.04
CA ALA A 56 61.89 -66.37 7.44
C ALA A 56 62.32 -67.30 6.30
N ALA A 57 61.81 -67.09 5.08
CA ALA A 57 62.23 -67.84 3.90
C ALA A 57 63.73 -67.68 3.63
N PHE A 58 64.27 -66.46 3.72
CA PHE A 58 65.69 -66.17 3.51
C PHE A 58 66.58 -66.82 4.58
N CYS A 59 66.23 -66.72 5.86
CA CYS A 59 66.96 -67.37 6.94
C CYS A 59 66.98 -68.89 6.79
N ILE A 60 65.86 -69.51 6.40
CA ILE A 60 65.79 -70.96 6.16
C ILE A 60 66.61 -71.35 4.92
N PHE A 61 66.53 -70.58 3.84
CA PHE A 61 67.35 -70.79 2.64
C PHE A 61 68.85 -70.69 2.96
N PHE A 62 69.24 -69.75 3.81
CA PHE A 62 70.63 -69.55 4.23
C PHE A 62 71.12 -70.65 5.20
N LEU A 63 70.31 -71.04 6.19
CA LEU A 63 70.61 -72.17 7.09
C LEU A 63 70.72 -73.50 6.32
N TRP A 64 69.84 -73.73 5.34
CA TRP A 64 69.92 -74.88 4.45
C TRP A 64 71.21 -74.84 3.60
N SER A 65 71.55 -73.68 3.04
CA SER A 65 72.80 -73.49 2.27
C SER A 65 74.05 -73.74 3.12
N ALA A 66 74.08 -73.21 4.35
CA ALA A 66 75.17 -73.41 5.29
C ALA A 66 75.29 -74.90 5.70
N GLY A 67 74.17 -75.58 5.96
CA GLY A 67 74.15 -77.02 6.26
C GLY A 67 74.69 -77.87 5.11
N VAL A 68 74.29 -77.57 3.87
CA VAL A 68 74.82 -78.25 2.67
C VAL A 68 76.31 -77.95 2.48
N SER A 69 76.77 -76.72 2.74
CA SER A 69 78.19 -76.36 2.63
C SER A 69 79.07 -77.04 3.70
N VAL A 70 78.53 -77.32 4.90
CA VAL A 70 79.23 -78.08 5.96
C VAL A 70 79.29 -79.57 5.63
N LEU A 71 78.24 -80.14 5.02
CA LEU A 71 78.23 -81.53 4.54
C LEU A 71 79.10 -81.74 3.29
N GLY A 72 79.18 -80.74 2.39
CA GLY A 72 79.94 -80.81 1.14
C GLY A 72 81.46 -80.84 1.29
N ASN A 73 82.00 -80.38 2.44
CA ASN A 73 83.45 -80.34 2.69
C ASN A 73 84.10 -81.73 2.90
N TYR A 74 83.35 -82.83 2.77
CA TYR A 74 83.88 -84.20 2.88
C TYR A 74 84.13 -84.92 1.54
N THR A 75 83.84 -84.31 0.38
CA THR A 75 84.04 -84.96 -0.94
C THR A 75 84.68 -84.07 -2.00
N SER A 76 86.00 -84.18 -2.12
CA SER A 76 86.86 -83.97 -3.31
C SER A 76 86.93 -82.59 -4.00
N SER A 77 88.15 -82.28 -4.45
CA SER A 77 88.59 -81.05 -5.11
C SER A 77 88.24 -80.95 -6.60
N ASP A 78 87.70 -79.80 -7.04
CA ASP A 78 88.36 -78.95 -8.04
C ASP A 78 87.69 -77.57 -8.16
N SER A 79 88.44 -76.56 -8.61
CA SER A 79 88.04 -75.14 -8.53
C SER A 79 87.58 -74.55 -9.87
N TYR A 80 86.26 -74.37 -10.05
CA TYR A 80 85.70 -73.49 -11.11
C TYR A 80 84.36 -72.85 -10.71
N GLY A 81 84.19 -71.56 -11.06
CA GLY A 81 82.88 -70.96 -11.34
C GLY A 81 82.02 -70.50 -10.13
N LEU A 82 81.77 -69.19 -10.05
CA LEU A 82 80.96 -68.56 -8.99
C LEU A 82 79.44 -68.73 -9.20
N PHE A 83 78.95 -69.95 -9.40
CA PHE A 83 77.52 -70.28 -9.47
C PHE A 83 77.23 -71.68 -8.90
N TYR A 84 77.01 -71.77 -7.59
CA TYR A 84 76.36 -72.95 -7.00
C TYR A 84 74.94 -73.06 -7.58
N VAL A 85 74.64 -74.16 -8.28
CA VAL A 85 73.29 -74.45 -8.76
C VAL A 85 72.43 -74.83 -7.55
N TYR A 86 71.72 -73.85 -7.00
CA TYR A 86 70.74 -74.07 -5.94
C TYR A 86 69.71 -75.10 -6.40
N SER A 87 69.50 -76.14 -5.60
CA SER A 87 68.43 -77.10 -5.86
C SER A 87 67.10 -76.37 -5.91
N SER A 88 66.31 -76.58 -6.97
CA SER A 88 64.96 -76.01 -7.08
C SER A 88 64.10 -76.38 -5.88
N MET A 89 64.29 -77.57 -5.30
CA MET A 89 63.64 -78.03 -4.08
C MET A 89 63.97 -77.15 -2.85
N GLN A 90 65.20 -76.63 -2.74
CA GLN A 90 65.60 -75.72 -1.66
C GLN A 90 64.85 -74.38 -1.74
N ILE A 91 64.63 -73.86 -2.95
CA ILE A 91 63.85 -72.65 -3.20
C ILE A 91 62.36 -72.91 -2.91
N TYR A 92 61.81 -74.05 -3.33
CA TYR A 92 60.41 -74.39 -3.06
C TYR A 92 60.12 -74.59 -1.56
N VAL A 93 61.03 -75.22 -0.80
CA VAL A 93 60.82 -75.41 0.64
C VAL A 93 60.97 -74.09 1.42
N SER A 94 61.94 -73.24 1.09
CA SER A 94 62.09 -71.94 1.76
C SER A 94 60.90 -71.01 1.49
N LEU A 95 60.43 -70.95 0.24
CA LEU A 95 59.21 -70.22 -0.14
C LEU A 95 57.95 -70.83 0.51
N GLY A 96 57.85 -72.15 0.58
CA GLY A 96 56.72 -72.85 1.22
C GLY A 96 56.60 -72.55 2.71
N ILE A 97 57.72 -72.52 3.44
CA ILE A 97 57.72 -72.16 4.86
C ILE A 97 57.48 -70.64 5.03
N GLY A 98 58.03 -69.80 4.16
CA GLY A 98 57.69 -68.37 4.12
C GLY A 98 56.19 -68.14 3.95
N PHE A 99 55.55 -68.89 3.05
CA PHE A 99 54.10 -68.83 2.83
C PHE A 99 53.30 -69.28 4.06
N LEU A 100 53.70 -70.36 4.74
CA LEU A 100 53.08 -70.79 5.99
C LEU A 100 53.17 -69.72 7.09
N VAL A 101 54.34 -69.08 7.25
CA VAL A 101 54.54 -67.95 8.19
C VAL A 101 53.61 -66.78 7.83
N PHE A 102 53.46 -66.45 6.55
CA PHE A 102 52.52 -65.41 6.10
C PHE A 102 51.07 -65.79 6.41
N ALA A 103 50.67 -67.03 6.12
CA ALA A 103 49.31 -67.53 6.33
C ALA A 103 48.91 -67.54 7.83
N VAL A 104 49.85 -67.80 8.74
CA VAL A 104 49.62 -67.72 10.20
C VAL A 104 49.61 -66.28 10.71
N LEU A 105 50.47 -65.40 10.17
CA LEU A 105 50.51 -63.98 10.57
C LEU A 105 49.28 -63.20 10.12
N GLN A 106 48.69 -63.53 8.96
CA GLN A 106 47.51 -62.84 8.41
C GLN A 106 46.32 -62.74 9.38
N PRO A 107 45.75 -63.82 9.94
CA PRO A 107 44.62 -63.74 10.86
C PRO A 107 44.97 -63.03 12.18
N PHE A 108 46.21 -63.13 12.66
CA PHE A 108 46.67 -62.42 13.86
C PHE A 108 46.76 -60.91 13.62
N MET A 109 47.36 -60.50 12.51
CA MET A 109 47.47 -59.10 12.09
C MET A 109 46.11 -58.49 11.77
N ARG A 110 45.19 -59.28 11.20
CA ARG A 110 43.80 -58.89 11.00
C ARG A 110 43.07 -58.65 12.32
N LYS A 111 43.14 -59.58 13.28
CA LYS A 111 42.55 -59.36 14.63
C LYS A 111 43.14 -58.14 15.35
N ASN A 112 44.44 -57.90 15.20
CA ASN A 112 45.10 -56.72 15.77
C ASN A 112 44.63 -55.42 15.08
N LEU A 113 44.48 -55.44 13.74
CA LEU A 113 43.90 -54.33 12.99
C LEU A 113 42.44 -54.05 13.39
N GLU A 114 41.62 -55.10 13.52
CA GLU A 114 40.23 -55.02 13.97
C GLU A 114 40.17 -54.43 15.40
N ALA A 115 41.03 -54.88 16.32
CA ALA A 115 41.14 -54.31 17.67
C ALA A 115 41.63 -52.85 17.69
N GLN A 116 42.56 -52.45 16.82
CA GLN A 116 43.00 -51.07 16.68
C GLN A 116 41.92 -50.18 16.02
N ASN A 117 41.14 -50.74 15.11
CA ASN A 117 40.04 -50.02 14.44
C ASN A 117 38.81 -49.89 15.34
N MET A 118 38.53 -50.82 16.26
CA MET A 118 37.52 -50.63 17.33
C MET A 118 37.84 -49.43 18.23
N LEU A 119 39.11 -49.06 18.38
CA LEU A 119 39.51 -47.82 19.08
C LEU A 119 39.47 -46.57 18.17
N CYS A 120 39.28 -46.75 16.87
CA CYS A 120 39.13 -45.68 15.90
C CYS A 120 37.65 -45.32 15.65
N THR A 121 36.71 -46.18 16.05
CA THR A 121 35.27 -45.97 15.82
C THR A 121 34.41 -46.08 17.07
N THR A 122 33.35 -45.26 17.16
CA THR A 122 32.39 -45.24 18.29
C THR A 122 30.93 -45.37 17.83
N ASP A 123 30.71 -45.89 16.62
CA ASP A 123 29.38 -46.16 16.03
C ASP A 123 28.50 -47.06 16.93
N ASP A 124 29.15 -47.90 17.73
CA ASP A 124 28.56 -48.85 18.68
C ASP A 124 27.83 -48.17 19.86
N ILE A 125 28.18 -46.91 20.18
CA ILE A 125 27.78 -46.22 21.43
C ILE A 125 26.84 -45.03 21.16
N ASN A 126 27.02 -44.30 20.06
CA ASN A 126 26.28 -43.05 19.79
C ASN A 126 25.16 -43.25 18.75
N GLN A 127 24.08 -43.91 19.16
CA GLN A 127 22.94 -44.28 18.30
C GLN A 127 21.71 -43.35 18.41
N TYR A 128 21.80 -42.23 19.13
CA TYR A 128 20.69 -41.28 19.27
C TYR A 128 20.28 -40.70 17.90
N THR A 129 19.06 -40.96 17.46
CA THR A 129 18.57 -40.56 16.11
C THR A 129 17.94 -39.17 16.09
N ASP A 130 17.52 -38.67 17.26
CA ASP A 130 16.64 -37.52 17.41
C ASP A 130 17.35 -36.33 18.09
N ASP A 131 18.67 -36.43 18.22
CA ASP A 131 19.60 -35.40 18.72
C ASP A 131 19.52 -34.12 17.86
N GLN A 132 19.39 -32.96 18.50
CA GLN A 132 19.43 -31.67 17.82
C GLN A 132 20.87 -31.15 17.64
N HIS A 133 21.08 -30.24 16.69
CA HIS A 133 22.38 -29.61 16.41
C HIS A 133 22.22 -28.13 16.01
N VAL A 134 23.28 -27.34 16.07
CA VAL A 134 23.27 -25.97 15.52
C VAL A 134 23.33 -26.04 13.99
N ALA A 135 22.35 -25.45 13.32
CA ALA A 135 22.16 -25.55 11.87
C ALA A 135 23.42 -25.15 11.07
N LEU A 136 23.81 -26.00 10.12
CA LEU A 136 24.99 -25.76 9.28
C LEU A 136 24.68 -24.71 8.20
N PRO A 137 25.64 -23.86 7.78
CA PRO A 137 25.43 -22.89 6.70
C PRO A 137 24.86 -23.52 5.42
N GLU A 138 25.32 -24.72 5.05
CA GLU A 138 24.83 -25.48 3.89
C GLU A 138 23.36 -25.95 4.02
N GLU A 139 22.82 -26.08 5.24
CA GLU A 139 21.40 -26.36 5.46
C GLU A 139 20.54 -25.12 5.28
N LEU A 140 21.01 -23.98 5.83
CA LEU A 140 20.33 -22.70 5.70
C LEU A 140 20.16 -22.34 4.22
N GLN A 141 21.20 -22.58 3.41
CA GLN A 141 21.19 -22.43 1.94
C GLN A 141 20.11 -23.27 1.24
N LEU A 142 19.94 -24.53 1.66
CA LEU A 142 18.94 -25.43 1.08
C LEU A 142 17.53 -25.12 1.55
N LYS A 143 17.36 -24.62 2.78
CA LYS A 143 16.06 -24.37 3.38
C LYS A 143 15.47 -23.00 3.03
N PHE A 144 16.20 -21.94 3.29
CA PHE A 144 15.71 -20.56 3.21
C PHE A 144 15.83 -19.97 1.80
N ASN A 145 15.25 -18.78 1.62
CA ASN A 145 15.33 -18.00 0.39
C ASN A 145 16.46 -16.97 0.47
N TYR A 146 16.86 -16.45 -0.69
CA TYR A 146 17.98 -15.51 -0.82
C TYR A 146 17.48 -14.11 -1.14
N PHE A 147 17.96 -13.13 -0.39
CA PHE A 147 17.69 -11.70 -0.64
C PHE A 147 19.02 -10.92 -0.65
N PRO A 148 19.21 -9.94 -1.57
CA PRO A 148 20.43 -9.13 -1.61
C PRO A 148 20.57 -8.26 -0.35
N ASP A 149 21.77 -8.17 0.22
CA ASP A 149 22.01 -7.40 1.45
C ASP A 149 21.82 -5.88 1.26
N ALA A 150 22.28 -5.32 0.14
CA ALA A 150 22.14 -3.91 -0.24
C ALA A 150 21.82 -3.75 -1.75
N GLY A 151 21.28 -2.59 -2.13
CA GLY A 151 21.17 -2.12 -3.52
C GLY A 151 20.18 -2.87 -4.43
N ALA A 152 20.39 -4.17 -4.70
CA ALA A 152 19.56 -4.91 -5.65
C ALA A 152 18.13 -5.18 -5.13
N HIS A 153 17.18 -5.26 -6.06
CA HIS A 153 15.78 -5.60 -5.83
C HIS A 153 15.49 -7.06 -6.20
N SER A 154 14.54 -7.70 -5.49
CA SER A 154 14.22 -9.13 -5.60
C SER A 154 12.70 -9.39 -5.57
N SER A 155 12.23 -10.46 -6.20
CA SER A 155 10.82 -10.91 -6.11
C SER A 155 10.52 -11.72 -4.85
N VAL A 156 11.55 -12.16 -4.12
CA VAL A 156 11.38 -12.87 -2.85
C VAL A 156 10.75 -11.93 -1.83
N GLN A 157 9.59 -12.30 -1.28
CA GLN A 157 8.98 -11.57 -0.17
C GLN A 157 9.56 -12.03 1.17
N VAL A 158 10.02 -11.10 1.99
CA VAL A 158 10.71 -11.33 3.26
C VAL A 158 9.73 -11.23 4.42
N SER A 159 9.59 -12.28 5.22
CA SER A 159 8.85 -12.25 6.49
C SER A 159 9.80 -12.19 7.70
N SER A 160 10.98 -12.82 7.61
CA SER A 160 11.95 -12.85 8.70
C SER A 160 13.40 -12.95 8.20
N LEU A 161 14.32 -12.20 8.82
CA LEU A 161 15.76 -12.28 8.56
C LEU A 161 16.35 -13.41 9.43
N ILE A 162 16.94 -14.43 8.81
CA ILE A 162 17.46 -15.61 9.52
C ILE A 162 18.98 -15.58 9.66
N SER A 163 19.71 -15.26 8.59
CA SER A 163 21.18 -15.32 8.55
C SER A 163 21.75 -14.45 7.42
N HIS A 164 23.07 -14.35 7.33
CA HIS A 164 23.79 -13.63 6.28
C HIS A 164 24.93 -14.49 5.70
N MET A 165 25.29 -14.31 4.42
CA MET A 165 26.40 -15.01 3.77
C MET A 165 27.06 -14.15 2.68
N ALA A 166 28.38 -14.27 2.50
CA ALA A 166 29.08 -13.67 1.35
C ALA A 166 29.11 -14.63 0.14
N LEU A 167 28.82 -14.11 -1.06
CA LEU A 167 28.78 -14.88 -2.30
C LEU A 167 29.88 -14.45 -3.27
N SER A 168 30.42 -15.41 -4.03
CA SER A 168 31.39 -15.11 -5.09
C SER A 168 30.70 -14.76 -6.41
N ASN A 169 31.26 -13.80 -7.14
CA ASN A 169 30.80 -13.40 -8.50
C ASN A 169 30.91 -14.51 -9.59
N LYS A 170 31.30 -15.73 -9.23
CA LYS A 170 31.55 -16.83 -10.19
C LYS A 170 30.22 -17.34 -10.75
N GLY A 171 29.97 -17.06 -12.03
CA GLY A 171 28.71 -17.41 -12.71
C GLY A 171 27.61 -16.37 -12.53
N ILE A 172 27.94 -15.14 -12.15
CA ILE A 172 26.99 -14.03 -12.03
C ILE A 172 27.29 -13.02 -13.15
N LYS A 173 26.24 -12.49 -13.77
CA LYS A 173 26.34 -11.48 -14.82
C LYS A 173 26.85 -10.16 -14.22
N LYS A 174 27.56 -9.36 -15.03
CA LYS A 174 27.81 -7.97 -14.71
C LYS A 174 26.49 -7.18 -14.76
N VAL A 175 26.43 -6.10 -13.98
CA VAL A 175 25.30 -5.17 -13.93
C VAL A 175 25.72 -3.80 -14.46
N LYS A 176 24.78 -3.10 -15.10
CA LYS A 176 24.95 -1.71 -15.49
C LYS A 176 24.54 -0.83 -14.31
N MET A 177 25.41 0.09 -13.92
CA MET A 177 25.21 1.02 -12.82
C MET A 177 25.40 2.45 -13.32
N ALA A 178 24.56 3.38 -12.88
CA ALA A 178 24.68 4.79 -13.27
C ALA A 178 25.95 5.41 -12.65
N LYS A 179 26.73 6.12 -13.46
CA LYS A 179 27.88 6.91 -12.99
C LYS A 179 27.39 8.11 -12.21
N ARG A 180 28.10 8.45 -11.14
CA ARG A 180 27.76 9.55 -10.23
C ARG A 180 29.00 10.40 -9.93
N TYR A 181 28.80 11.65 -9.53
CA TYR A 181 29.91 12.54 -9.14
C TYR A 181 30.47 12.16 -7.76
N ASP A 182 31.78 11.91 -7.66
CA ASP A 182 32.45 11.54 -6.40
C ASP A 182 32.53 12.69 -5.37
N LYS A 183 32.43 13.93 -5.85
CA LYS A 183 32.52 15.19 -5.09
C LYS A 183 31.62 16.26 -5.72
N ASN A 184 31.28 17.30 -4.98
CA ASN A 184 30.60 18.47 -5.53
C ASN A 184 31.44 19.10 -6.64
N VAL A 185 30.79 19.47 -7.75
CA VAL A 185 31.39 20.17 -8.88
C VAL A 185 30.99 21.65 -8.80
N TYR A 186 31.97 22.54 -8.90
CA TYR A 186 31.77 23.98 -8.80
C TYR A 186 31.99 24.64 -10.16
N ASP A 187 31.27 25.72 -10.43
CA ASP A 187 31.47 26.56 -11.60
C ASP A 187 32.67 27.51 -11.45
N ARG A 188 32.88 28.42 -12.41
CA ARG A 188 33.97 29.41 -12.36
C ARG A 188 33.73 30.54 -11.33
N ASN A 189 32.49 30.72 -10.87
CA ASN A 189 32.08 31.73 -9.90
C ASN A 189 32.05 31.18 -8.46
N GLY A 190 32.11 29.85 -8.28
CA GLY A 190 32.08 29.16 -6.98
C GLY A 190 30.71 28.57 -6.61
N GLU A 191 29.73 28.59 -7.52
CA GLU A 191 28.42 27.96 -7.33
C GLU A 191 28.47 26.46 -7.65
N ILE A 192 27.63 25.65 -6.99
CA ILE A 192 27.61 24.20 -7.20
C ILE A 192 26.80 23.88 -8.47
N ILE A 193 27.44 23.31 -9.49
CA ILE A 193 26.80 22.82 -10.72
C ILE A 193 26.13 21.47 -10.47
N ALA A 194 26.83 20.58 -9.75
CA ALA A 194 26.37 19.22 -9.46
C ALA A 194 26.85 18.78 -8.08
N TYR A 195 25.98 18.10 -7.34
CA TYR A 195 26.28 17.61 -6.01
C TYR A 195 26.96 16.24 -6.04
N LYS A 196 27.71 15.91 -4.99
CA LYS A 196 28.19 14.55 -4.76
C LYS A 196 27.03 13.54 -4.80
N ASN A 197 27.29 12.38 -5.40
CA ASN A 197 26.37 11.27 -5.65
C ASN A 197 25.24 11.55 -6.67
N GLU A 198 25.19 12.72 -7.30
CA GLU A 198 24.27 13.02 -8.40
C GLU A 198 24.66 12.25 -9.68
N ILE A 199 23.66 11.84 -10.47
CA ILE A 199 23.87 11.04 -11.69
C ILE A 199 24.51 11.91 -12.78
N ILE A 200 25.52 11.36 -13.46
CA ILE A 200 26.16 12.02 -14.60
C ILE A 200 25.34 11.70 -15.86
N TYR A 201 24.65 12.70 -16.38
CA TYR A 201 23.95 12.62 -17.67
C TYR A 201 24.90 12.91 -18.86
N ASP A 202 24.49 12.52 -20.06
CA ASP A 202 25.05 13.01 -21.33
C ASP A 202 24.33 14.26 -21.85
N ASP A 203 24.79 14.76 -22.99
CA ASP A 203 24.28 16.00 -23.60
C ASP A 203 22.84 15.82 -24.16
N GLU A 204 22.37 14.57 -24.25
CA GLU A 204 20.98 14.21 -24.58
C GLU A 204 20.12 13.95 -23.31
N ASN A 205 20.67 14.24 -22.13
CA ASN A 205 20.07 14.04 -20.81
C ASN A 205 19.78 12.56 -20.43
N ASN A 206 20.54 11.60 -20.97
CA ASN A 206 20.48 10.19 -20.58
C ASN A 206 21.55 9.84 -19.52
N PRO A 207 21.29 8.96 -18.54
CA PRO A 207 22.29 8.53 -17.57
C PRO A 207 23.49 7.82 -18.22
N LYS A 208 24.72 8.20 -17.87
CA LYS A 208 25.93 7.47 -18.28
C LYS A 208 26.12 6.23 -17.40
N TYR A 209 26.22 5.05 -17.99
CA TYR A 209 26.39 3.77 -17.26
C TYR A 209 27.84 3.27 -17.21
N MET A 210 28.12 2.36 -16.28
CA MET A 210 29.32 1.52 -16.22
C MET A 210 28.96 0.06 -15.91
N GLU A 211 29.70 -0.90 -16.49
CA GLU A 211 29.49 -2.34 -16.22
C GLU A 211 30.41 -2.87 -15.11
N VAL A 212 29.80 -3.24 -13.98
CA VAL A 212 30.51 -3.72 -12.77
C VAL A 212 30.07 -5.13 -12.39
N PRO A 213 30.88 -5.89 -11.62
CA PRO A 213 30.43 -7.14 -11.00
C PRO A 213 29.26 -6.87 -10.02
N MET A 214 28.31 -7.80 -9.94
CA MET A 214 27.15 -7.70 -9.04
C MET A 214 27.57 -7.54 -7.57
N PHE A 215 28.42 -8.43 -7.06
CA PHE A 215 28.88 -8.37 -5.67
C PHE A 215 30.15 -7.54 -5.53
N ASP A 216 30.19 -6.72 -4.47
CA ASP A 216 31.33 -5.93 -4.06
C ASP A 216 32.17 -6.64 -3.00
N THR A 217 33.38 -7.05 -3.36
CA THR A 217 34.29 -7.75 -2.46
C THR A 217 34.94 -6.83 -1.44
N GLU A 218 35.31 -5.60 -1.83
CA GLU A 218 35.96 -4.65 -0.92
C GLU A 218 34.95 -4.16 0.13
N PHE A 219 33.71 -3.91 -0.29
CA PHE A 219 32.62 -3.59 0.61
C PHE A 219 32.23 -4.78 1.50
N ALA A 220 32.24 -6.01 1.00
CA ALA A 220 31.98 -7.21 1.82
C ALA A 220 33.03 -7.39 2.93
N ASP A 221 34.31 -7.17 2.63
CA ASP A 221 35.37 -7.21 3.64
C ASP A 221 35.21 -6.09 4.68
N ALA A 222 34.85 -4.87 4.24
CA ALA A 222 34.54 -3.76 5.15
C ALA A 222 33.29 -4.00 6.03
N LEU A 223 32.31 -4.79 5.56
CA LEU A 223 31.16 -5.21 6.36
C LEU A 223 31.55 -6.27 7.39
N PHE A 224 32.36 -7.27 7.02
CA PHE A 224 32.86 -8.25 7.98
C PHE A 224 33.73 -7.60 9.06
N GLU A 225 34.58 -6.63 8.70
CA GLU A 225 35.35 -5.83 9.64
C GLU A 225 34.44 -5.02 10.58
N ALA A 226 33.45 -4.30 10.05
CA ALA A 226 32.48 -3.54 10.84
C ALA A 226 31.66 -4.41 11.82
N SER A 227 31.35 -5.66 11.45
CA SER A 227 30.69 -6.62 12.32
C SER A 227 31.62 -7.31 13.32
N GLY A 228 32.95 -7.22 13.14
CA GLY A 228 33.95 -7.78 14.05
C GLY A 228 34.45 -9.19 13.69
N ALA A 229 34.28 -9.66 12.46
CA ALA A 229 34.75 -10.97 12.00
C ALA A 229 36.23 -10.94 11.52
N PRO A 230 37.14 -11.70 12.15
CA PRO A 230 38.53 -11.86 11.71
C PRO A 230 38.64 -12.40 10.27
N GLU A 231 39.69 -12.03 9.54
CA GLU A 231 39.89 -12.48 8.15
C GLU A 231 39.92 -14.02 8.01
N GLU A 232 40.53 -14.70 8.99
CA GLU A 232 40.68 -16.17 9.01
C GLU A 232 39.35 -16.93 8.94
N VAL A 233 38.24 -16.32 9.41
CA VAL A 233 36.92 -16.94 9.43
C VAL A 233 35.99 -16.44 8.30
N ARG A 234 36.43 -15.49 7.48
CA ARG A 234 35.63 -14.98 6.34
C ARG A 234 35.59 -16.02 5.22
N LYS A 235 34.38 -16.30 4.71
CA LYS A 235 34.17 -17.38 3.71
C LYS A 235 33.18 -16.94 2.65
N THR A 236 33.58 -17.09 1.37
CA THR A 236 32.72 -16.83 0.21
C THR A 236 32.25 -18.11 -0.47
N TYR A 237 31.01 -18.14 -0.93
CA TYR A 237 30.38 -19.34 -1.48
C TYR A 237 30.21 -19.28 -3.02
N ASP A 238 30.31 -20.43 -3.70
CA ASP A 238 30.23 -20.57 -5.17
C ASP A 238 28.80 -20.92 -5.60
N VAL A 239 28.04 -19.90 -6.02
CA VAL A 239 26.59 -19.96 -6.32
C VAL A 239 26.20 -21.00 -7.38
N ARG A 240 27.12 -21.40 -8.25
CA ARG A 240 26.88 -22.41 -9.30
C ARG A 240 26.74 -23.83 -8.73
N LYS A 241 27.23 -24.05 -7.51
CA LYS A 241 27.17 -25.35 -6.84
C LYS A 241 25.94 -25.50 -5.96
N ILE A 242 25.30 -24.39 -5.58
CA ILE A 242 24.18 -24.36 -4.64
C ILE A 242 22.87 -24.56 -5.40
N SER A 243 22.15 -25.62 -5.06
CA SER A 243 20.81 -25.93 -5.54
C SER A 243 19.78 -25.01 -4.89
N TYR A 244 18.93 -24.36 -5.69
CA TYR A 244 17.88 -23.47 -5.18
C TYR A 244 16.49 -24.16 -5.23
N ASN A 245 15.85 -24.21 -6.41
CA ASN A 245 14.55 -24.88 -6.59
C ASN A 245 14.48 -25.71 -7.89
N PRO A 246 15.22 -26.85 -7.99
CA PRO A 246 15.31 -27.62 -9.23
C PRO A 246 13.95 -28.11 -9.74
N GLY A 247 13.53 -27.57 -10.89
CA GLY A 247 12.25 -27.88 -11.51
C GLY A 247 11.01 -27.45 -10.70
N ASN A 248 11.11 -26.40 -9.88
CA ASN A 248 10.01 -25.85 -9.06
C ASN A 248 9.34 -26.87 -8.12
N LYS A 249 10.09 -27.85 -7.62
CA LYS A 249 9.54 -28.90 -6.74
C LYS A 249 9.11 -28.38 -5.38
N ASN A 250 9.77 -27.34 -4.87
CA ASN A 250 9.38 -26.68 -3.63
C ASN A 250 8.53 -25.46 -3.95
N LYS A 251 7.30 -25.40 -3.43
CA LYS A 251 6.38 -24.26 -3.59
C LYS A 251 6.72 -23.08 -2.68
N ASP A 252 7.44 -23.33 -1.57
CA ASP A 252 7.81 -22.33 -0.57
C ASP A 252 9.04 -21.50 -1.01
N LYS A 253 9.71 -21.93 -2.08
CA LYS A 253 10.76 -21.18 -2.77
C LYS A 253 10.21 -20.52 -4.03
N LEU A 254 10.82 -19.40 -4.42
CA LEU A 254 10.47 -18.70 -5.66
C LEU A 254 10.54 -19.68 -6.83
N CYS A 255 9.42 -19.83 -7.52
CA CYS A 255 9.31 -20.69 -8.69
C CYS A 255 9.63 -19.87 -9.95
N GLY A 256 10.43 -20.43 -10.85
CA GLY A 256 10.55 -19.87 -12.20
C GLY A 256 9.36 -20.30 -13.06
N GLU A 257 9.14 -19.69 -14.22
CA GLU A 257 8.11 -20.19 -15.13
C GLU A 257 8.55 -21.51 -15.78
N GLN A 258 7.64 -22.49 -15.89
CA GLN A 258 7.96 -23.82 -16.39
C GLN A 258 7.60 -23.98 -17.87
N PHE A 259 8.58 -24.36 -18.69
CA PHE A 259 8.37 -24.66 -20.11
C PHE A 259 7.47 -25.89 -20.32
N VAL A 260 6.16 -25.72 -20.46
CA VAL A 260 5.33 -26.76 -21.06
C VAL A 260 5.47 -26.68 -22.57
N LYS A 261 6.38 -27.51 -23.08
CA LYS A 261 6.50 -27.77 -24.50
C LYS A 261 5.28 -28.60 -24.98
N VAL A 262 4.16 -27.95 -25.36
CA VAL A 262 3.07 -28.61 -26.13
C VAL A 262 3.33 -28.55 -27.63
N ARG A 263 3.19 -29.71 -28.26
CA ARG A 263 3.41 -29.93 -29.68
C ARG A 263 1.97 -29.98 -30.34
N SER A 264 1.63 -29.32 -31.48
CA SER A 264 0.48 -29.68 -32.41
C SER A 264 0.86 -29.73 -33.94
N SER A 265 0.25 -30.60 -34.76
CA SER A 265 0.31 -30.56 -36.26
C SER A 265 -1.06 -30.89 -36.88
N SER A 266 -1.20 -30.59 -38.17
CA SER A 266 -2.34 -30.96 -39.03
C SER A 266 -2.56 -32.48 -39.24
N THR A 267 -1.77 -33.33 -38.60
CA THR A 267 -1.85 -34.81 -38.69
C THR A 267 -1.88 -35.48 -37.31
N GLY A 268 -2.25 -34.75 -36.26
CA GLY A 268 -2.27 -35.25 -34.87
C GLY A 268 -0.88 -35.44 -34.24
N ARG A 269 0.20 -35.30 -35.02
CA ARG A 269 1.57 -35.33 -34.52
C ARG A 269 2.02 -33.95 -34.09
N LYS A 270 1.76 -33.70 -32.83
CA LYS A 270 2.30 -32.63 -32.03
C LYS A 270 3.61 -31.94 -32.65
N ARG A 271 3.73 -30.58 -32.78
CA ARG A 271 4.91 -29.64 -32.99
C ARG A 271 5.00 -28.39 -32.02
N ILE A 272 6.13 -28.14 -31.31
CA ILE A 272 6.38 -27.05 -30.28
C ILE A 272 7.45 -26.09 -30.81
N ILE A 273 7.26 -24.77 -30.63
CA ILE A 273 8.33 -23.74 -30.58
C ILE A 273 8.05 -22.75 -29.39
N LYS A 274 9.06 -22.03 -28.88
CA LYS A 274 9.11 -21.36 -27.54
C LYS A 274 9.20 -19.81 -27.61
N THR A 275 8.84 -19.13 -26.51
CA THR A 275 9.51 -17.91 -25.96
C THR A 275 9.24 -17.76 -24.45
N GLY A 276 10.27 -17.63 -23.58
CA GLY A 276 10.11 -17.47 -22.11
C GLY A 276 11.40 -17.72 -21.29
N LYS A 277 11.50 -17.16 -20.07
CA LYS A 277 12.73 -17.12 -19.21
C LYS A 277 13.04 -18.47 -18.50
N SER A 278 14.21 -18.59 -17.87
CA SER A 278 14.74 -19.84 -17.30
C SER A 278 14.35 -20.13 -15.84
N LEU A 279 14.17 -21.43 -15.53
CA LEU A 279 13.96 -21.98 -14.19
C LEU A 279 15.09 -21.66 -13.20
N TYR A 280 14.75 -21.40 -11.93
CA TYR A 280 15.69 -21.13 -10.85
C TYR A 280 16.26 -22.43 -10.22
N ASN A 281 17.00 -23.22 -11.01
CA ASN A 281 17.56 -24.49 -10.52
C ASN A 281 18.69 -24.27 -9.50
N THR A 282 19.54 -23.28 -9.71
CA THR A 282 20.63 -22.87 -8.82
C THR A 282 20.45 -21.44 -8.31
N VAL A 283 21.21 -21.07 -7.27
CA VAL A 283 21.25 -19.68 -6.76
C VAL A 283 21.79 -18.71 -7.82
N SER A 284 22.70 -19.18 -8.68
CA SER A 284 23.16 -18.44 -9.86
C SER A 284 22.01 -18.12 -10.82
N ASP A 285 21.10 -19.08 -11.07
CA ASP A 285 19.94 -18.86 -11.94
C ASP A 285 18.93 -17.87 -11.33
N LEU A 286 18.75 -17.89 -10.01
CA LEU A 286 17.92 -16.92 -9.28
C LEU A 286 18.46 -15.49 -9.47
N ILE A 287 19.70 -15.25 -9.05
CA ILE A 287 20.33 -13.91 -9.09
C ILE A 287 20.35 -13.35 -10.51
N ASN A 288 20.73 -14.16 -11.51
CA ASN A 288 20.95 -13.70 -12.89
C ASN A 288 19.67 -13.37 -13.69
N ASN A 289 18.49 -13.74 -13.17
CA ASN A 289 17.22 -13.62 -13.90
C ASN A 289 16.15 -12.88 -13.10
N ASP A 290 16.23 -12.92 -11.76
CA ASP A 290 15.33 -12.18 -10.89
C ASP A 290 15.90 -10.81 -10.47
N TRP A 291 17.17 -10.73 -10.06
CA TRP A 291 17.69 -9.51 -9.44
C TRP A 291 18.02 -8.43 -10.47
N TYR A 292 17.78 -7.17 -10.09
CA TYR A 292 18.17 -5.98 -10.83
C TYR A 292 18.50 -4.83 -9.87
N ILE A 293 19.27 -3.85 -10.33
CA ILE A 293 19.61 -2.64 -9.58
C ILE A 293 18.92 -1.46 -10.30
N PRO A 294 17.97 -0.75 -9.66
CA PRO A 294 17.40 0.49 -10.19
C PRO A 294 18.45 1.60 -10.32
N GLU A 295 18.24 2.54 -11.24
CA GLU A 295 19.16 3.66 -11.51
C GLU A 295 19.38 4.57 -10.30
N TYR A 296 18.34 4.73 -9.46
CA TYR A 296 18.40 5.54 -8.24
C TYR A 296 19.27 4.92 -7.12
N GLU A 297 19.58 3.63 -7.16
CA GLU A 297 20.40 2.97 -6.14
C GLU A 297 21.90 3.29 -6.36
N PRO A 298 22.59 3.89 -5.36
CA PRO A 298 24.00 4.29 -5.50
C PRO A 298 24.99 3.20 -5.09
N GLN A 299 24.52 2.02 -4.66
CA GLN A 299 25.33 0.95 -4.08
C GLN A 299 24.93 -0.42 -4.65
N ARG A 300 25.90 -1.34 -4.72
CA ARG A 300 25.71 -2.73 -5.14
C ARG A 300 25.81 -3.69 -3.93
N PRO A 301 25.18 -4.87 -3.98
CA PRO A 301 25.24 -5.84 -2.87
C PRO A 301 26.69 -6.27 -2.53
N ALA A 302 26.96 -6.62 -1.29
CA ALA A 302 28.22 -7.25 -0.86
C ALA A 302 28.04 -8.78 -0.71
N GLY A 303 26.94 -9.18 -0.07
CA GLY A 303 26.53 -10.55 0.18
C GLY A 303 25.02 -10.71 0.08
N VAL A 304 24.47 -11.64 0.86
CA VAL A 304 23.06 -12.01 0.84
C VAL A 304 22.54 -12.31 2.23
N TYR A 305 21.30 -11.91 2.49
CA TYR A 305 20.53 -12.44 3.59
C TYR A 305 19.86 -13.76 3.20
N LEU A 306 19.86 -14.69 4.14
CA LEU A 306 18.96 -15.84 4.14
C LEU A 306 17.70 -15.44 4.89
N VAL A 307 16.56 -15.56 4.20
CA VAL A 307 15.27 -15.06 4.64
C VAL A 307 14.23 -16.16 4.66
N ASP A 308 13.35 -16.10 5.65
CA ASP A 308 12.09 -16.82 5.61
C ASP A 308 11.05 -16.00 4.84
N SER A 309 10.36 -16.65 3.91
CA SER A 309 9.30 -16.08 3.09
C SER A 309 7.93 -16.73 3.35
N ALA A 310 7.86 -17.71 4.25
CA ALA A 310 6.58 -18.20 4.74
C ALA A 310 5.84 -17.07 5.49
N PRO A 311 4.50 -17.01 5.47
CA PRO A 311 3.75 -16.05 6.27
C PRO A 311 3.82 -16.45 7.74
N VAL A 312 4.74 -15.84 8.49
CA VAL A 312 5.00 -16.15 9.91
C VAL A 312 5.24 -14.88 10.72
N ASN A 313 4.82 -14.90 11.98
CA ASN A 313 5.18 -13.86 12.95
C ASN A 313 6.60 -14.10 13.49
N THR A 314 7.33 -13.01 13.73
CA THR A 314 8.71 -13.02 14.26
C THR A 314 8.77 -12.30 15.60
N MET A 315 9.49 -12.86 16.57
CA MET A 315 9.82 -12.19 17.84
C MET A 315 11.32 -11.88 17.88
N ILE A 316 11.70 -10.68 18.32
CA ILE A 316 13.08 -10.23 18.50
C ILE A 316 13.30 -9.91 19.98
N LEU A 317 14.22 -10.63 20.62
CA LEU A 317 14.55 -10.53 22.04
C LEU A 317 15.92 -9.87 22.22
N ALA A 318 15.91 -8.61 22.66
CA ALA A 318 17.12 -7.79 22.73
C ALA A 318 17.03 -6.64 23.75
N ILE A 319 17.92 -6.64 24.74
CA ILE A 319 18.11 -5.50 25.65
C ILE A 319 18.60 -4.23 24.91
N THR A 320 18.47 -3.08 25.56
CA THR A 320 18.99 -1.82 25.02
C THR A 320 20.50 -1.92 24.73
N ARG A 321 20.95 -1.28 23.65
CA ARG A 321 22.33 -1.33 23.12
C ARG A 321 22.85 -2.72 22.69
N ALA A 322 21.99 -3.75 22.59
CA ALA A 322 22.37 -5.06 22.03
C ALA A 322 22.52 -5.09 20.49
N GLY A 323 22.36 -3.96 19.79
CA GLY A 323 22.50 -3.87 18.34
C GLY A 323 21.23 -4.11 17.52
N LYS A 324 20.06 -4.40 18.15
CA LYS A 324 18.78 -4.74 17.48
C LYS A 324 18.42 -3.89 16.25
N GLY A 325 18.59 -2.57 16.37
CA GLY A 325 18.34 -1.61 15.28
C GLY A 325 19.26 -1.82 14.09
N GLN A 326 20.54 -2.03 14.38
CA GLN A 326 21.64 -2.07 13.42
C GLN A 326 21.80 -3.42 12.71
N THR A 327 21.42 -4.53 13.35
CA THR A 327 21.61 -5.89 12.78
C THR A 327 20.34 -6.52 12.21
N ILE A 328 19.14 -6.17 12.72
CA ILE A 328 17.87 -6.78 12.32
C ILE A 328 16.87 -5.75 11.77
N ILE A 329 16.53 -4.70 12.55
CA ILE A 329 15.38 -3.83 12.23
C ILE A 329 15.64 -3.01 10.97
N GLU A 330 16.72 -2.22 10.93
CA GLU A 330 17.03 -1.36 9.77
C GLU A 330 17.28 -2.17 8.48
N PRO A 331 18.01 -3.30 8.49
CA PRO A 331 18.09 -4.20 7.32
C PRO A 331 16.74 -4.79 6.89
N THR A 332 15.88 -5.19 7.81
CA THR A 332 14.56 -5.77 7.47
C THR A 332 13.66 -4.76 6.78
N ILE A 333 13.63 -3.51 7.27
CA ILE A 333 12.89 -2.41 6.64
C ILE A 333 13.45 -2.12 5.24
N ASP A 334 14.77 -2.10 5.08
CA ASP A 334 15.42 -1.90 3.79
C ASP A 334 15.12 -3.02 2.78
N MET A 335 15.10 -4.29 3.22
CA MET A 335 14.68 -5.42 2.38
C MET A 335 13.23 -5.29 1.93
N TRP A 336 12.29 -4.97 2.83
CA TRP A 336 10.88 -4.75 2.48
C TRP A 336 10.69 -3.64 1.46
N MET A 337 11.52 -2.60 1.49
CA MET A 337 11.52 -1.53 0.48
C MET A 337 12.12 -1.94 -0.88
N ARG A 338 12.88 -3.04 -0.95
CA ARG A 338 13.52 -3.56 -2.18
C ARG A 338 12.81 -4.77 -2.80
N GLU A 339 11.63 -5.13 -2.32
CA GLU A 339 10.76 -6.13 -2.94
C GLU A 339 10.16 -5.60 -4.25
N LYS A 340 10.02 -6.44 -5.29
CA LYS A 340 9.36 -6.02 -6.54
C LYS A 340 7.88 -5.72 -6.38
N ARG A 341 7.17 -6.55 -5.62
CA ARG A 341 5.78 -6.30 -5.21
C ARG A 341 5.82 -5.71 -3.81
N LEU A 342 5.91 -4.38 -3.76
CA LEU A 342 5.88 -3.58 -2.55
C LEU A 342 4.60 -3.88 -1.74
N ASN A 343 4.75 -3.98 -0.42
CA ASN A 343 3.68 -4.26 0.55
C ASN A 343 3.61 -3.10 1.55
N ASN A 344 2.46 -2.87 2.20
CA ASN A 344 2.37 -1.80 3.20
C ASN A 344 3.23 -2.13 4.43
N ILE A 345 3.79 -1.09 5.03
CA ILE A 345 4.65 -1.20 6.22
C ILE A 345 4.12 -0.24 7.29
N LEU A 346 3.94 -0.72 8.51
CA LEU A 346 3.64 0.08 9.70
C LEU A 346 4.78 -0.11 10.70
N LEU A 347 5.38 1.00 11.13
CA LEU A 347 6.54 1.04 12.01
C LEU A 347 6.19 1.83 13.28
N ASN A 348 6.30 1.19 14.45
CA ASN A 348 6.42 1.93 15.70
C ASN A 348 7.85 2.47 15.81
N ASP A 349 8.01 3.78 15.88
CA ASP A 349 9.30 4.47 15.97
C ASP A 349 9.26 5.52 17.09
N PRO A 350 9.37 5.11 18.37
CA PRO A 350 9.27 6.01 19.52
C PRO A 350 10.26 7.18 19.55
N LYS A 351 11.26 7.18 18.66
CA LYS A 351 12.32 8.20 18.58
C LYS A 351 12.30 9.02 17.29
N GLY A 352 11.57 8.58 16.27
CA GLY A 352 11.58 9.18 14.93
C GLY A 352 12.87 8.95 14.13
N GLU A 353 13.77 8.06 14.60
CA GLU A 353 15.03 7.77 13.92
C GLU A 353 14.83 6.98 12.63
N LEU A 354 13.87 6.04 12.62
CA LEU A 354 13.52 5.25 11.45
C LEU A 354 12.81 6.11 10.40
N LEU A 355 11.95 7.03 10.82
CA LEU A 355 11.28 8.00 9.95
C LEU A 355 12.31 8.83 9.16
N VAL A 356 13.25 9.49 9.86
CA VAL A 356 14.27 10.34 9.22
C VAL A 356 15.17 9.52 8.28
N LYS A 357 15.60 8.32 8.67
CA LYS A 357 16.45 7.44 7.84
C LYS A 357 15.75 6.87 6.60
N ASN A 358 14.43 6.73 6.62
CA ASN A 358 13.69 6.01 5.59
C ASN A 358 12.80 6.89 4.71
N TYR A 359 12.50 8.13 5.09
CA TYR A 359 11.62 9.03 4.33
C TYR A 359 12.03 9.15 2.84
N VAL A 360 13.27 9.55 2.58
CA VAL A 360 13.78 9.70 1.20
C VAL A 360 13.86 8.33 0.48
N ARG A 361 14.37 7.29 1.17
CA ARG A 361 14.49 5.93 0.60
C ARG A 361 13.13 5.36 0.17
N GLY A 362 12.15 5.38 1.07
CA GLY A 362 10.81 4.87 0.80
C GLY A 362 10.13 5.66 -0.31
N THR A 363 10.24 6.99 -0.30
CA THR A 363 9.62 7.86 -1.31
C THR A 363 10.18 7.58 -2.71
N VAL A 364 11.52 7.53 -2.87
CA VAL A 364 12.20 7.21 -4.14
C VAL A 364 11.92 5.78 -4.60
N ARG A 365 11.83 4.82 -3.66
CA ARG A 365 11.45 3.42 -3.95
C ARG A 365 9.96 3.22 -4.22
N GLY A 366 9.13 4.28 -4.17
CA GLY A 366 7.75 4.29 -4.64
C GLY A 366 6.67 4.20 -3.56
N TYR A 367 7.00 4.35 -2.28
CA TYR A 367 6.02 4.46 -1.18
C TYR A 367 5.43 5.86 -1.08
N GLN A 368 4.20 5.94 -0.56
CA GLN A 368 3.68 7.12 0.09
C GLN A 368 4.01 7.04 1.58
N ILE A 369 4.81 7.98 2.09
CA ILE A 369 5.09 8.08 3.52
C ILE A 369 3.89 8.73 4.22
N VAL A 370 3.50 8.16 5.35
CA VAL A 370 2.50 8.70 6.28
C VAL A 370 3.16 8.75 7.67
N GLN A 371 3.10 9.89 8.35
CA GLN A 371 3.76 10.10 9.63
C GLN A 371 2.77 10.59 10.69
N PHE A 372 2.54 9.77 11.72
CA PHE A 372 1.85 10.17 12.94
C PHE A 372 2.89 10.66 13.94
N ASN A 373 3.29 11.93 13.79
CA ASN A 373 4.41 12.52 14.50
C ASN A 373 3.98 13.37 15.70
N LEU A 374 3.87 12.73 16.86
CA LEU A 374 3.45 13.38 18.11
C LEU A 374 4.56 14.23 18.75
N ILE A 375 5.78 14.22 18.22
CA ILE A 375 6.85 15.17 18.61
C ILE A 375 6.64 16.52 17.90
N ASN A 376 6.06 16.52 16.68
CA ASN A 376 5.83 17.74 15.90
C ASN A 376 4.43 17.72 15.27
N ALA A 377 3.45 18.18 16.06
CA ALA A 377 2.04 18.30 15.69
C ALA A 377 1.84 18.93 14.30
N MET A 378 2.57 20.01 13.99
CA MET A 378 2.44 20.77 12.74
C MET A 378 2.77 19.95 11.48
N LYS A 379 3.37 18.77 11.61
CA LYS A 379 3.82 17.92 10.50
C LYS A 379 3.22 16.51 10.49
N THR A 380 2.29 16.22 11.40
CA THR A 380 1.59 14.93 11.44
C THR A 380 0.53 14.81 10.34
N ASP A 381 0.33 13.61 9.79
CA ASP A 381 -0.87 13.27 9.02
C ASP A 381 -2.10 13.19 9.92
N ILE A 382 -3.27 13.56 9.37
CA ILE A 382 -4.55 13.64 10.09
C ILE A 382 -5.24 12.27 10.11
N TYR A 383 -5.73 11.88 11.29
CA TYR A 383 -6.52 10.67 11.49
C TYR A 383 -7.71 10.98 12.41
N ASN A 384 -8.88 11.17 11.82
CA ASN A 384 -10.15 11.29 12.52
C ASN A 384 -10.71 9.90 12.88
N PRO A 385 -10.76 9.47 14.16
CA PRO A 385 -11.21 8.12 14.51
C PRO A 385 -12.72 7.89 14.32
N LEU A 386 -13.52 8.98 14.23
CA LEU A 386 -14.93 8.92 13.84
C LEU A 386 -15.13 8.95 12.32
N GLY A 387 -14.12 9.29 11.53
CA GLY A 387 -14.22 9.43 10.08
C GLY A 387 -14.70 8.16 9.37
N MET A 388 -14.43 6.97 9.94
CA MET A 388 -14.87 5.69 9.41
C MET A 388 -16.29 5.31 9.84
N ALA A 389 -16.73 5.73 11.04
CA ALA A 389 -18.13 5.65 11.43
C ALA A 389 -18.99 6.58 10.55
N ALA A 390 -18.53 7.81 10.35
CA ALA A 390 -19.12 8.77 9.41
C ALA A 390 -19.22 8.19 8.00
N GLN A 391 -18.14 7.63 7.44
CA GLN A 391 -18.18 7.01 6.11
C GLN A 391 -19.14 5.81 6.05
N ALA A 392 -19.17 4.94 7.07
CA ALA A 392 -20.11 3.82 7.12
C ALA A 392 -21.58 4.30 7.16
N ALA A 393 -21.89 5.35 7.93
CA ALA A 393 -23.21 5.96 7.96
C ALA A 393 -23.62 6.55 6.60
N ARG A 394 -22.71 7.27 5.91
CA ARG A 394 -22.94 7.79 4.53
C ARG A 394 -23.20 6.67 3.53
N GLU A 395 -22.48 5.56 3.65
CA GLU A 395 -22.66 4.36 2.85
C GLU A 395 -23.98 3.60 3.17
N GLY A 396 -24.64 3.92 4.29
CA GLY A 396 -25.89 3.29 4.76
C GLY A 396 -25.68 2.06 5.64
N ASP A 397 -24.45 1.76 6.03
CA ASP A 397 -24.11 0.63 6.90
C ASP A 397 -24.06 1.08 8.37
N PHE A 398 -25.24 1.21 8.96
CA PHE A 398 -25.39 1.63 10.35
C PHE A 398 -24.85 0.60 11.35
N THR A 399 -24.77 -0.69 10.97
CA THR A 399 -24.19 -1.74 11.81
C THR A 399 -22.67 -1.55 11.95
N LYS A 400 -21.95 -1.30 10.85
CA LYS A 400 -20.52 -0.96 10.92
C LYS A 400 -20.30 0.39 11.59
N CYS A 401 -21.16 1.39 11.35
CA CYS A 401 -21.11 2.66 12.07
C CYS A 401 -21.16 2.45 13.59
N ALA A 402 -22.08 1.61 14.07
CA ALA A 402 -22.18 1.29 15.49
C ALA A 402 -20.92 0.60 16.03
N ALA A 403 -20.42 -0.42 15.33
CA ALA A 403 -19.21 -1.15 15.72
C ALA A 403 -17.96 -0.25 15.77
N TYR A 404 -17.78 0.68 14.83
CA TYR A 404 -16.65 1.60 14.84
C TYR A 404 -16.71 2.62 15.98
N VAL A 405 -17.89 3.16 16.30
CA VAL A 405 -18.06 4.05 17.47
C VAL A 405 -17.87 3.28 18.78
N GLU A 406 -18.32 2.02 18.84
CA GLU A 406 -18.12 1.14 19.99
C GLU A 406 -16.64 0.83 20.23
N SER A 407 -15.88 0.43 19.20
CA SER A 407 -14.44 0.20 19.31
C SER A 407 -13.66 1.44 19.74
N VAL A 408 -14.14 2.65 19.43
CA VAL A 408 -13.54 3.90 19.94
C VAL A 408 -13.90 4.08 21.42
N ALA A 409 -15.17 3.89 21.77
CA ALA A 409 -15.67 4.05 23.13
C ALA A 409 -15.02 3.09 24.14
N GLU A 410 -14.81 1.82 23.76
CA GLU A 410 -14.11 0.81 24.59
C GLU A 410 -12.71 1.26 25.03
N VAL A 411 -11.94 1.87 24.12
CA VAL A 411 -10.57 2.29 24.42
C VAL A 411 -10.57 3.55 25.29
N PHE A 412 -11.56 4.45 25.14
CA PHE A 412 -11.68 5.62 26.01
C PHE A 412 -12.23 5.32 27.40
N PHE A 413 -13.17 4.38 27.49
CA PHE A 413 -13.88 4.00 28.71
C PHE A 413 -13.73 2.49 28.98
N PRO A 414 -12.53 2.02 29.35
CA PRO A 414 -12.32 0.62 29.70
C PRO A 414 -13.15 0.24 30.93
N LEU A 415 -13.75 -0.95 30.91
CA LEU A 415 -14.54 -1.50 32.02
C LEU A 415 -13.66 -2.29 33.02
N GLU A 416 -12.48 -2.72 32.60
CA GLU A 416 -11.55 -3.50 33.42
C GLU A 416 -10.79 -2.60 34.40
N GLY A 417 -10.74 -3.00 35.67
CA GLY A 417 -10.02 -2.27 36.74
C GLY A 417 -10.81 -1.16 37.44
N ALA A 418 -12.05 -0.87 37.03
CA ALA A 418 -12.93 0.06 37.74
C ALA A 418 -13.56 -0.60 38.99
N GLU A 419 -13.61 0.10 40.12
CA GLU A 419 -14.27 -0.40 41.35
C GLU A 419 -15.79 -0.57 41.20
N ASP A 420 -16.43 0.29 40.41
CA ASP A 420 -17.84 0.20 40.03
C ASP A 420 -17.99 0.38 38.50
N PRO A 421 -18.33 -0.69 37.74
CA PRO A 421 -18.42 -0.64 36.29
C PRO A 421 -19.65 0.11 35.77
N VAL A 422 -20.61 0.52 36.63
CA VAL A 422 -21.79 1.29 36.20
C VAL A 422 -21.39 2.65 35.65
N TRP A 423 -20.42 3.35 36.27
CA TRP A 423 -20.05 4.70 35.87
C TRP A 423 -19.29 4.78 34.54
N PRO A 424 -18.24 3.96 34.28
CA PRO A 424 -17.59 3.95 32.97
C PRO A 424 -18.54 3.51 31.85
N ASN A 425 -19.43 2.55 32.12
CA ASN A 425 -20.45 2.11 31.15
C ASN A 425 -21.46 3.23 30.82
N ALA A 426 -21.94 3.96 31.84
CA ALA A 426 -22.81 5.11 31.62
C ALA A 426 -22.10 6.25 30.86
N ALA A 427 -20.82 6.51 31.14
CA ALA A 427 -20.01 7.51 30.41
C ALA A 427 -19.76 7.08 28.95
N ASN A 428 -19.49 5.80 28.70
CA ASN A 428 -19.37 5.19 27.37
C ASN A 428 -20.66 5.37 26.55
N ASN A 429 -21.82 5.06 27.15
CA ASN A 429 -23.12 5.28 26.52
C ASN A 429 -23.43 6.77 26.28
N ALA A 430 -23.05 7.66 27.20
CA ALA A 430 -23.19 9.10 26.99
C ALA A 430 -22.39 9.53 25.75
N PHE A 431 -21.12 9.15 25.66
CA PHE A 431 -20.26 9.43 24.49
C PHE A 431 -20.86 8.89 23.19
N LYS A 432 -21.29 7.63 23.16
CA LYS A 432 -21.98 7.02 22.01
C LYS A 432 -23.22 7.84 21.59
N ARG A 433 -24.02 8.32 22.54
CA ARG A 433 -25.20 9.16 22.26
C ARG A 433 -24.82 10.46 21.54
N ALA A 434 -23.77 11.15 22.00
CA ALA A 434 -23.29 12.38 21.36
C ALA A 434 -22.71 12.12 19.96
N ALA A 435 -21.88 11.09 19.79
CA ALA A 435 -21.31 10.71 18.50
C ALA A 435 -22.40 10.37 17.47
N PHE A 436 -23.39 9.55 17.85
CA PHE A 436 -24.51 9.21 16.97
C PHE A 436 -25.45 10.39 16.69
N GLY A 437 -25.68 11.27 17.68
CA GLY A 437 -26.47 12.50 17.50
C GLY A 437 -25.86 13.49 16.50
N LEU A 438 -24.53 13.57 16.44
CA LEU A 438 -23.78 14.38 15.48
C LEU A 438 -23.81 13.75 14.07
N ILE A 439 -23.64 12.42 13.97
CA ILE A 439 -23.71 11.68 12.71
C ILE A 439 -25.12 11.75 12.09
N ASP A 440 -26.20 11.61 12.89
CA ASP A 440 -27.58 11.73 12.39
C ASP A 440 -27.86 13.12 11.82
N HIS A 441 -27.37 14.18 12.48
CA HIS A 441 -27.49 15.55 11.99
C HIS A 441 -26.79 15.75 10.63
N TYR A 442 -25.52 15.37 10.49
CA TYR A 442 -24.81 15.59 9.22
C TYR A 442 -25.27 14.66 8.08
N LEU A 443 -25.85 13.50 8.39
CA LEU A 443 -26.51 12.65 7.40
C LEU A 443 -27.77 13.32 6.82
N GLU A 444 -28.47 14.09 7.65
CA GLU A 444 -29.61 14.91 7.26
C GLU A 444 -29.16 16.13 6.44
N GLU A 445 -28.19 16.92 6.92
CA GLU A 445 -27.67 18.10 6.19
C GLU A 445 -27.07 17.73 4.82
N GLU A 446 -26.34 16.61 4.69
CA GLU A 446 -25.87 16.13 3.37
C GLU A 446 -27.05 15.90 2.41
N ARG A 447 -28.17 15.40 2.93
CA ARG A 447 -29.35 15.09 2.12
C ARG A 447 -30.15 16.33 1.75
N THR A 448 -30.37 17.25 2.69
CA THR A 448 -30.99 18.56 2.42
C THR A 448 -30.20 19.30 1.34
N TYR A 449 -28.86 19.35 1.47
CA TYR A 449 -27.98 19.98 0.49
C TYR A 449 -28.01 19.30 -0.88
N ARG A 450 -27.96 17.96 -0.95
CA ARG A 450 -28.09 17.21 -2.23
C ARG A 450 -29.44 17.45 -2.90
N ASN A 451 -30.53 17.55 -2.14
CA ASN A 451 -31.87 17.86 -2.66
C ASN A 451 -31.93 19.30 -3.22
N GLU A 452 -31.33 20.27 -2.52
CA GLU A 452 -31.23 21.67 -2.99
C GLU A 452 -30.43 21.77 -4.29
N CYS A 453 -29.22 21.19 -4.35
CA CYS A 453 -28.41 21.17 -5.56
C CYS A 453 -29.15 20.50 -6.73
N SER A 454 -29.84 19.39 -6.48
CA SER A 454 -30.65 18.70 -7.51
C SER A 454 -31.79 19.58 -8.03
N SER A 455 -32.42 20.37 -7.15
CA SER A 455 -33.48 21.31 -7.51
C SER A 455 -32.95 22.48 -8.35
N ARG A 456 -31.77 23.00 -8.01
CA ARG A 456 -31.08 24.06 -8.77
C ARG A 456 -30.61 23.59 -10.15
N ILE A 457 -30.08 22.37 -10.24
CA ILE A 457 -29.75 21.72 -11.53
C ILE A 457 -31.02 21.55 -12.38
N ALA A 458 -32.14 21.12 -11.79
CA ALA A 458 -33.42 21.04 -12.49
C ALA A 458 -33.98 22.42 -12.93
N ALA A 459 -33.60 23.50 -12.25
CA ALA A 459 -33.90 24.88 -12.64
C ALA A 459 -32.99 25.43 -13.76
N GLY A 460 -31.97 24.66 -14.19
CA GLY A 460 -31.06 25.02 -15.27
C GLY A 460 -29.69 25.54 -14.83
N GLU A 461 -29.37 25.53 -13.54
CA GLU A 461 -28.03 25.89 -13.05
C GLU A 461 -27.00 24.79 -13.33
N CYS A 462 -25.86 25.16 -13.93
CA CYS A 462 -24.76 24.23 -14.18
C CYS A 462 -23.84 24.12 -12.95
N ILE A 463 -24.22 23.26 -11.99
CA ILE A 463 -23.41 22.98 -10.80
C ILE A 463 -22.47 21.79 -11.09
N ASP A 464 -21.17 21.98 -10.90
CA ASP A 464 -20.18 20.92 -11.06
C ASP A 464 -20.24 19.91 -9.89
N PRO A 465 -20.29 18.58 -10.15
CA PRO A 465 -20.32 17.58 -9.08
C PRO A 465 -19.16 17.66 -8.09
N GLN A 466 -17.98 18.13 -8.52
CA GLN A 466 -16.83 18.27 -7.60
C GLN A 466 -17.10 19.32 -6.52
N THR A 467 -17.76 20.44 -6.85
CA THR A 467 -18.16 21.46 -5.87
C THR A 467 -19.09 20.89 -4.80
N ILE A 468 -20.06 20.06 -5.21
CA ILE A 468 -21.01 19.39 -4.31
C ILE A 468 -20.25 18.46 -3.35
N ASP A 469 -19.37 17.61 -3.87
CA ASP A 469 -18.59 16.68 -3.05
C ASP A 469 -17.58 17.39 -2.13
N THR A 470 -16.98 18.53 -2.56
CA THR A 470 -16.14 19.37 -1.70
C THR A 470 -16.91 19.99 -0.54
N HIS A 471 -18.11 20.55 -0.79
CA HIS A 471 -18.95 21.11 0.29
C HIS A 471 -19.37 20.02 1.28
N ILE A 472 -19.73 18.83 0.78
CA ILE A 472 -20.09 17.68 1.63
C ILE A 472 -18.88 17.17 2.44
N ASP A 473 -17.68 17.15 1.87
CA ASP A 473 -16.45 16.79 2.60
C ASP A 473 -16.16 17.79 3.74
N ALA A 474 -16.40 19.08 3.52
CA ALA A 474 -16.29 20.12 4.54
C ALA A 474 -17.36 19.97 5.65
N MET A 475 -18.61 19.68 5.30
CA MET A 475 -19.67 19.40 6.30
C MET A 475 -19.31 18.20 7.18
N TRP A 476 -18.89 17.08 6.59
CA TRP A 476 -18.48 15.89 7.35
C TRP A 476 -17.15 16.06 8.10
N GLY A 477 -16.32 17.03 7.73
CA GLY A 477 -15.16 17.46 8.51
C GLY A 477 -15.51 17.98 9.92
N ARG A 478 -16.78 18.33 10.15
CA ARG A 478 -17.30 18.70 11.48
C ARG A 478 -17.59 17.50 12.39
N VAL A 479 -17.59 16.27 11.89
CA VAL A 479 -17.79 15.05 12.70
C VAL A 479 -16.45 14.58 13.27
N THR A 480 -16.04 15.16 14.41
CA THR A 480 -14.76 14.88 15.07
C THR A 480 -14.95 14.64 16.57
N LEU A 481 -13.98 13.98 17.22
CA LEU A 481 -14.00 13.75 18.66
C LEU A 481 -13.93 15.05 19.47
N TYR A 482 -13.23 16.06 18.94
CA TYR A 482 -13.22 17.41 19.49
C TYR A 482 -14.61 18.05 19.46
N ASN A 483 -15.33 17.95 18.32
CA ASN A 483 -16.67 18.50 18.20
C ASN A 483 -17.70 17.71 19.04
N CYS A 484 -17.53 16.40 19.23
CA CYS A 484 -18.30 15.65 20.22
C CYS A 484 -18.05 16.15 21.66
N TYR A 485 -16.81 16.47 22.03
CA TYR A 485 -16.48 17.08 23.32
C TYR A 485 -17.10 18.48 23.48
N GLN A 486 -17.02 19.33 22.45
CA GLN A 486 -17.65 20.67 22.48
C GLN A 486 -19.17 20.59 22.60
N MET A 487 -19.81 19.63 21.90
CA MET A 487 -21.24 19.36 22.03
C MET A 487 -21.63 19.05 23.49
N PHE A 488 -20.83 18.27 24.21
CA PHE A 488 -21.03 18.05 25.64
C PHE A 488 -20.88 19.33 26.45
N VAL A 489 -19.74 20.01 26.35
CA VAL A 489 -19.43 21.16 27.21
C VAL A 489 -20.46 22.27 27.03
N GLN A 490 -20.82 22.60 25.79
CA GLN A 490 -21.73 23.71 25.50
C GLN A 490 -23.20 23.37 25.80
N LEU A 491 -23.67 22.16 25.45
CA LEU A 491 -25.08 21.80 25.65
C LEU A 491 -25.40 21.24 27.04
N VAL A 492 -24.44 20.66 27.77
CA VAL A 492 -24.64 20.27 29.19
C VAL A 492 -24.46 21.48 30.11
N GLY A 493 -23.56 22.40 29.77
CA GLY A 493 -23.31 23.63 30.56
C GLY A 493 -24.48 24.62 30.56
N LYS A 494 -25.33 24.60 29.52
CA LYS A 494 -26.54 25.43 29.40
C LYS A 494 -27.78 24.65 29.82
N LYS A 495 -28.60 25.25 30.68
CA LYS A 495 -29.98 24.80 30.96
C LYS A 495 -30.97 25.79 30.40
N MET A 496 -32.06 25.29 29.81
CA MET A 496 -33.17 26.13 29.38
C MET A 496 -34.39 25.90 30.27
N PRO A 497 -35.05 26.98 30.76
CA PRO A 497 -36.30 26.87 31.50
C PRO A 497 -37.45 26.48 30.57
N ASN A 498 -38.44 25.77 31.11
CA ASN A 498 -39.61 25.33 30.36
C ASN A 498 -40.44 26.54 29.85
N PRO A 499 -40.70 26.66 28.54
CA PRO A 499 -41.46 27.79 27.96
C PRO A 499 -42.82 28.05 28.59
N ALA A 500 -43.57 27.01 28.98
CA ALA A 500 -44.86 27.19 29.66
C ALA A 500 -44.70 27.77 31.08
N GLN A 501 -43.59 27.45 31.76
CA GLN A 501 -43.28 28.02 33.08
C GLN A 501 -42.74 29.45 32.97
N VAL A 502 -41.94 29.75 31.94
CA VAL A 502 -41.53 31.13 31.60
C VAL A 502 -42.75 31.99 31.32
N PHE A 503 -43.66 31.52 30.43
CA PHE A 503 -44.91 32.21 30.14
C PHE A 503 -45.76 32.43 31.41
N ALA A 504 -45.94 31.40 32.24
CA ALA A 504 -46.69 31.51 33.49
C ALA A 504 -46.03 32.45 34.53
N ASN A 505 -44.71 32.62 34.50
CA ASN A 505 -43.99 33.58 35.35
C ASN A 505 -44.12 35.01 34.80
N ASN A 506 -44.01 35.20 33.49
CA ASN A 506 -44.15 36.49 32.81
C ASN A 506 -45.59 37.02 32.95
N LEU A 507 -46.60 36.15 32.81
CA LEU A 507 -48.01 36.48 33.07
C LEU A 507 -48.24 36.93 34.53
N LYS A 508 -47.56 36.28 35.50
CA LYS A 508 -47.64 36.68 36.93
C LYS A 508 -46.86 37.97 37.24
N SER A 509 -45.92 38.38 36.40
CA SER A 509 -45.10 39.57 36.61
C SER A 509 -45.63 40.82 35.89
N GLY A 510 -46.78 40.73 35.21
CA GLY A 510 -47.38 41.81 34.44
C GLY A 510 -46.70 42.08 33.08
N GLN A 511 -45.86 41.15 32.60
CA GLN A 511 -45.11 41.34 31.34
C GLN A 511 -45.94 41.19 30.06
N TYR A 512 -47.23 40.86 30.17
CA TYR A 512 -48.15 40.75 29.03
C TYR A 512 -49.37 41.66 29.15
N ASP A 513 -49.41 42.58 30.13
CA ASP A 513 -50.55 43.49 30.40
C ASP A 513 -50.84 44.50 29.28
N TYR A 514 -50.04 44.49 28.20
CA TYR A 514 -50.20 45.33 27.00
C TYR A 514 -50.72 44.55 25.77
N LEU A 515 -50.93 43.24 25.89
CA LEU A 515 -51.46 42.36 24.84
C LEU A 515 -52.95 42.07 25.09
N ASP A 516 -53.70 41.75 24.04
CA ASP A 516 -55.11 41.36 24.17
C ASP A 516 -55.27 39.91 24.68
N ASP A 517 -56.43 39.58 25.25
CA ASP A 517 -56.72 38.25 25.80
C ASP A 517 -56.54 37.14 24.74
N ASP A 518 -56.85 37.41 23.47
CA ASP A 518 -56.64 36.47 22.35
C ASP A 518 -55.14 36.27 22.03
N GLU A 519 -54.33 37.33 22.07
CA GLU A 519 -52.87 37.26 21.86
C GLU A 519 -52.17 36.51 23.01
N ILE A 520 -52.61 36.75 24.25
CA ILE A 520 -52.16 36.02 25.44
C ILE A 520 -52.52 34.53 25.32
N ASN A 521 -53.71 34.21 24.81
CA ASN A 521 -54.14 32.82 24.57
C ASN A 521 -53.31 32.13 23.47
N ASP A 522 -52.92 32.83 22.40
CA ASP A 522 -52.08 32.26 21.35
C ASP A 522 -50.62 32.04 21.81
N LEU A 523 -50.05 32.99 22.55
CA LEU A 523 -48.76 32.80 23.23
C LEU A 523 -48.81 31.62 24.23
N ALA A 524 -49.93 31.45 24.95
CA ALA A 524 -50.13 30.30 25.83
C ALA A 524 -50.17 28.98 25.07
N LYS A 525 -50.84 28.91 23.90
CA LYS A 525 -50.86 27.72 23.03
C LYS A 525 -49.45 27.39 22.53
N GLU A 526 -48.70 28.40 22.08
CA GLU A 526 -47.33 28.23 21.57
C GLU A 526 -46.36 27.75 22.68
N ALA A 527 -46.42 28.37 23.86
CA ALA A 527 -45.62 27.98 25.01
C ALA A 527 -45.93 26.54 25.47
N ASN A 528 -47.20 26.13 25.46
CA ASN A 528 -47.59 24.76 25.76
C ASN A 528 -47.13 23.76 24.69
N ARG A 529 -47.21 24.11 23.39
CA ARG A 529 -46.68 23.27 22.29
C ARG A 529 -45.17 23.05 22.43
N LYS A 530 -44.42 24.09 22.81
CA LYS A 530 -42.96 24.01 23.03
C LYS A 530 -42.59 23.25 24.32
N SER A 531 -43.38 23.36 25.39
CA SER A 531 -43.18 22.69 26.69
C SER A 531 -43.08 21.16 26.60
N VAL A 532 -43.73 20.54 25.60
CA VAL A 532 -43.73 19.09 25.37
C VAL A 532 -42.31 18.48 25.33
N LEU A 533 -41.30 19.21 24.85
CA LEU A 533 -39.91 18.75 24.76
C LEU A 533 -39.20 18.61 26.13
N TRP A 534 -39.72 19.26 27.19
CA TRP A 534 -39.17 19.22 28.54
C TRP A 534 -39.66 18.03 29.38
N ASN A 535 -40.58 17.20 28.87
CA ASN A 535 -41.14 16.02 29.57
C ASN A 535 -41.66 16.31 31.00
N GLY A 536 -42.15 17.53 31.26
CA GLY A 536 -42.64 17.96 32.58
C GLY A 536 -41.59 18.51 33.54
N SER A 537 -40.30 18.51 33.19
CA SER A 537 -39.26 19.19 33.98
C SER A 537 -39.39 20.71 33.88
N SER A 538 -39.06 21.41 34.97
CA SER A 538 -39.06 22.88 35.05
C SER A 538 -37.91 23.52 34.27
N GLU A 539 -36.75 22.84 34.26
CA GLU A 539 -35.56 23.19 33.50
C GLU A 539 -34.92 21.89 33.01
N LEU A 540 -34.27 21.92 31.85
CA LEU A 540 -33.53 20.77 31.33
C LEU A 540 -32.22 21.23 30.68
N ASP A 541 -31.18 20.38 30.68
CA ASP A 541 -29.96 20.64 29.94
C ASP A 541 -30.20 20.57 28.43
N CYS A 542 -29.49 21.40 27.67
CA CYS A 542 -29.72 21.52 26.22
C CYS A 542 -29.37 20.24 25.46
N LEU A 543 -28.46 19.40 25.99
CA LEU A 543 -28.11 18.13 25.37
C LEU A 543 -29.27 17.13 25.49
N SER A 544 -29.89 17.03 26.67
CA SER A 544 -31.11 16.23 26.86
C SER A 544 -32.30 16.77 26.05
N LEU A 545 -32.43 18.11 25.89
CA LEU A 545 -33.43 18.71 25.00
C LEU A 545 -33.21 18.32 23.53
N TYR A 546 -31.98 18.37 23.03
CA TYR A 546 -31.64 17.93 21.66
C TYR A 546 -32.07 16.48 21.41
N PHE A 547 -31.78 15.57 22.35
CA PHE A 547 -32.17 14.16 22.20
C PHE A 547 -33.67 13.92 22.40
N ASN A 548 -34.35 14.69 23.26
CA ASN A 548 -35.81 14.65 23.34
C ASN A 548 -36.46 15.13 22.03
N ALA A 549 -35.99 16.22 21.42
CA ALA A 549 -36.45 16.70 20.12
C ALA A 549 -36.19 15.67 19.01
N THR A 550 -35.00 15.06 19.00
CA THR A 550 -34.65 13.94 18.10
C THR A 550 -35.59 12.73 18.30
N ASP A 551 -36.12 12.54 19.51
CA ASP A 551 -37.05 11.44 19.79
C ASP A 551 -38.44 11.62 19.11
N TYR A 552 -38.88 12.86 18.84
CA TYR A 552 -40.12 13.20 18.12
C TYR A 552 -40.00 13.12 16.58
N LEU A 553 -38.79 13.08 16.03
CA LEU A 553 -38.57 12.90 14.59
C LEU A 553 -38.92 11.47 14.13
N PRO A 554 -39.30 11.26 12.85
CA PRO A 554 -39.57 9.94 12.33
C PRO A 554 -38.35 9.01 12.49
N LYS A 555 -38.60 7.80 13.01
CA LYS A 555 -37.57 6.83 13.36
C LYS A 555 -36.99 6.13 12.12
N ASN A 556 -35.82 6.57 11.69
CA ASN A 556 -34.91 5.83 10.79
C ASN A 556 -34.04 4.85 11.63
N THR A 557 -33.18 4.07 10.96
CA THR A 557 -32.25 3.11 11.59
C THR A 557 -31.25 3.82 12.52
N MET A 558 -30.74 4.99 12.13
CA MET A 558 -29.77 5.76 12.92
C MET A 558 -30.37 6.33 14.23
N ARG A 559 -31.52 6.99 14.16
CA ARG A 559 -32.28 7.50 15.31
C ARG A 559 -32.83 6.39 16.19
N THR A 560 -32.96 5.18 15.67
CA THR A 560 -33.23 3.99 16.49
C THR A 560 -32.02 3.65 17.37
N LEU A 561 -30.78 3.72 16.84
CA LEU A 561 -29.56 3.59 17.66
C LEU A 561 -29.43 4.71 18.70
N VAL A 562 -29.66 5.97 18.29
CA VAL A 562 -29.67 7.14 19.21
C VAL A 562 -30.71 6.94 20.32
N GLY A 563 -31.95 6.58 19.97
CA GLY A 563 -33.04 6.37 20.91
C GLY A 563 -32.79 5.21 21.88
N ASN A 564 -32.25 4.08 21.40
CA ASN A 564 -31.89 2.94 22.26
C ASN A 564 -30.87 3.35 23.34
N ILE A 565 -29.85 4.13 22.98
CA ILE A 565 -28.83 4.60 23.93
C ILE A 565 -29.37 5.71 24.83
N ASN A 566 -30.19 6.63 24.30
CA ASN A 566 -30.86 7.66 25.11
C ASN A 566 -31.76 7.03 26.18
N ASN A 567 -32.52 6.01 25.82
CA ASN A 567 -33.37 5.26 26.75
C ASN A 567 -32.55 4.48 27.77
N SER A 568 -31.47 3.79 27.34
CA SER A 568 -30.55 3.10 28.26
C SER A 568 -29.97 4.07 29.31
N LEU A 569 -29.51 5.25 28.90
CA LEU A 569 -29.03 6.29 29.82
C LEU A 569 -30.12 6.78 30.77
N LYS A 570 -31.31 7.11 30.26
CA LYS A 570 -32.46 7.52 31.08
C LYS A 570 -32.84 6.46 32.11
N SER A 571 -32.73 5.17 31.77
CA SER A 571 -32.97 4.06 32.72
C SER A 571 -31.83 3.85 33.73
N MET A 572 -30.57 4.02 33.33
CA MET A 572 -29.40 3.83 34.22
C MET A 572 -29.20 5.00 35.19
N ALA A 573 -29.53 6.21 34.78
CA ALA A 573 -29.27 7.44 35.52
C ALA A 573 -30.56 8.22 35.79
N GLY A 574 -31.62 7.52 36.22
CA GLY A 574 -33.00 8.03 36.42
C GLY A 574 -33.20 9.11 37.49
N ALA A 575 -32.14 9.82 37.89
CA ALA A 575 -32.19 11.05 38.67
C ALA A 575 -31.16 12.05 38.10
N ASP A 576 -31.54 13.33 37.96
CA ASP A 576 -30.71 14.37 37.31
C ASP A 576 -29.29 14.48 37.90
N LYS A 577 -29.13 14.21 39.20
CA LYS A 577 -27.83 14.19 39.88
C LYS A 577 -26.90 13.08 39.36
N MET A 578 -27.44 11.92 38.96
CA MET A 578 -26.65 10.86 38.34
C MET A 578 -26.23 11.24 36.91
N MET A 579 -27.14 11.84 36.11
CA MET A 579 -26.79 12.32 34.77
C MET A 579 -25.65 13.34 34.81
N ALA A 580 -25.67 14.29 35.76
CA ALA A 580 -24.59 15.25 35.95
C ALA A 580 -23.24 14.57 36.27
N SER A 581 -23.22 13.55 37.13
CA SER A 581 -22.01 12.77 37.43
C SER A 581 -21.50 11.98 36.21
N VAL A 582 -22.39 11.35 35.45
CA VAL A 582 -22.06 10.61 34.22
C VAL A 582 -21.43 11.54 33.17
N TYR A 583 -22.03 12.73 32.96
CA TYR A 583 -21.45 13.75 32.10
C TYR A 583 -20.09 14.25 32.61
N GLY A 584 -19.93 14.44 33.93
CA GLY A 584 -18.64 14.83 34.52
C GLY A 584 -17.52 13.83 34.25
N ILE A 585 -17.81 12.53 34.35
CA ILE A 585 -16.85 11.45 34.03
C ILE A 585 -16.55 11.44 32.52
N ALA A 586 -17.57 11.55 31.66
CA ALA A 586 -17.39 11.62 30.21
C ALA A 586 -16.52 12.82 29.78
N ILE A 587 -16.82 14.03 30.29
CA ILE A 587 -16.06 15.26 30.02
C ILE A 587 -14.62 15.13 30.53
N THR A 588 -14.41 14.50 31.69
CA THR A 588 -13.06 14.28 32.24
C THR A 588 -12.23 13.36 31.33
N ALA A 589 -12.79 12.25 30.87
CA ALA A 589 -12.11 11.35 29.94
C ALA A 589 -11.87 11.98 28.55
N MET A 590 -12.86 12.71 28.03
CA MET A 590 -12.77 13.38 26.73
C MET A 590 -11.94 14.68 26.76
N SER A 591 -11.57 15.19 27.94
CA SER A 591 -10.70 16.38 28.07
C SER A 591 -9.37 16.23 27.32
N PHE A 592 -8.94 14.98 27.10
CA PHE A 592 -7.83 14.59 26.24
C PHE A 592 -7.85 15.23 24.84
N PHE A 593 -9.03 15.47 24.25
CA PHE A 593 -9.16 16.09 22.94
C PHE A 593 -9.00 17.62 22.97
N THR A 594 -8.94 18.26 24.14
CA THR A 594 -8.75 19.73 24.21
C THR A 594 -7.30 20.15 23.96
N ASP A 595 -6.35 19.21 23.99
CA ASP A 595 -4.96 19.48 23.62
C ASP A 595 -4.88 19.92 22.15
N PRO A 596 -4.27 21.08 21.82
CA PRO A 596 -4.13 21.56 20.45
C PRO A 596 -3.45 20.55 19.49
N THR A 597 -2.53 19.72 20.00
CA THR A 597 -1.83 18.68 19.23
C THR A 597 -2.78 17.55 18.84
N ILE A 598 -3.70 17.20 19.73
CA ILE A 598 -4.60 16.05 19.57
C ILE A 598 -5.84 16.45 18.80
N SER A 599 -6.41 17.62 19.09
CA SER A 599 -7.53 18.17 18.33
C SER A 599 -7.17 18.35 16.85
N THR A 600 -6.00 18.93 16.51
CA THR A 600 -5.54 19.05 15.11
C THR A 600 -5.28 17.68 14.45
N LEU A 601 -4.63 16.72 15.13
CA LEU A 601 -4.38 15.39 14.55
C LEU A 601 -5.69 14.61 14.31
N THR A 602 -6.69 14.77 15.18
CA THR A 602 -7.96 14.02 15.15
C THR A 602 -9.12 14.74 14.47
N SER A 603 -8.92 15.97 13.99
CA SER A 603 -9.92 16.77 13.29
C SER A 603 -9.46 17.08 11.88
N GLY A 604 -10.30 16.74 10.90
CA GLY A 604 -10.07 16.99 9.49
C GLY A 604 -11.12 16.27 8.65
N THR A 605 -11.19 16.62 7.38
CA THR A 605 -12.24 16.13 6.49
C THR A 605 -12.05 14.66 6.11
N PRO A 606 -13.10 13.95 5.65
CA PRO A 606 -13.01 12.59 5.15
C PRO A 606 -12.05 12.40 3.95
N SER A 607 -11.78 13.44 3.16
CA SER A 607 -10.79 13.39 2.07
C SER A 607 -9.34 13.55 2.57
N GLN A 608 -9.13 14.33 3.64
CA GLN A 608 -7.80 14.53 4.26
C GLN A 608 -7.36 13.34 5.10
N THR A 609 -8.28 12.81 5.91
CA THR A 609 -8.06 11.69 6.83
C THR A 609 -7.37 10.51 6.12
N VAL A 610 -6.35 9.93 6.75
CA VAL A 610 -5.63 8.77 6.21
C VAL A 610 -6.59 7.61 5.94
N ASP A 611 -6.66 7.18 4.68
CA ASP A 611 -7.48 6.04 4.26
C ASP A 611 -6.87 4.71 4.73
N LEU A 612 -7.36 4.20 5.87
CA LEU A 612 -6.91 2.95 6.49
C LEU A 612 -7.33 1.71 5.70
N ALA A 613 -8.56 1.69 5.16
CA ALA A 613 -9.02 0.63 4.25
C ALA A 613 -8.19 0.60 2.94
N GLY A 614 -7.67 1.76 2.55
CA GLY A 614 -6.74 1.91 1.44
C GLY A 614 -5.41 1.14 1.58
N LEU A 615 -5.08 0.58 2.76
CA LEU A 615 -3.94 -0.33 2.88
C LEU A 615 -4.22 -1.66 2.19
N SER A 616 -5.24 -2.40 2.62
CA SER A 616 -5.58 -3.71 2.03
C SER A 616 -6.07 -3.60 0.59
N PHE A 617 -6.84 -2.55 0.30
CA PHE A 617 -7.48 -2.31 -0.98
C PHE A 617 -7.34 -0.83 -1.40
N PRO A 618 -6.23 -0.43 -2.06
CA PRO A 618 -5.96 0.97 -2.42
C PRO A 618 -6.80 1.50 -3.59
N ARG A 619 -7.55 0.65 -4.28
CA ARG A 619 -8.36 1.00 -5.46
C ARG A 619 -9.75 0.41 -5.27
N ARG A 620 -10.68 1.29 -4.88
CA ARG A 620 -12.05 0.98 -4.48
C ARG A 620 -12.97 1.98 -5.16
N LEU A 621 -13.66 1.51 -6.18
CA LEU A 621 -14.74 2.24 -6.83
C LEU A 621 -16.08 1.60 -6.44
N GLY A 622 -17.18 2.27 -6.70
CA GLY A 622 -18.50 1.69 -6.53
C GLY A 622 -19.60 2.68 -6.86
N VAL A 623 -20.79 2.14 -7.13
CA VAL A 623 -22.00 2.92 -7.36
C VAL A 623 -23.11 2.40 -6.46
N ARG A 624 -23.87 3.32 -5.87
CA ARG A 624 -25.06 3.02 -5.08
C ARG A 624 -26.29 3.25 -5.93
N PHE A 625 -27.10 2.21 -6.06
CA PHE A 625 -28.40 2.31 -6.70
C PHE A 625 -29.46 2.82 -5.71
N HIS A 626 -30.44 3.57 -6.21
CA HIS A 626 -31.54 4.08 -5.40
C HIS A 626 -32.33 2.93 -4.74
N PRO A 627 -32.61 2.96 -3.41
CA PRO A 627 -33.26 1.86 -2.69
C PRO A 627 -34.57 1.36 -3.33
N ASP A 628 -35.46 2.26 -3.73
CA ASP A 628 -36.69 1.89 -4.46
C ASP A 628 -36.43 1.18 -5.79
N PHE A 629 -35.43 1.62 -6.55
CA PHE A 629 -35.10 1.01 -7.84
C PHE A 629 -34.57 -0.40 -7.64
N VAL A 630 -33.66 -0.56 -6.67
CA VAL A 630 -33.09 -1.84 -6.23
C VAL A 630 -34.19 -2.83 -5.82
N LYS A 631 -35.18 -2.38 -5.04
CA LYS A 631 -36.31 -3.21 -4.61
C LYS A 631 -37.24 -3.56 -5.78
N ARG A 632 -37.66 -2.57 -6.58
CA ARG A 632 -38.56 -2.76 -7.74
C ARG A 632 -37.96 -3.65 -8.83
N ARG A 633 -36.63 -3.67 -8.98
CA ARG A 633 -35.91 -4.48 -9.97
C ARG A 633 -35.25 -5.74 -9.39
N HIS A 634 -35.40 -6.00 -8.09
CA HIS A 634 -34.77 -7.11 -7.36
C HIS A 634 -33.25 -7.23 -7.59
N TYR A 635 -32.52 -6.11 -7.48
CA TYR A 635 -31.06 -6.08 -7.71
C TYR A 635 -30.23 -6.65 -6.56
N ILE A 636 -30.75 -6.71 -5.32
CA ILE A 636 -30.05 -7.29 -4.17
C ILE A 636 -29.73 -8.76 -4.45
N GLY A 637 -28.48 -9.17 -4.26
CA GLY A 637 -28.05 -10.54 -4.52
C GLY A 637 -27.69 -10.84 -5.98
N LEU A 638 -27.88 -9.91 -6.91
CA LEU A 638 -27.30 -10.03 -8.26
C LEU A 638 -25.78 -9.93 -8.19
N ARG A 639 -25.12 -10.65 -9.09
CA ARG A 639 -23.67 -10.61 -9.25
C ARG A 639 -23.30 -9.38 -10.05
N CYS A 640 -22.42 -8.53 -9.51
CA CYS A 640 -21.84 -7.42 -10.26
C CYS A 640 -20.45 -7.81 -10.79
N MET A 641 -20.27 -7.67 -12.10
CA MET A 641 -19.03 -7.96 -12.82
C MET A 641 -18.48 -6.66 -13.39
N TRP A 642 -17.26 -6.30 -13.03
CA TRP A 642 -16.58 -5.09 -13.47
C TRP A 642 -15.43 -5.42 -14.44
N ASP A 643 -15.33 -4.62 -15.50
CA ASP A 643 -14.24 -4.65 -16.49
C ASP A 643 -13.75 -3.21 -16.74
N ALA A 644 -12.46 -3.02 -17.07
CA ALA A 644 -11.90 -1.72 -17.50
C ALA A 644 -11.25 -1.78 -18.90
N PHE A 645 -11.29 -0.65 -19.61
CA PHE A 645 -10.93 -0.50 -21.01
C PHE A 645 -10.16 0.81 -21.27
N GLU A 646 -9.30 0.78 -22.29
CA GLU A 646 -8.53 1.96 -22.75
C GLU A 646 -9.34 2.88 -23.68
N ASP A 647 -10.45 2.40 -24.26
CA ASP A 647 -11.20 3.08 -25.30
C ASP A 647 -12.68 3.32 -24.97
N VAL A 648 -13.21 4.45 -25.44
CA VAL A 648 -14.65 4.84 -25.34
C VAL A 648 -15.59 3.78 -25.93
N ALA A 649 -15.12 2.96 -26.87
CA ALA A 649 -15.90 1.93 -27.53
C ALA A 649 -15.88 0.57 -26.79
N PHE A 650 -15.20 0.46 -25.64
CA PHE A 650 -15.13 -0.73 -24.80
C PHE A 650 -14.63 -2.00 -25.52
N LYS A 651 -13.62 -1.86 -26.41
CA LYS A 651 -13.03 -2.98 -27.19
C LYS A 651 -11.67 -3.46 -26.68
N LYS A 652 -10.84 -2.56 -26.14
CA LYS A 652 -9.50 -2.85 -25.60
C LYS A 652 -9.55 -3.05 -24.09
N ASN A 653 -9.85 -4.28 -23.67
CA ASN A 653 -9.86 -4.67 -22.26
C ASN A 653 -8.44 -4.62 -21.66
N MET A 654 -8.29 -3.99 -20.49
CA MET A 654 -7.01 -3.84 -19.76
C MET A 654 -6.50 -5.12 -19.09
N GLY A 655 -7.31 -6.19 -19.06
CA GLY A 655 -6.94 -7.53 -18.58
C GLY A 655 -7.35 -7.83 -17.13
N ASN A 656 -7.01 -9.04 -16.68
CA ASN A 656 -7.54 -9.65 -15.45
C ASN A 656 -7.28 -8.85 -14.15
N GLU A 657 -6.23 -8.02 -14.11
CA GLU A 657 -5.92 -7.16 -12.94
C GLU A 657 -6.95 -6.06 -12.70
N PHE A 658 -7.76 -5.75 -13.73
CA PHE A 658 -8.87 -4.80 -13.75
C PHE A 658 -10.23 -5.52 -13.88
N GLN A 659 -10.31 -6.77 -13.46
CA GLN A 659 -11.56 -7.51 -13.38
C GLN A 659 -11.92 -7.84 -11.93
N HIS A 660 -13.22 -7.75 -11.64
CA HIS A 660 -13.74 -8.06 -10.33
C HIS A 660 -15.17 -8.55 -10.40
N SER A 661 -15.50 -9.47 -9.49
CA SER A 661 -16.84 -9.97 -9.23
C SER A 661 -17.16 -9.70 -7.76
N ASP A 662 -18.33 -9.15 -7.50
CA ASP A 662 -18.91 -9.00 -6.16
C ASP A 662 -20.44 -9.21 -6.26
N ILE A 663 -21.17 -9.02 -5.17
CA ILE A 663 -22.64 -9.11 -5.10
C ILE A 663 -23.20 -7.72 -4.76
N VAL A 664 -24.33 -7.34 -5.37
CA VAL A 664 -25.02 -6.10 -4.99
C VAL A 664 -25.51 -6.21 -3.55
N SER A 665 -25.02 -5.31 -2.68
CA SER A 665 -25.28 -5.31 -1.24
C SER A 665 -26.74 -4.99 -0.92
N ARG A 666 -27.17 -5.22 0.33
CA ARG A 666 -28.55 -4.93 0.77
C ARG A 666 -28.87 -3.44 0.71
N GLU A 667 -27.86 -2.60 0.91
CA GLU A 667 -27.90 -1.14 0.90
C GLU A 667 -27.84 -0.56 -0.53
N GLY A 668 -27.75 -1.43 -1.54
CA GLY A 668 -27.79 -1.08 -2.97
C GLY A 668 -26.43 -0.82 -3.62
N TRP A 669 -25.31 -1.18 -2.98
CA TRP A 669 -23.98 -0.95 -3.56
C TRP A 669 -23.54 -2.06 -4.51
N ALA A 670 -23.07 -1.68 -5.71
CA ALA A 670 -22.15 -2.47 -6.51
C ALA A 670 -20.73 -1.93 -6.31
N ARG A 671 -19.83 -2.71 -5.70
CA ARG A 671 -18.46 -2.29 -5.39
C ARG A 671 -17.45 -2.87 -6.37
N TYR A 672 -16.32 -2.19 -6.52
CA TYR A 672 -15.26 -2.54 -7.47
C TYR A 672 -13.87 -2.41 -6.85
N TYR A 673 -13.24 -3.56 -6.58
CA TYR A 673 -11.90 -3.66 -5.97
C TYR A 673 -10.91 -4.30 -6.96
N PHE A 674 -9.82 -3.63 -7.34
CA PHE A 674 -8.89 -4.11 -8.38
C PHE A 674 -7.41 -3.82 -8.09
N ASP A 675 -6.50 -4.59 -8.70
CA ASP A 675 -5.04 -4.52 -8.46
C ASP A 675 -4.30 -3.71 -9.53
N GLY A 676 -4.85 -3.63 -10.75
CA GLY A 676 -4.25 -2.87 -11.85
C GLY A 676 -4.09 -1.38 -11.56
N LYS A 677 -3.11 -0.73 -12.20
CA LYS A 677 -2.89 0.74 -12.13
C LYS A 677 -3.18 1.39 -13.48
N PHE A 678 -3.99 2.43 -13.50
CA PHE A 678 -4.30 3.17 -14.73
C PHE A 678 -3.10 4.02 -15.16
N LYS A 679 -2.58 3.78 -16.37
CA LYS A 679 -1.45 4.57 -16.92
C LYS A 679 -1.88 5.96 -17.37
N THR A 680 -3.09 6.06 -17.93
CA THR A 680 -3.74 7.29 -18.35
C THR A 680 -4.54 7.90 -17.21
N ASP A 681 -4.90 9.17 -17.36
CA ASP A 681 -5.75 9.90 -16.41
C ASP A 681 -7.24 9.68 -16.65
N THR A 682 -7.60 9.16 -17.82
CA THR A 682 -8.94 8.64 -18.14
C THR A 682 -8.90 7.12 -18.30
N ALA A 683 -9.95 6.45 -17.83
CA ALA A 683 -10.20 5.02 -18.08
C ALA A 683 -11.70 4.75 -18.22
N TYR A 684 -12.07 3.80 -19.07
CA TYR A 684 -13.48 3.45 -19.31
C TYR A 684 -13.83 2.18 -18.55
N ILE A 685 -14.94 2.20 -17.81
CA ILE A 685 -15.32 1.13 -16.88
C ILE A 685 -16.74 0.66 -17.20
N ARG A 686 -16.95 -0.65 -17.24
CA ARG A 686 -18.27 -1.26 -17.45
C ARG A 686 -18.64 -2.14 -16.27
N LEU A 687 -19.86 -1.92 -15.76
CA LEU A 687 -20.55 -2.76 -14.79
C LEU A 687 -21.57 -3.63 -15.51
N ARG A 688 -21.54 -4.94 -15.29
CA ARG A 688 -22.53 -5.90 -15.77
C ARG A 688 -23.20 -6.55 -14.57
N LEU A 689 -24.53 -6.48 -14.48
CA LEU A 689 -25.32 -7.19 -13.49
C LEU A 689 -25.79 -8.52 -14.09
N THR A 690 -25.40 -9.63 -13.48
CA THR A 690 -25.85 -10.98 -13.88
C THR A 690 -26.58 -11.69 -12.75
N ASN A 691 -27.46 -12.63 -13.09
CA ASN A 691 -28.05 -13.53 -12.10
C ASN A 691 -26.98 -14.53 -11.62
N ALA A 692 -26.74 -14.58 -10.31
CA ALA A 692 -25.68 -15.40 -9.70
C ALA A 692 -25.82 -16.91 -9.95
N GLY A 693 -27.03 -17.41 -10.24
CA GLY A 693 -27.28 -18.84 -10.49
C GLY A 693 -27.25 -19.26 -11.97
N THR A 694 -27.50 -18.33 -12.89
CA THR A 694 -27.62 -18.63 -14.34
C THR A 694 -26.62 -17.88 -15.23
N ASP A 695 -25.84 -16.96 -14.65
CA ASP A 695 -24.99 -15.96 -15.33
C ASP A 695 -25.70 -15.15 -16.43
N ALA A 696 -27.04 -15.18 -16.47
CA ALA A 696 -27.84 -14.39 -17.40
C ALA A 696 -27.70 -12.89 -17.12
N LEU A 697 -27.43 -12.11 -18.16
CA LEU A 697 -27.29 -10.65 -18.09
C LEU A 697 -28.64 -9.98 -17.78
N VAL A 698 -28.66 -9.12 -16.77
CA VAL A 698 -29.83 -8.34 -16.33
C VAL A 698 -29.75 -6.90 -16.82
N HIS A 699 -28.59 -6.25 -16.65
CA HIS A 699 -28.34 -4.88 -17.10
C HIS A 699 -26.84 -4.59 -17.24
N GLU A 700 -26.49 -3.59 -18.04
CA GLU A 700 -25.14 -3.02 -18.10
C GLU A 700 -25.18 -1.53 -17.78
N TYR A 701 -24.14 -1.03 -17.12
CA TYR A 701 -23.89 0.39 -16.90
C TYR A 701 -22.46 0.72 -17.33
N TYR A 702 -22.28 1.90 -17.90
CA TYR A 702 -21.03 2.34 -18.51
C TYR A 702 -20.57 3.63 -17.83
N PHE A 703 -19.27 3.78 -17.62
CA PHE A 703 -18.70 4.89 -16.90
C PHE A 703 -17.37 5.34 -17.51
N VAL A 704 -17.05 6.62 -17.34
CA VAL A 704 -15.69 7.14 -17.48
C VAL A 704 -15.15 7.56 -16.12
N PHE A 705 -13.99 7.01 -15.77
CA PHE A 705 -13.22 7.37 -14.59
C PHE A 705 -12.18 8.42 -14.95
N HIS A 706 -12.19 9.54 -14.23
CA HIS A 706 -11.16 10.57 -14.27
C HIS A 706 -10.31 10.49 -13.00
N LYS A 707 -9.01 10.32 -13.17
CA LYS A 707 -8.04 10.19 -12.08
C LYS A 707 -7.92 11.50 -11.31
N GLY A 708 -8.12 11.43 -10.00
CA GLY A 708 -7.94 12.55 -9.09
C GLY A 708 -6.49 12.67 -8.62
N TYR A 709 -6.12 13.89 -8.23
CA TYR A 709 -4.84 14.22 -7.61
C TYR A 709 -5.09 14.88 -6.26
N GLN A 710 -4.16 14.74 -5.32
CA GLN A 710 -4.24 15.43 -4.05
C GLN A 710 -4.14 16.94 -4.26
N ILE A 711 -5.12 17.67 -3.72
CA ILE A 711 -5.23 19.13 -3.75
C ILE A 711 -4.92 19.67 -2.34
N SER A 712 -4.44 20.91 -2.25
CA SER A 712 -4.30 21.66 -1.00
C SER A 712 -5.66 21.92 -0.34
N LEU A 713 -5.64 22.34 0.93
CA LEU A 713 -6.83 22.67 1.71
C LEU A 713 -7.73 23.70 1.00
N ASP A 714 -7.13 24.75 0.43
CA ASP A 714 -7.84 25.83 -0.27
C ASP A 714 -8.43 25.42 -1.63
N GLY A 715 -8.26 24.17 -2.07
CA GLY A 715 -8.67 23.71 -3.41
C GLY A 715 -7.82 24.27 -4.58
N ARG A 716 -6.97 25.27 -4.35
CA ARG A 716 -6.28 26.06 -5.39
C ARG A 716 -5.05 25.40 -6.02
N THR A 717 -4.38 24.46 -5.35
CA THR A 717 -3.09 23.91 -5.84
C THR A 717 -2.94 22.40 -5.67
N TYR A 718 -2.26 21.74 -6.60
CA TYR A 718 -1.94 20.30 -6.49
C TYR A 718 -0.76 20.05 -5.54
N VAL A 719 -0.95 19.17 -4.56
CA VAL A 719 0.13 18.70 -3.68
C VAL A 719 1.11 17.85 -4.48
N LYS A 720 2.36 18.30 -4.51
CA LYS A 720 3.49 17.59 -5.12
C LYS A 720 4.30 16.87 -4.04
N ASP A 721 4.81 15.70 -4.41
CA ASP A 721 5.78 14.95 -3.62
C ASP A 721 7.03 15.82 -3.37
N PRO A 722 7.45 16.06 -2.10
CA PRO A 722 8.53 17.00 -1.78
C PRO A 722 9.93 16.48 -2.15
N VAL A 723 10.04 15.19 -2.49
CA VAL A 723 11.29 14.54 -2.92
C VAL A 723 11.29 14.36 -4.44
N LEU A 724 10.17 13.95 -5.04
CA LEU A 724 10.08 13.61 -6.47
C LEU A 724 9.49 14.74 -7.35
N GLY A 725 8.85 15.75 -6.77
CA GLY A 725 8.17 16.84 -7.49
C GLY A 725 6.90 16.43 -8.25
N THR A 726 6.54 15.14 -8.25
CA THR A 726 5.39 14.57 -8.96
C THR A 726 4.07 14.84 -8.24
N LYS A 727 2.98 15.05 -8.99
CA LYS A 727 1.62 15.10 -8.42
C LYS A 727 1.25 13.74 -7.79
N ILE A 728 0.58 13.76 -6.64
CA ILE A 728 0.17 12.53 -5.95
C ILE A 728 -1.24 12.15 -6.42
N ALA A 729 -1.38 11.02 -7.11
CA ALA A 729 -2.68 10.48 -7.50
C ALA A 729 -3.49 10.06 -6.26
N LYS A 730 -4.67 10.66 -6.06
CA LYS A 730 -5.55 10.45 -4.90
C LYS A 730 -7.00 10.68 -5.33
N ASN A 731 -7.85 9.68 -5.11
CA ASN A 731 -9.27 9.67 -5.50
C ASN A 731 -9.47 9.88 -7.02
N GLY A 732 -10.63 10.41 -7.42
CA GLY A 732 -11.05 10.64 -8.80
C GLY A 732 -12.56 10.81 -8.86
N VAL A 733 -13.09 11.02 -10.07
CA VAL A 733 -14.53 11.18 -10.33
C VAL A 733 -14.99 10.10 -11.32
N LEU A 734 -16.20 9.60 -11.13
CA LEU A 734 -16.81 8.58 -11.98
C LEU A 734 -18.09 9.16 -12.62
N TYR A 735 -18.07 9.40 -13.92
CA TYR A 735 -19.25 9.90 -14.64
C TYR A 735 -19.96 8.74 -15.34
N GLU A 736 -21.29 8.73 -15.28
CA GLU A 736 -22.12 7.78 -16.02
C GLU A 736 -22.12 8.13 -17.53
N LEU A 737 -22.02 7.08 -18.35
CA LEU A 737 -22.13 7.14 -19.80
C LEU A 737 -23.40 6.40 -20.22
N VAL A 738 -24.30 7.09 -20.90
CA VAL A 738 -25.48 6.50 -21.51
C VAL A 738 -25.18 6.23 -22.98
N LYS A 739 -25.59 5.05 -23.45
CA LYS A 739 -25.49 4.69 -24.87
C LYS A 739 -26.65 5.33 -25.63
N ASP A 740 -26.34 6.06 -26.69
CA ASP A 740 -27.32 6.60 -27.62
C ASP A 740 -27.86 5.47 -28.50
N ASP A 741 -29.14 5.13 -28.36
CA ASP A 741 -29.78 4.04 -29.12
C ASP A 741 -29.78 4.28 -30.65
N LYS A 742 -29.59 5.53 -31.10
CA LYS A 742 -29.60 5.89 -32.54
C LYS A 742 -28.22 5.86 -33.17
N THR A 743 -27.19 6.38 -32.49
CA THR A 743 -25.81 6.42 -33.03
C THR A 743 -24.94 5.26 -32.53
N GLY A 744 -25.33 4.61 -31.43
CA GLY A 744 -24.55 3.58 -30.75
C GLY A 744 -23.37 4.12 -29.93
N GLU A 745 -23.18 5.44 -29.89
CA GLU A 745 -22.11 6.12 -29.17
C GLU A 745 -22.41 6.24 -27.67
N PHE A 746 -21.38 6.38 -26.86
CA PHE A 746 -21.50 6.63 -25.43
C PHE A 746 -21.33 8.13 -25.14
N LYS A 747 -22.33 8.74 -24.52
CA LYS A 747 -22.35 10.17 -24.16
C LYS A 747 -22.54 10.32 -22.63
N PRO A 748 -21.94 11.34 -21.99
CA PRO A 748 -22.22 11.64 -20.58
C PRO A 748 -23.72 11.87 -20.37
N GLY A 749 -24.29 11.21 -19.37
CA GLY A 749 -25.73 11.27 -19.08
C GLY A 749 -26.09 10.42 -17.87
N VAL A 750 -27.25 10.67 -17.28
CA VAL A 750 -27.68 10.02 -16.04
C VAL A 750 -28.91 9.15 -16.30
N THR A 751 -28.87 7.87 -15.89
CA THR A 751 -30.05 6.99 -15.98
C THR A 751 -31.05 7.36 -14.88
N ALA A 752 -32.31 7.64 -15.23
CA ALA A 752 -33.36 8.04 -14.28
C ALA A 752 -34.60 7.13 -14.32
N PHE A 753 -35.37 7.11 -13.23
CA PHE A 753 -36.62 6.37 -13.10
C PHE A 753 -37.72 7.21 -12.41
N LYS A 754 -38.99 6.86 -12.63
CA LYS A 754 -40.12 7.60 -12.03
C LYS A 754 -40.49 7.08 -10.64
N ARG A 755 -40.66 8.01 -9.69
CA ARG A 755 -41.11 7.76 -8.31
C ARG A 755 -42.26 8.71 -7.97
N LYS A 756 -43.29 8.20 -7.29
CA LYS A 756 -44.35 9.03 -6.71
C LYS A 756 -43.84 9.71 -5.45
N ARG A 757 -44.07 11.01 -5.34
CA ARG A 757 -43.69 11.83 -4.17
C ARG A 757 -44.78 12.86 -3.89
N LEU A 758 -44.98 13.21 -2.62
CA LEU A 758 -45.77 14.39 -2.25
C LEU A 758 -44.91 15.64 -2.44
N LEU A 759 -45.42 16.59 -3.22
CA LEU A 759 -44.86 17.93 -3.35
C LEU A 759 -45.84 18.93 -2.76
N THR A 760 -45.31 19.95 -2.10
CA THR A 760 -46.05 21.11 -1.62
C THR A 760 -46.49 21.96 -2.80
N ASP A 761 -47.76 22.39 -2.85
CA ASP A 761 -48.22 23.32 -3.89
C ASP A 761 -47.81 24.75 -3.56
N ASN A 762 -46.85 25.29 -4.32
CA ASN A 762 -46.28 26.63 -4.13
C ASN A 762 -47.26 27.77 -4.49
N ASN A 763 -48.45 27.49 -5.05
CA ASN A 763 -49.47 28.50 -5.35
C ASN A 763 -50.46 28.75 -4.20
N SER A 764 -50.38 28.00 -3.08
CA SER A 764 -51.30 28.17 -1.94
C SER A 764 -50.85 29.30 -1.00
N ALA A 765 -51.79 30.14 -0.57
CA ALA A 765 -51.56 31.13 0.49
C ALA A 765 -51.20 30.47 1.83
N ILE A 766 -50.51 31.24 2.69
CA ILE A 766 -49.77 30.79 3.89
C ILE A 766 -50.58 29.84 4.80
N GLU A 767 -51.89 30.04 4.92
CA GLU A 767 -52.77 29.34 5.88
C GLU A 767 -53.26 27.94 5.45
N ASN A 768 -53.17 27.55 4.17
CA ASN A 768 -53.70 26.26 3.70
C ASN A 768 -52.73 25.54 2.76
N VAL A 769 -51.95 24.60 3.31
CA VAL A 769 -51.00 23.77 2.55
C VAL A 769 -51.72 22.60 1.89
N TRP A 770 -51.75 22.58 0.55
CA TRP A 770 -52.20 21.42 -0.21
C TRP A 770 -50.99 20.62 -0.70
N TYR A 771 -51.00 19.31 -0.43
CA TYR A 771 -49.99 18.38 -0.90
C TYR A 771 -50.49 17.61 -2.12
N LYS A 772 -49.68 17.54 -3.18
CA LYS A 772 -50.02 16.85 -4.42
C LYS A 772 -49.06 15.71 -4.69
N VAL A 773 -49.60 14.51 -4.93
CA VAL A 773 -48.81 13.38 -5.41
C VAL A 773 -48.43 13.65 -6.88
N SER A 774 -47.12 13.70 -7.15
CA SER A 774 -46.56 13.84 -8.50
C SER A 774 -45.59 12.70 -8.81
N ASP A 775 -45.41 12.37 -10.08
CA ASP A 775 -44.33 11.50 -10.55
C ASP A 775 -43.06 12.34 -10.77
N GLU A 776 -42.08 12.18 -9.89
CA GLU A 776 -40.74 12.79 -9.99
C GLU A 776 -39.78 11.85 -10.74
N SER A 777 -38.86 12.41 -11.54
CA SER A 777 -37.82 11.67 -12.24
C SER A 777 -36.53 11.70 -11.42
N VAL A 778 -36.17 10.58 -10.79
CA VAL A 778 -35.05 10.47 -9.84
C VAL A 778 -33.92 9.65 -10.46
N PRO A 779 -32.64 10.02 -10.28
CA PRO A 779 -31.52 9.23 -10.79
C PRO A 779 -31.48 7.81 -10.18
N VAL A 780 -31.11 6.83 -11.00
CA VAL A 780 -30.97 5.42 -10.60
C VAL A 780 -29.72 5.23 -9.75
N ILE A 781 -28.63 5.94 -10.05
CA ILE A 781 -27.40 5.97 -9.25
C ILE A 781 -27.46 7.21 -8.37
N THR A 782 -27.45 7.04 -7.04
CA THR A 782 -27.58 8.14 -6.08
C THR A 782 -26.24 8.63 -5.56
N GLN A 783 -25.23 7.75 -5.50
CA GLN A 783 -23.90 8.05 -4.97
C GLN A 783 -22.85 7.24 -5.74
N SER A 784 -21.75 7.90 -6.11
CA SER A 784 -20.50 7.27 -6.54
C SER A 784 -19.51 7.23 -5.37
N TYR A 785 -18.83 6.10 -5.18
CA TYR A 785 -17.75 5.95 -4.21
C TYR A 785 -16.43 5.79 -4.96
N VAL A 786 -15.46 6.67 -4.71
CA VAL A 786 -14.18 6.66 -5.42
C VAL A 786 -13.01 6.90 -4.46
N ARG A 787 -12.26 5.84 -4.13
CA ARG A 787 -10.95 5.91 -3.48
C ARG A 787 -9.92 5.22 -4.38
N TYR A 788 -8.92 5.98 -4.84
CA TYR A 788 -7.89 5.50 -5.75
C TYR A 788 -6.51 5.97 -5.28
N CYS A 789 -5.57 5.02 -5.15
CA CYS A 789 -4.19 5.26 -4.75
C CYS A 789 -3.23 4.36 -5.53
N GLU A 790 -2.14 4.92 -6.05
CA GLU A 790 -1.15 4.18 -6.86
C GLU A 790 0.06 3.69 -6.08
N LYS A 791 0.46 4.41 -5.03
CA LYS A 791 1.59 4.05 -4.15
C LYS A 791 1.09 3.25 -2.93
N PRO A 792 1.79 2.19 -2.48
CA PRO A 792 1.57 1.57 -1.16
C PRO A 792 2.01 2.52 -0.04
N LYS A 793 1.52 2.28 1.18
CA LYS A 793 1.74 3.18 2.32
C LYS A 793 2.81 2.67 3.27
N MET A 794 3.66 3.58 3.75
CA MET A 794 4.64 3.36 4.80
C MET A 794 4.30 4.29 5.97
N ILE A 795 3.73 3.73 7.04
CA ILE A 795 3.21 4.45 8.19
C ILE A 795 4.25 4.44 9.32
N PHE A 796 4.59 5.62 9.84
CA PHE A 796 5.44 5.79 11.01
C PHE A 796 4.62 6.31 12.19
N LEU A 797 4.75 5.65 13.34
CA LEU A 797 4.09 6.00 14.58
C LEU A 797 5.14 6.51 15.56
N VAL A 798 5.19 7.82 15.80
CA VAL A 798 6.23 8.44 16.62
C VAL A 798 5.65 8.91 17.96
N THR A 799 5.65 8.01 18.94
CA THR A 799 5.29 8.27 20.35
C THR A 799 6.55 8.42 21.21
N PRO A 800 6.95 9.63 21.61
CA PRO A 800 8.07 9.77 22.51
C PRO A 800 7.68 9.30 23.93
N PRO A 801 8.57 8.61 24.68
CA PRO A 801 8.22 7.97 25.96
C PRO A 801 7.72 8.89 27.08
N HIS A 802 7.86 10.22 26.95
CA HIS A 802 7.34 11.19 27.91
C HIS A 802 5.88 11.61 27.63
N LEU A 803 5.31 11.22 26.47
CA LEU A 803 3.95 11.54 26.05
C LEU A 803 3.05 10.30 25.97
N MET A 804 3.16 9.41 26.97
CA MET A 804 2.40 8.14 27.05
C MET A 804 0.87 8.32 26.94
N LYS A 805 0.33 9.49 27.31
CA LYS A 805 -1.09 9.82 27.12
C LYS A 805 -1.51 9.73 25.64
N TYR A 806 -0.65 10.16 24.71
CA TYR A 806 -0.95 10.15 23.28
C TYR A 806 -0.87 8.75 22.64
N ALA A 807 -0.24 7.77 23.31
CA ALA A 807 -0.23 6.38 22.83
C ALA A 807 -1.66 5.81 22.68
N LYS A 808 -2.63 6.33 23.44
CA LYS A 808 -4.05 5.95 23.37
C LYS A 808 -4.63 6.07 21.95
N LEU A 809 -4.27 7.13 21.21
CA LEU A 809 -4.70 7.29 19.80
C LEU A 809 -4.13 6.22 18.87
N ILE A 810 -2.88 5.82 19.10
CA ILE A 810 -2.19 4.85 18.26
C ILE A 810 -2.68 3.43 18.54
N LEU A 811 -3.08 3.13 19.79
CA LEU A 811 -3.78 1.89 20.11
C LEU A 811 -5.12 1.78 19.34
N ILE A 812 -5.89 2.87 19.26
CA ILE A 812 -7.14 2.93 18.47
C ILE A 812 -6.85 2.78 16.97
N LEU A 813 -5.85 3.51 16.46
CA LEU A 813 -5.42 3.44 15.06
C LEU A 813 -5.04 2.02 14.66
N ILE A 814 -4.24 1.32 15.47
CA ILE A 814 -3.82 -0.06 15.20
C ILE A 814 -5.03 -1.01 15.25
N LYS A 815 -5.89 -0.92 16.28
CA LYS A 815 -7.10 -1.75 16.39
C LYS A 815 -8.00 -1.59 15.15
N GLN A 816 -8.42 -0.37 14.85
CA GLN A 816 -9.30 -0.10 13.70
C GLN A 816 -8.66 -0.51 12.35
N LEU A 817 -7.36 -0.28 12.17
CA LEU A 817 -6.64 -0.67 10.95
C LEU A 817 -6.63 -2.21 10.77
N VAL A 818 -6.40 -2.97 11.84
CA VAL A 818 -6.41 -4.44 11.79
C VAL A 818 -7.82 -4.98 11.55
N ASP A 819 -8.81 -4.49 12.30
CA ASP A 819 -10.21 -4.94 12.20
C ASP A 819 -10.78 -4.70 10.78
N ILE A 820 -10.53 -3.52 10.20
CA ILE A 820 -10.96 -3.20 8.83
C ILE A 820 -10.25 -4.06 7.77
N ASN A 821 -8.97 -4.36 7.98
CA ASN A 821 -8.23 -5.25 7.08
C ASN A 821 -8.80 -6.67 7.12
N PHE A 822 -9.24 -7.16 8.28
CA PHE A 822 -9.93 -8.45 8.41
C PHE A 822 -11.30 -8.43 7.71
N ASP A 823 -12.17 -7.49 8.08
CA ASP A 823 -13.54 -7.36 7.53
C ASP A 823 -13.55 -7.34 5.99
N GLN A 824 -12.70 -6.50 5.38
CA GLN A 824 -12.66 -6.37 3.92
C GLN A 824 -12.07 -7.61 3.27
N SER A 825 -11.03 -8.21 3.84
CA SER A 825 -10.35 -9.35 3.22
C SER A 825 -11.22 -10.60 3.20
N TYR A 826 -12.06 -10.83 4.22
CA TYR A 826 -13.00 -11.96 4.23
C TYR A 826 -14.11 -11.86 3.17
N MET A 827 -14.60 -10.65 2.87
CA MET A 827 -15.77 -10.46 2.01
C MET A 827 -15.41 -10.14 0.55
N THR A 828 -14.32 -9.43 0.30
CA THR A 828 -14.06 -8.81 -1.02
C THR A 828 -13.49 -9.76 -2.08
N LYS A 829 -12.78 -10.84 -1.71
CA LYS A 829 -12.13 -11.74 -2.69
C LYS A 829 -12.37 -13.22 -2.38
N PRO A 830 -12.54 -14.10 -3.39
CA PRO A 830 -12.80 -15.53 -3.17
C PRO A 830 -11.68 -16.28 -2.43
N ASN A 831 -10.45 -15.75 -2.42
CA ASN A 831 -9.31 -16.30 -1.69
C ASN A 831 -9.20 -15.76 -0.25
N GLN A 832 -10.15 -14.93 0.20
CA GLN A 832 -10.23 -14.32 1.53
C GLN A 832 -8.91 -13.65 1.96
N LYS A 833 -8.35 -12.81 1.07
CA LYS A 833 -7.05 -12.13 1.26
C LYS A 833 -7.07 -10.71 0.69
N PRO A 834 -6.29 -9.78 1.26
CA PRO A 834 -6.13 -8.43 0.72
C PRO A 834 -5.32 -8.43 -0.58
N LEU A 835 -5.39 -7.33 -1.34
CA LEU A 835 -4.55 -7.14 -2.53
C LEU A 835 -3.09 -6.81 -2.17
N TYR A 836 -2.90 -6.07 -1.08
CA TYR A 836 -1.59 -5.70 -0.55
C TYR A 836 -1.47 -6.20 0.89
N LYS A 837 -0.31 -6.78 1.21
CA LYS A 837 -0.01 -7.25 2.56
C LYS A 837 0.33 -6.06 3.46
N THR A 838 0.16 -6.22 4.76
CA THR A 838 0.58 -5.21 5.75
C THR A 838 1.54 -5.84 6.76
N ARG A 839 2.73 -5.25 6.89
CA ARG A 839 3.76 -5.70 7.83
C ARG A 839 3.90 -4.72 8.98
N TYR A 840 3.84 -5.23 10.20
CA TYR A 840 3.94 -4.45 11.43
C TYR A 840 5.32 -4.69 12.06
N MET A 841 6.11 -3.64 12.20
CA MET A 841 7.32 -3.63 13.05
C MET A 841 6.97 -2.89 14.33
N LEU A 842 6.69 -3.65 15.39
CA LEU A 842 6.35 -3.10 16.69
C LEU A 842 7.63 -3.02 17.53
N ASP A 843 8.45 -1.99 17.29
CA ASP A 843 9.60 -1.73 18.16
C ASP A 843 9.11 -1.29 19.55
N GLU A 844 9.74 -1.85 20.58
CA GLU A 844 9.42 -1.61 22.00
C GLU A 844 7.93 -1.78 22.35
N LEU A 845 7.32 -2.89 21.93
CA LEU A 845 5.89 -3.17 22.16
C LEU A 845 5.45 -3.01 23.63
N GLY A 846 6.31 -3.34 24.60
CA GLY A 846 6.03 -3.15 26.04
C GLY A 846 5.89 -1.69 26.49
N ASN A 847 6.40 -0.74 25.69
CA ASN A 847 6.22 0.70 25.89
C ASN A 847 4.94 1.22 25.18
N LEU A 848 4.32 0.44 24.30
CA LEU A 848 3.10 0.82 23.59
C LEU A 848 1.86 0.51 24.46
N LYS A 849 1.72 1.27 25.56
CA LYS A 849 0.61 1.13 26.52
C LYS A 849 0.07 2.49 26.98
N SER A 850 -1.22 2.55 27.26
CA SER A 850 -1.89 3.71 27.87
C SER A 850 -2.70 3.25 29.08
N GLU A 851 -2.57 3.95 30.21
CA GLU A 851 -3.32 3.65 31.45
C GLU A 851 -3.15 2.20 31.96
N GLY A 852 -2.07 1.51 31.57
CA GLY A 852 -1.78 0.11 31.89
C GLY A 852 -2.13 -0.87 30.77
N HIS A 853 -3.03 -0.51 29.85
CA HIS A 853 -3.53 -1.37 28.79
C HIS A 853 -2.73 -1.23 27.48
N GLY A 854 -2.50 -2.35 26.80
CA GLY A 854 -1.88 -2.43 25.47
C GLY A 854 -2.88 -2.43 24.32
N ILE A 855 -2.54 -3.11 23.22
CA ILE A 855 -3.44 -3.31 22.07
C ILE A 855 -4.57 -4.28 22.47
N SER A 856 -5.82 -3.82 22.45
CA SER A 856 -7.01 -4.66 22.68
C SER A 856 -7.12 -5.76 21.61
N GLY A 857 -7.32 -7.02 22.02
CA GLY A 857 -7.50 -8.17 21.13
C GLY A 857 -6.23 -8.69 20.45
N PHE A 858 -5.04 -8.34 20.95
CA PHE A 858 -3.76 -8.61 20.30
C PHE A 858 -3.47 -10.11 20.04
N GLU A 859 -3.88 -10.98 20.95
CA GLU A 859 -3.81 -12.44 20.78
C GLU A 859 -4.62 -12.94 19.58
N THR A 860 -5.80 -12.36 19.36
CA THR A 860 -6.67 -12.65 18.22
C THR A 860 -6.04 -12.15 16.91
N MET A 861 -5.42 -10.96 16.94
CA MET A 861 -4.70 -10.40 15.78
C MET A 861 -3.55 -11.29 15.32
N LEU A 862 -2.75 -11.84 16.25
CA LEU A 862 -1.62 -12.72 15.91
C LEU A 862 -2.05 -14.09 15.40
N SER A 863 -3.13 -14.65 15.97
CA SER A 863 -3.67 -15.97 15.62
C SER A 863 -4.31 -15.98 14.24
N ILE A 864 -5.16 -14.98 13.95
CA ILE A 864 -5.95 -14.92 12.70
C ILE A 864 -5.21 -14.17 11.58
N GLY A 865 -4.36 -13.19 11.93
CA GLY A 865 -3.79 -12.23 10.99
C GLY A 865 -2.95 -12.83 9.86
N LEU A 866 -2.26 -13.94 10.10
CA LEU A 866 -1.47 -14.64 9.07
C LEU A 866 -2.32 -15.14 7.91
N GLY A 867 -3.59 -15.52 8.15
CA GLY A 867 -4.52 -15.90 7.09
C GLY A 867 -4.80 -14.72 6.14
N GLN A 868 -4.93 -13.52 6.71
CA GLN A 868 -5.22 -12.25 6.05
C GLN A 868 -3.96 -11.48 5.59
N ASP A 869 -2.83 -12.19 5.44
CA ASP A 869 -1.51 -11.63 5.08
C ASP A 869 -1.08 -10.41 5.93
N GLN A 870 -1.53 -10.33 7.18
CA GLN A 870 -1.01 -9.42 8.21
C GLN A 870 0.18 -10.11 8.90
N GLN A 871 1.35 -9.48 8.90
CA GLN A 871 2.58 -10.08 9.45
C GLN A 871 3.15 -9.22 10.58
N PHE A 872 3.32 -9.82 11.77
CA PHE A 872 3.78 -9.10 12.96
C PHE A 872 5.23 -9.45 13.31
N THR A 873 6.07 -8.41 13.42
CA THR A 873 7.43 -8.49 13.98
C THR A 873 7.43 -7.75 15.32
N LEU A 874 7.58 -8.51 16.40
CA LEU A 874 7.47 -8.02 17.78
C LEU A 874 8.88 -7.83 18.35
N VAL A 875 9.22 -6.62 18.79
CA VAL A 875 10.52 -6.35 19.41
C VAL A 875 10.33 -6.12 20.91
N LEU A 876 10.91 -6.99 21.71
CA LEU A 876 10.79 -6.99 23.17
C LEU A 876 12.17 -6.96 23.82
N GLN A 877 12.28 -6.28 24.97
CA GLN A 877 13.51 -6.32 25.77
C GLN A 877 13.51 -7.54 26.70
N THR A 878 12.35 -7.86 27.30
CA THR A 878 12.08 -9.06 28.09
C THR A 878 10.66 -9.56 27.82
N LEU A 879 10.37 -10.83 28.14
CA LEU A 879 9.00 -11.37 28.06
C LEU A 879 8.10 -10.82 29.18
N GLN A 880 8.69 -10.45 30.33
CA GLN A 880 7.97 -9.86 31.45
C GLN A 880 7.25 -8.56 31.09
N GLN A 881 7.82 -7.73 30.19
CA GLN A 881 7.14 -6.54 29.67
C GLN A 881 5.82 -6.85 28.95
N LEU A 882 5.70 -8.03 28.33
CA LEU A 882 4.48 -8.46 27.68
C LEU A 882 3.46 -8.95 28.73
N ARG A 883 3.91 -9.73 29.72
CA ARG A 883 3.09 -10.20 30.85
C ARG A 883 2.46 -9.03 31.65
N GLU A 884 3.20 -7.95 31.85
CA GLU A 884 2.72 -6.74 32.55
C GLU A 884 1.62 -5.96 31.80
N VAL A 885 1.55 -6.07 30.48
CA VAL A 885 0.67 -5.24 29.63
C VAL A 885 -0.54 -6.02 29.10
N TYR A 886 -0.38 -7.32 28.89
CA TYR A 886 -1.39 -8.21 28.29
C TYR A 886 -1.80 -9.37 29.22
N GLY A 887 -1.15 -9.54 30.37
CA GLY A 887 -1.38 -10.66 31.28
C GLY A 887 -0.62 -11.94 30.90
N GLU A 888 -0.56 -12.89 31.84
CA GLU A 888 0.24 -14.11 31.72
C GLU A 888 -0.34 -15.13 30.72
N SER A 889 -1.66 -15.16 30.54
CA SER A 889 -2.34 -16.04 29.58
C SER A 889 -2.00 -15.63 28.14
N VAL A 890 -2.02 -14.33 27.85
CA VAL A 890 -1.74 -13.78 26.52
C VAL A 890 -0.28 -14.00 26.12
N ASP A 891 0.69 -13.80 27.02
CA ASP A 891 2.12 -14.05 26.76
C ASP A 891 2.37 -15.45 26.16
N LYS A 892 1.76 -16.49 26.73
CA LYS A 892 1.87 -17.88 26.24
C LYS A 892 1.25 -18.06 24.85
N ILE A 893 0.13 -17.37 24.56
CA ILE A 893 -0.53 -17.40 23.25
C ILE A 893 0.31 -16.66 22.20
N VAL A 894 0.91 -15.52 22.56
CA VAL A 894 1.81 -14.74 21.69
C VAL A 894 3.02 -15.58 21.30
N GLN A 895 3.70 -16.20 22.27
CA GLN A 895 4.84 -17.08 22.01
C GLN A 895 4.47 -18.28 21.12
N GLY A 896 3.32 -18.92 21.37
CA GLY A 896 2.82 -20.03 20.56
C GLY A 896 2.49 -19.67 19.10
N ASN A 897 2.18 -18.39 18.82
CA ASN A 897 1.88 -17.88 17.48
C ASN A 897 3.09 -17.20 16.80
N THR A 898 4.27 -17.19 17.41
CA THR A 898 5.53 -16.72 16.80
C THR A 898 6.40 -17.90 16.34
N SER A 899 6.71 -17.97 15.05
CA SER A 899 7.45 -19.12 14.48
C SER A 899 8.96 -18.95 14.62
N ASN A 900 9.48 -17.73 14.44
CA ASN A 900 10.90 -17.41 14.48
C ASN A 900 11.17 -16.49 15.69
N ILE A 901 12.02 -16.92 16.62
CA ILE A 901 12.47 -16.12 17.76
C ILE A 901 13.95 -15.78 17.55
N ILE A 902 14.26 -14.51 17.33
CA ILE A 902 15.60 -13.99 17.12
C ILE A 902 16.12 -13.43 18.45
N PHE A 903 17.08 -14.13 19.06
CA PHE A 903 17.77 -13.70 20.27
C PHE A 903 19.07 -12.98 19.92
N LEU A 904 19.28 -11.81 20.52
CA LEU A 904 20.52 -11.04 20.43
C LEU A 904 21.25 -10.99 21.77
N LYS A 905 20.57 -10.54 22.83
CA LYS A 905 21.11 -10.51 24.20
C LYS A 905 20.02 -10.25 25.23
N SER A 906 20.10 -10.94 26.37
CA SER A 906 19.28 -10.66 27.56
C SER A 906 20.02 -10.99 28.85
N THR A 907 19.43 -10.59 29.97
CA THR A 907 19.85 -10.89 31.35
C THR A 907 18.75 -11.61 32.16
N ASP A 908 17.68 -12.06 31.49
CA ASP A 908 16.51 -12.73 32.06
C ASP A 908 16.73 -14.26 32.15
N ASP A 909 16.93 -14.77 33.38
CA ASP A 909 17.27 -16.17 33.63
C ASP A 909 16.15 -17.15 33.24
N GLU A 910 14.87 -16.81 33.48
CA GLU A 910 13.72 -17.66 33.14
C GLU A 910 13.60 -17.82 31.62
N MET A 911 13.72 -16.70 30.90
CA MET A 911 13.66 -16.69 29.44
C MET A 911 14.86 -17.42 28.82
N LEU A 912 16.08 -17.23 29.35
CA LEU A 912 17.28 -17.95 28.87
C LEU A 912 17.16 -19.47 29.09
N ARG A 913 16.59 -19.93 30.21
CA ARG A 913 16.29 -21.36 30.42
C ARG A 913 15.26 -21.87 29.41
N THR A 914 14.22 -21.09 29.15
CA THR A 914 13.17 -21.42 28.18
C THR A 914 13.75 -21.58 26.77
N LEU A 915 14.58 -20.63 26.31
CA LEU A 915 15.27 -20.74 25.01
C LEU A 915 16.26 -21.92 24.96
N SER A 916 16.96 -22.23 26.05
CA SER A 916 17.86 -23.38 26.11
C SER A 916 17.10 -24.70 25.93
N ASN A 917 15.93 -24.82 26.57
CA ASN A 917 15.03 -25.96 26.36
C ASN A 917 14.46 -26.00 24.92
N MET A 918 14.10 -24.84 24.35
CA MET A 918 13.66 -24.75 22.95
C MET A 918 14.77 -25.10 21.94
N SER A 919 16.04 -24.98 22.31
CA SER A 919 17.18 -25.39 21.47
C SER A 919 17.29 -26.91 21.28
N GLY A 920 16.59 -27.67 22.13
CA GLY A 920 16.69 -29.12 22.21
C GLY A 920 17.95 -29.59 22.93
N THR A 921 18.08 -30.90 23.08
CA THR A 921 19.24 -31.56 23.71
C THR A 921 20.03 -32.39 22.70
N THR A 922 21.29 -32.63 23.05
CA THR A 922 22.23 -33.50 22.34
C THR A 922 23.07 -34.29 23.33
N HIS A 923 23.36 -35.53 22.97
CA HIS A 923 24.15 -36.47 23.73
C HIS A 923 25.63 -36.31 23.39
N ARG A 924 26.43 -35.82 24.34
CA ARG A 924 27.89 -35.68 24.19
C ARG A 924 28.61 -36.72 25.04
N SER A 925 29.50 -37.49 24.43
CA SER A 925 30.35 -38.45 25.16
C SER A 925 31.61 -37.78 25.68
N TYR A 926 31.72 -37.68 27.00
CA TYR A 926 32.88 -37.15 27.69
C TYR A 926 33.79 -38.29 28.13
N ILE A 927 35.11 -38.09 28.03
CA ILE A 927 36.09 -38.96 28.69
C ILE A 927 36.17 -38.48 30.15
N ASP A 928 35.26 -38.98 30.99
CA ASP A 928 35.14 -38.53 32.38
C ASP A 928 36.32 -38.97 33.26
N GLN A 929 36.97 -40.10 32.92
CA GLN A 929 38.12 -40.58 33.67
C GLN A 929 39.18 -41.25 32.77
N LYS A 930 40.45 -40.87 33.00
CA LYS A 930 41.63 -41.49 32.40
C LYS A 930 42.44 -42.20 33.49
N THR A 931 42.37 -43.53 33.52
CA THR A 931 43.15 -44.34 34.46
C THR A 931 44.41 -44.83 33.76
N VAL A 932 45.57 -44.40 34.24
CA VAL A 932 46.88 -44.82 33.71
C VAL A 932 47.47 -45.88 34.62
N THR A 933 47.31 -47.15 34.25
CA THR A 933 47.92 -48.26 34.99
C THR A 933 49.34 -48.47 34.51
N ARG A 934 50.32 -48.38 35.42
CA ARG A 934 51.72 -48.73 35.16
C ARG A 934 52.09 -49.98 35.96
N ASP A 935 52.21 -51.12 35.28
CA ASP A 935 52.80 -52.32 35.87
C ASP A 935 54.31 -52.10 36.07
N MET A 936 54.73 -52.04 37.33
CA MET A 936 56.14 -51.83 37.72
C MET A 936 56.99 -53.12 37.62
N GLU A 937 56.38 -54.27 37.37
CA GLU A 937 56.99 -55.59 37.61
C GLU A 937 57.77 -56.19 36.42
N LYS A 938 57.80 -55.51 35.26
CA LYS A 938 58.50 -55.99 34.04
C LYS A 938 59.45 -54.94 33.47
N LEU A 939 60.61 -54.82 34.09
CA LEU A 939 61.62 -53.77 33.83
C LEU A 939 62.52 -54.00 32.60
N LEU A 940 62.26 -55.02 31.76
CA LEU A 940 63.18 -55.47 30.69
C LEU A 940 62.59 -55.58 29.27
N LEU A 941 61.30 -55.31 29.08
CA LEU A 941 60.66 -55.19 27.76
C LEU A 941 59.74 -53.96 27.75
N ALA A 942 59.58 -53.35 26.58
CA ALA A 942 59.05 -52.00 26.39
C ALA A 942 57.80 -51.65 27.22
N ASN A 943 57.82 -50.46 27.84
CA ASN A 943 56.71 -49.86 28.59
C ASN A 943 55.45 -49.67 27.72
N GLU A 944 54.57 -50.68 27.65
CA GLU A 944 53.18 -50.49 27.21
C GLU A 944 52.33 -49.94 28.36
N GLY A 945 52.37 -48.61 28.54
CA GLY A 945 51.47 -47.92 29.46
C GLY A 945 50.02 -48.04 28.99
N LYS A 946 49.23 -48.91 29.62
CA LYS A 946 47.80 -49.06 29.35
C LYS A 946 47.02 -47.90 29.95
N ALA A 947 46.67 -46.92 29.12
CA ALA A 947 45.69 -45.90 29.46
C ALA A 947 44.28 -46.44 29.19
N SER A 948 43.50 -46.64 30.24
CA SER A 948 42.07 -46.92 30.14
C SER A 948 41.30 -45.61 30.14
N TYR A 949 40.39 -45.45 29.18
CA TYR A 949 39.52 -44.30 29.03
C TYR A 949 38.08 -44.73 29.28
N MET A 950 37.44 -44.17 30.31
CA MET A 950 36.01 -44.35 30.53
C MET A 950 35.26 -43.23 29.82
N MET A 951 34.48 -43.59 28.80
CA MET A 951 33.62 -42.66 28.08
C MET A 951 32.20 -42.76 28.64
N GLN A 952 31.64 -41.63 29.07
CA GLN A 952 30.24 -41.53 29.51
C GLN A 952 29.51 -40.52 28.63
N THR A 953 28.40 -40.95 28.04
CA THR A 953 27.49 -40.05 27.29
C THR A 953 26.55 -39.34 28.25
N LYS A 954 26.48 -38.01 28.14
CA LYS A 954 25.63 -37.13 28.94
C LYS A 954 24.74 -36.31 28.02
N GLU A 955 23.48 -36.12 28.41
CA GLU A 955 22.56 -35.21 27.75
C GLU A 955 22.93 -33.75 28.11
N VAL A 956 23.03 -32.89 27.08
CA VAL A 956 23.43 -31.48 27.21
C VAL A 956 22.56 -30.64 26.26
N PRO A 957 22.06 -29.45 26.64
CA PRO A 957 21.35 -28.58 25.70
C PRO A 957 22.24 -28.18 24.51
N VAL A 958 21.66 -28.04 23.32
CA VAL A 958 22.39 -27.70 22.09
C VAL A 958 23.00 -26.30 22.17
N ILE A 959 22.22 -25.35 22.70
CA ILE A 959 22.68 -24.02 23.10
C ILE A 959 22.46 -23.91 24.60
N SER A 960 23.54 -23.85 25.37
CA SER A 960 23.46 -23.77 26.83
C SER A 960 23.09 -22.37 27.30
N TYR A 961 22.61 -22.28 28.54
CA TYR A 961 22.41 -21.01 29.24
C TYR A 961 23.63 -20.07 29.14
N ASN A 962 24.84 -20.61 29.33
CA ASN A 962 26.08 -19.83 29.29
C ASN A 962 26.40 -19.30 27.90
N ASP A 963 26.11 -20.06 26.84
CA ASP A 963 26.33 -19.62 25.44
C ASP A 963 25.50 -18.38 25.10
N MET A 964 24.28 -18.29 25.64
CA MET A 964 23.39 -17.12 25.46
C MET A 964 23.73 -15.97 26.40
N MET A 965 24.03 -16.25 27.67
CA MET A 965 24.37 -15.23 28.68
C MET A 965 25.66 -14.48 28.31
N TYR A 966 26.65 -15.21 27.80
CA TYR A 966 27.95 -14.68 27.36
C TYR A 966 28.07 -14.50 25.85
N ILE A 967 26.94 -14.42 25.12
CA ILE A 967 26.96 -14.17 23.68
C ILE A 967 27.77 -12.91 23.34
N GLU A 968 28.70 -13.06 22.40
CA GLU A 968 29.55 -11.98 21.91
C GLU A 968 28.71 -10.91 21.20
N LYS A 969 29.26 -9.69 21.10
CA LYS A 969 28.59 -8.58 20.41
C LYS A 969 28.37 -8.92 18.93
N ASN A 970 27.29 -8.42 18.35
CA ASN A 970 26.88 -8.57 16.95
C ASN A 970 26.49 -9.99 16.50
N ASN A 971 26.73 -11.03 17.31
CA ASN A 971 26.20 -12.38 17.07
C ASN A 971 24.69 -12.42 17.37
N SER A 972 24.00 -13.38 16.75
CA SER A 972 22.57 -13.64 17.00
C SER A 972 22.25 -15.13 16.95
N MET A 973 21.17 -15.53 17.59
CA MET A 973 20.64 -16.90 17.54
C MET A 973 19.19 -16.86 17.07
N VAL A 974 18.78 -17.82 16.25
CA VAL A 974 17.38 -17.94 15.79
C VAL A 974 16.84 -19.30 16.20
N PHE A 975 15.79 -19.28 17.01
CA PHE A 975 15.06 -20.45 17.47
C PHE A 975 13.75 -20.58 16.69
N ARG A 976 13.39 -21.81 16.31
CA ARG A 976 12.17 -22.13 15.56
C ARG A 976 11.68 -23.51 15.97
N ALA A 977 10.38 -23.64 16.24
CA ALA A 977 9.80 -24.89 16.69
C ALA A 977 10.00 -26.03 15.65
N GLY A 978 10.48 -27.18 16.13
CA GLY A 978 10.74 -28.37 15.30
C GLY A 978 12.01 -28.32 14.43
N ASP A 979 12.78 -27.24 14.51
CA ASP A 979 13.92 -26.98 13.63
C ASP A 979 15.22 -26.75 14.42
N SER A 980 16.35 -27.13 13.81
CA SER A 980 17.67 -26.92 14.38
C SER A 980 17.97 -25.43 14.57
N PRO A 981 18.38 -24.98 15.78
CA PRO A 981 18.63 -23.56 16.06
C PRO A 981 19.79 -23.03 15.22
N VAL A 982 19.65 -21.78 14.76
CA VAL A 982 20.68 -21.08 13.97
C VAL A 982 21.53 -20.25 14.92
N TRP A 983 22.85 -20.29 14.78
CA TRP A 983 23.76 -19.36 15.47
C TRP A 983 24.57 -18.60 14.42
N ASN A 984 24.24 -17.32 14.26
CA ASN A 984 24.93 -16.39 13.38
C ASN A 984 26.18 -15.87 14.08
N ARG A 985 27.35 -16.24 13.55
CA ARG A 985 28.69 -15.87 14.03
C ARG A 985 29.68 -16.03 12.87
N ASN A 986 30.85 -15.41 12.96
CA ASN A 986 31.94 -15.62 11.99
C ASN A 986 31.48 -15.45 10.52
N GLU A 987 31.50 -16.51 9.71
CA GLU A 987 31.10 -16.46 8.30
C GLU A 987 29.61 -16.16 8.05
N THR A 988 28.75 -16.33 9.07
CA THR A 988 27.32 -16.01 9.04
C THR A 988 26.94 -14.80 9.90
N ILE A 989 27.92 -14.01 10.36
CA ILE A 989 27.65 -12.80 11.14
C ILE A 989 26.80 -11.80 10.37
N LEU A 990 25.93 -11.09 11.08
CA LEU A 990 25.06 -10.08 10.47
C LEU A 990 25.83 -8.77 10.22
N PRO A 991 25.74 -8.17 9.03
CA PRO A 991 26.37 -6.89 8.70
C PRO A 991 25.70 -5.72 9.45
N MET A 992 26.50 -4.73 9.86
CA MET A 992 26.03 -3.56 10.61
C MET A 992 25.43 -2.49 9.70
N SER A 993 24.20 -2.02 10.02
CA SER A 993 23.46 -1.11 9.14
C SER A 993 24.10 0.25 8.88
N TYR A 994 24.86 0.82 9.83
CA TYR A 994 25.58 2.08 9.61
C TYR A 994 26.58 1.99 8.45
N LYS A 995 27.21 0.82 8.25
CA LYS A 995 28.16 0.58 7.17
C LYS A 995 27.45 0.17 5.89
N LEU A 996 26.35 -0.59 6.00
CA LEU A 996 25.47 -0.86 4.85
C LEU A 996 24.98 0.44 4.21
N PHE A 997 24.40 1.35 5.00
CA PHE A 997 23.71 2.54 4.50
C PHE A 997 24.59 3.80 4.43
N GLU A 998 25.92 3.66 4.48
CA GLU A 998 26.87 4.78 4.34
C GLU A 998 26.67 5.49 2.99
N ASN A 999 26.61 4.71 1.90
CA ASN A 999 26.33 5.19 0.55
C ASN A 999 24.88 4.85 0.15
N THR A 1000 23.93 5.65 0.63
CA THR A 1000 22.48 5.46 0.44
C THR A 1000 21.84 6.57 -0.38
N ILE A 1001 20.59 6.37 -0.82
CA ILE A 1001 19.77 7.38 -1.51
C ILE A 1001 19.58 8.59 -0.59
N ARG A 1002 19.97 9.77 -1.07
CA ARG A 1002 19.76 11.07 -0.41
C ARG A 1002 19.29 12.09 -1.45
N VAL A 1003 18.58 13.14 -1.01
CA VAL A 1003 18.32 14.30 -1.87
C VAL A 1003 19.59 15.15 -1.91
N PRO A 1004 20.16 15.45 -3.09
CA PRO A 1004 21.38 16.23 -3.16
C PRO A 1004 21.17 17.64 -2.59
N GLY A 1005 22.15 18.16 -1.85
CA GLY A 1005 22.10 19.49 -1.23
C GLY A 1005 21.11 19.67 -0.07
N ARG A 1006 20.33 18.65 0.34
CA ARG A 1006 19.34 18.75 1.42
C ARG A 1006 19.52 17.66 2.47
N GLU A 1007 19.66 18.07 3.73
CA GLU A 1007 19.60 17.16 4.88
C GLU A 1007 18.29 17.34 5.65
N TYR A 1008 17.63 16.23 5.95
CA TYR A 1008 16.38 16.21 6.71
C TYR A 1008 16.66 15.81 8.16
N SER A 1009 16.15 16.60 9.10
CA SER A 1009 16.02 16.26 10.51
C SER A 1009 14.56 16.00 10.84
N LEU A 1010 14.26 15.50 12.05
CA LEU A 1010 12.89 15.34 12.52
C LEU A 1010 12.06 16.65 12.46
N GLN A 1011 12.72 17.80 12.54
CA GLN A 1011 12.08 19.12 12.42
C GLN A 1011 11.92 19.57 10.97
N THR A 1012 12.91 19.33 10.11
CA THR A 1012 12.90 19.81 8.70
C THR A 1012 12.27 18.84 7.71
N ILE A 1013 12.00 17.58 8.10
CA ILE A 1013 11.29 16.60 7.28
C ILE A 1013 9.98 17.19 6.73
N PRO A 1014 9.66 17.02 5.43
CA PRO A 1014 8.42 17.53 4.87
C PRO A 1014 7.25 16.61 5.22
N THR A 1015 6.04 17.12 5.12
CA THR A 1015 4.80 16.35 5.31
C THR A 1015 3.91 16.45 4.07
N LEU A 1016 3.02 15.48 3.89
CA LEU A 1016 1.94 15.51 2.90
C LEU A 1016 0.61 15.98 3.51
N SER A 1017 0.64 16.26 4.82
CA SER A 1017 -0.49 16.72 5.62
C SER A 1017 -0.70 18.22 5.53
N SER A 1018 -1.96 18.61 5.64
CA SER A 1018 -2.43 20.00 5.77
C SER A 1018 -2.89 20.32 7.19
N ALA A 1019 -2.41 19.58 8.20
CA ALA A 1019 -2.78 19.78 9.62
C ALA A 1019 -2.41 21.17 10.16
N MET A 1020 -1.46 21.87 9.52
CA MET A 1020 -1.08 23.24 9.85
C MET A 1020 -2.14 24.27 9.43
N ASP A 1021 -2.89 24.00 8.36
CA ASP A 1021 -3.84 24.97 7.77
C ASP A 1021 -5.30 24.67 8.18
N PHE A 1022 -5.53 23.64 9.00
CA PHE A 1022 -6.85 23.27 9.51
C PHE A 1022 -7.22 24.05 10.79
N ASP A 1023 -8.10 25.05 10.66
CA ASP A 1023 -8.61 25.80 11.81
C ASP A 1023 -9.73 25.03 12.55
N LEU A 1024 -9.41 24.62 13.78
CA LEU A 1024 -10.33 23.92 14.68
C LEU A 1024 -11.55 24.74 15.09
N MET A 1025 -11.39 26.06 15.26
CA MET A 1025 -12.46 26.94 15.76
C MET A 1025 -13.47 27.21 14.64
N ASN A 1026 -12.99 27.45 13.42
CA ASN A 1026 -13.85 27.66 12.25
C ASN A 1026 -14.59 26.36 11.83
N ASN A 1027 -14.04 25.19 12.13
CA ASN A 1027 -14.69 23.90 11.92
C ASN A 1027 -15.67 23.50 13.05
N GLN A 1028 -15.80 24.31 14.11
CA GLN A 1028 -16.75 24.01 15.18
C GLN A 1028 -18.19 24.27 14.70
N PRO A 1029 -19.14 23.34 14.93
CA PRO A 1029 -20.56 23.60 14.70
C PRO A 1029 -21.10 24.68 15.62
N ASP A 1030 -22.01 25.51 15.09
CA ASP A 1030 -22.90 26.31 15.93
C ASP A 1030 -23.92 25.36 16.60
N PHE A 1031 -23.64 25.01 17.85
CA PHE A 1031 -24.46 24.07 18.62
C PHE A 1031 -25.81 24.68 19.05
N ASP A 1032 -25.93 26.00 19.13
CA ASP A 1032 -27.20 26.67 19.45
C ASP A 1032 -28.12 26.65 18.21
N LYS A 1033 -27.59 26.94 17.02
CA LYS A 1033 -28.31 26.78 15.74
C LYS A 1033 -28.72 25.33 15.48
N LEU A 1034 -27.83 24.37 15.76
CA LEU A 1034 -28.10 22.93 15.66
C LEU A 1034 -29.25 22.50 16.60
N LEU A 1035 -29.26 22.99 17.84
CA LEU A 1035 -30.33 22.75 18.81
C LEU A 1035 -31.66 23.34 18.33
N ASN A 1036 -31.66 24.62 17.96
CA ASN A 1036 -32.87 25.35 17.55
C ASN A 1036 -33.51 24.71 16.30
N LYS A 1037 -32.71 24.44 15.25
CA LYS A 1037 -33.19 23.71 14.04
C LYS A 1037 -33.84 22.38 14.42
N ARG A 1038 -33.19 21.59 15.28
CA ARG A 1038 -33.69 20.28 15.71
C ARG A 1038 -35.00 20.38 16.50
N MET A 1039 -35.14 21.40 17.35
CA MET A 1039 -36.37 21.68 18.10
C MET A 1039 -37.52 22.09 17.17
N GLU A 1040 -37.27 22.97 16.20
CA GLU A 1040 -38.28 23.42 15.23
C GLU A 1040 -38.77 22.28 14.33
N GLN A 1041 -37.85 21.48 13.80
CA GLN A 1041 -38.20 20.25 13.05
C GLN A 1041 -39.05 19.29 13.89
N ALA A 1042 -38.73 19.10 15.17
CA ALA A 1042 -39.52 18.26 16.09
C ALA A 1042 -40.94 18.80 16.32
N LEU A 1043 -41.12 20.12 16.40
CA LEU A 1043 -42.44 20.76 16.56
C LEU A 1043 -43.31 20.64 15.30
N MET A 1044 -42.70 20.53 14.11
CA MET A 1044 -43.39 20.32 12.83
C MET A 1044 -43.65 18.85 12.50
N ALA A 1045 -42.86 17.92 13.06
CA ALA A 1045 -42.87 16.51 12.70
C ALA A 1045 -44.26 15.84 12.83
N GLU A 1046 -45.02 16.14 13.89
CA GLU A 1046 -46.34 15.53 14.10
C GLU A 1046 -47.37 15.95 13.03
N SER A 1047 -47.41 17.23 12.66
CA SER A 1047 -48.32 17.74 11.63
C SER A 1047 -47.97 17.21 10.25
N VAL A 1048 -46.67 17.19 9.90
CA VAL A 1048 -46.22 16.67 8.59
C VAL A 1048 -46.48 15.16 8.49
N MET A 1049 -46.23 14.37 9.54
CA MET A 1049 -46.55 12.94 9.56
C MET A 1049 -48.05 12.67 9.34
N LYS A 1050 -48.93 13.41 10.02
CA LYS A 1050 -50.39 13.30 9.83
C LYS A 1050 -50.80 13.62 8.39
N SER A 1051 -50.26 14.68 7.80
CA SER A 1051 -50.53 15.07 6.42
C SER A 1051 -50.01 14.04 5.40
N TYR A 1052 -48.80 13.52 5.60
CA TYR A 1052 -48.19 12.49 4.75
C TYR A 1052 -49.03 11.21 4.70
N ASN A 1053 -49.41 10.70 5.87
CA ASN A 1053 -50.20 9.47 6.00
C ASN A 1053 -51.60 9.62 5.41
N ALA A 1054 -52.26 10.77 5.64
CA ALA A 1054 -53.55 11.06 5.04
C ALA A 1054 -53.51 11.12 3.50
N ALA A 1055 -52.45 11.70 2.92
CA ALA A 1055 -52.34 11.87 1.48
C ALA A 1055 -51.94 10.58 0.72
N PHE A 1056 -51.23 9.65 1.36
CA PHE A 1056 -50.97 8.32 0.82
C PHE A 1056 -52.01 7.26 1.21
N GLY A 1057 -52.85 7.53 2.21
CA GLY A 1057 -53.87 6.60 2.72
C GLY A 1057 -53.29 5.46 3.58
N TYR A 1058 -52.14 5.68 4.23
CA TYR A 1058 -51.51 4.68 5.09
C TYR A 1058 -52.18 4.59 6.47
N ASP A 1059 -52.42 3.36 6.94
CA ASP A 1059 -52.77 3.07 8.33
C ASP A 1059 -51.53 2.71 9.19
N ASP A 1060 -51.72 2.55 10.50
CA ASP A 1060 -50.65 2.21 11.44
C ASP A 1060 -49.95 0.87 11.16
N ASP A 1061 -50.61 -0.08 10.48
CA ASP A 1061 -50.05 -1.38 10.11
C ASP A 1061 -49.29 -1.32 8.78
N ASP A 1062 -49.74 -0.49 7.84
CA ASP A 1062 -48.99 -0.18 6.62
C ASP A 1062 -47.69 0.57 6.94
N ILE A 1063 -47.73 1.55 7.85
CA ILE A 1063 -46.52 2.26 8.32
C ILE A 1063 -45.49 1.29 8.92
N ARG A 1064 -45.93 0.23 9.61
CA ARG A 1064 -45.04 -0.83 10.15
C ARG A 1064 -44.43 -1.73 9.07
N ARG A 1065 -45.08 -1.85 7.91
CA ARG A 1065 -44.62 -2.65 6.75
C ARG A 1065 -43.76 -1.85 5.79
N LEU A 1066 -43.93 -0.52 5.76
CA LEU A 1066 -43.07 0.38 5.01
C LEU A 1066 -41.61 0.28 5.50
N ASP A 1067 -40.69 0.58 4.59
CA ASP A 1067 -39.30 0.73 4.96
C ASP A 1067 -39.13 2.02 5.78
N LYS A 1068 -38.68 1.86 7.03
CA LYS A 1068 -38.53 2.96 7.99
C LYS A 1068 -37.59 4.05 7.51
N ASP A 1069 -36.50 3.68 6.82
CA ASP A 1069 -35.53 4.65 6.33
C ASP A 1069 -36.12 5.45 5.17
N ILE A 1070 -36.85 4.82 4.24
CA ILE A 1070 -37.53 5.51 3.14
C ILE A 1070 -38.66 6.40 3.66
N TYR A 1071 -39.51 5.89 4.55
CA TYR A 1071 -40.62 6.65 5.16
C TYR A 1071 -40.13 7.87 5.94
N ALA A 1072 -39.16 7.67 6.84
CA ALA A 1072 -38.57 8.77 7.59
C ALA A 1072 -37.90 9.79 6.66
N ASN A 1073 -37.22 9.31 5.61
CA ASN A 1073 -36.58 10.16 4.62
C ASN A 1073 -37.57 11.06 3.87
N ASP A 1074 -38.70 10.54 3.40
CA ASP A 1074 -39.68 11.35 2.67
C ASP A 1074 -40.32 12.43 3.56
N ILE A 1075 -40.60 12.09 4.84
CA ILE A 1075 -41.14 13.03 5.82
C ILE A 1075 -40.11 14.11 6.19
N MET A 1076 -38.83 13.77 6.40
CA MET A 1076 -37.80 14.78 6.70
C MET A 1076 -37.64 15.79 5.56
N ASP A 1077 -37.70 15.34 4.30
CA ASP A 1077 -37.63 16.26 3.15
C ASP A 1077 -38.82 17.24 3.12
N MET A 1078 -40.00 16.82 3.59
CA MET A 1078 -41.16 17.71 3.72
C MET A 1078 -41.02 18.66 4.91
N ILE A 1079 -40.48 18.20 6.04
CA ILE A 1079 -40.18 19.05 7.21
C ILE A 1079 -39.15 20.13 6.82
N ASP A 1080 -38.08 19.77 6.11
CA ASP A 1080 -37.06 20.71 5.66
C ASP A 1080 -37.60 21.72 4.64
N ALA A 1081 -38.47 21.28 3.71
CA ALA A 1081 -39.14 22.18 2.78
C ALA A 1081 -40.09 23.17 3.50
N GLU A 1082 -40.80 22.72 4.54
CA GLU A 1082 -41.65 23.59 5.35
C GLU A 1082 -40.83 24.55 6.24
N PHE A 1083 -39.75 24.07 6.85
CA PHE A 1083 -38.79 24.89 7.60
C PHE A 1083 -38.16 25.98 6.73
N ALA A 1084 -37.73 25.65 5.51
CA ALA A 1084 -37.21 26.62 4.55
C ALA A 1084 -38.27 27.66 4.13
N ARG A 1085 -39.53 27.23 3.98
CA ARG A 1085 -40.68 28.11 3.67
C ARG A 1085 -40.99 29.07 4.82
N GLN A 1086 -41.05 28.60 6.07
CA GLN A 1086 -41.32 29.44 7.24
C GLN A 1086 -40.23 30.50 7.44
N ASN A 1087 -38.95 30.11 7.36
CA ASN A 1087 -37.83 31.05 7.42
C ASN A 1087 -37.86 32.07 6.26
N THR A 1088 -38.23 31.64 5.05
CA THR A 1088 -38.42 32.55 3.90
C THR A 1088 -39.54 33.57 4.13
N ALA A 1089 -40.59 33.22 4.87
CA ALA A 1089 -41.73 34.10 5.13
C ALA A 1089 -41.46 35.14 6.22
N MET A 1090 -40.54 34.86 7.17
CA MET A 1090 -40.12 35.83 8.20
C MET A 1090 -39.16 36.92 7.67
N ASP A 1091 -38.40 36.65 6.60
CA ASP A 1091 -37.23 37.46 6.18
C ASP A 1091 -37.54 38.58 5.16
N PHE A 1092 -38.80 39.02 5.04
CA PHE A 1092 -39.23 39.97 4.00
C PHE A 1092 -38.66 41.40 4.13
N ASP A 1093 -38.01 41.72 5.25
CA ASP A 1093 -37.45 43.06 5.55
C ASP A 1093 -35.90 43.09 5.60
N ASN A 1094 -35.20 41.99 5.30
CA ASN A 1094 -33.73 41.97 5.38
C ASN A 1094 -33.03 41.16 4.27
N THR A 1095 -33.07 41.69 3.05
CA THR A 1095 -32.47 41.10 1.83
C THR A 1095 -30.93 40.96 1.87
N ALA A 1096 -30.25 41.37 2.94
CA ALA A 1096 -28.81 41.22 3.14
C ALA A 1096 -28.41 39.81 3.67
N VAL A 1097 -29.15 39.26 4.64
CA VAL A 1097 -28.75 38.06 5.40
C VAL A 1097 -28.73 36.79 4.51
N ARG A 1098 -29.58 36.79 3.48
CA ARG A 1098 -29.66 35.72 2.49
C ARG A 1098 -28.47 35.66 1.52
N LYS A 1099 -27.70 36.76 1.41
CA LYS A 1099 -26.40 36.74 0.71
C LYS A 1099 -25.29 36.28 1.64
N GLU A 1100 -25.20 36.81 2.85
CA GLU A 1100 -24.08 36.50 3.78
C GLU A 1100 -24.03 35.02 4.19
N SER A 1101 -25.18 34.36 4.38
CA SER A 1101 -25.23 32.94 4.77
C SER A 1101 -24.77 31.96 3.68
N ILE A 1102 -24.70 32.39 2.42
CA ILE A 1102 -24.16 31.61 1.29
C ILE A 1102 -22.78 32.15 0.86
N SER A 1103 -22.57 33.47 0.84
CA SER A 1103 -21.31 34.09 0.42
C SER A 1103 -20.16 33.91 1.42
N LEU A 1104 -20.41 33.47 2.66
CA LEU A 1104 -19.33 33.11 3.59
C LEU A 1104 -18.62 31.79 3.19
N TYR A 1105 -19.21 31.01 2.29
CA TYR A 1105 -18.69 29.72 1.82
C TYR A 1105 -18.64 29.58 0.29
N GLU A 1106 -19.02 30.63 -0.45
CA GLU A 1106 -18.46 30.85 -1.77
C GLU A 1106 -16.94 31.03 -1.59
N VAL A 1107 -16.16 30.00 -1.94
CA VAL A 1107 -14.74 30.19 -2.25
C VAL A 1107 -14.69 31.34 -3.24
N GLU A 1108 -14.08 32.47 -2.85
CA GLU A 1108 -14.05 33.70 -3.65
C GLU A 1108 -13.89 33.33 -5.13
N GLU A 1109 -14.96 33.50 -5.90
CA GLU A 1109 -14.95 33.12 -7.31
C GLU A 1109 -13.76 33.82 -7.94
N ASP A 1110 -12.94 33.04 -8.64
CA ASP A 1110 -11.65 33.47 -9.14
C ASP A 1110 -11.84 34.65 -10.12
N GLN A 1111 -11.81 35.87 -9.58
CA GLN A 1111 -12.26 37.07 -10.29
C GLN A 1111 -11.35 37.37 -11.48
N GLU A 1112 -10.10 36.91 -11.44
CA GLU A 1112 -9.19 36.90 -12.59
C GLU A 1112 -9.61 35.87 -13.63
N MET A 1113 -9.91 34.62 -13.23
CA MET A 1113 -10.38 33.60 -14.18
C MET A 1113 -11.71 33.99 -14.82
N GLN A 1114 -12.69 34.48 -14.06
CA GLN A 1114 -13.96 34.97 -14.62
C GLN A 1114 -13.78 36.22 -15.49
N LYS A 1115 -12.86 37.15 -15.16
CA LYS A 1115 -12.50 38.24 -16.08
C LYS A 1115 -11.94 37.69 -17.38
N GLN A 1116 -10.95 36.80 -17.30
CA GLN A 1116 -10.34 36.20 -18.49
C GLN A 1116 -11.38 35.46 -19.34
N ILE A 1117 -12.27 34.66 -18.74
CA ILE A 1117 -13.36 33.98 -19.44
C ILE A 1117 -14.35 34.98 -20.08
N ASN A 1118 -14.71 36.06 -19.38
CA ASN A 1118 -15.62 37.07 -19.92
C ASN A 1118 -14.98 37.95 -21.01
N ASP A 1119 -13.68 38.22 -20.93
CA ASP A 1119 -12.94 38.95 -21.94
C ASP A 1119 -12.67 38.07 -23.17
N ILE A 1120 -12.36 36.78 -22.99
CA ILE A 1120 -12.34 35.76 -24.06
C ILE A 1120 -13.71 35.65 -24.73
N ARG A 1121 -14.81 35.57 -23.96
CA ARG A 1121 -16.18 35.56 -24.52
C ARG A 1121 -16.49 36.81 -25.35
N LYS A 1122 -16.18 38.01 -24.85
CA LYS A 1122 -16.36 39.27 -25.60
C LYS A 1122 -15.48 39.36 -26.84
N GLN A 1123 -14.29 38.75 -26.81
CA GLN A 1123 -13.41 38.70 -27.98
C GLN A 1123 -13.94 37.70 -29.03
N ASN A 1124 -14.39 36.52 -28.60
CA ASN A 1124 -15.04 35.54 -29.47
C ASN A 1124 -16.36 36.07 -30.09
N GLU A 1125 -17.18 36.82 -29.34
CA GLU A 1125 -18.37 37.50 -29.87
C GLU A 1125 -18.02 38.57 -30.93
N LYS A 1126 -16.90 39.29 -30.76
CA LYS A 1126 -16.41 40.25 -31.75
C LYS A 1126 -15.89 39.55 -33.00
N ASP A 1127 -15.04 38.54 -32.82
CA ASP A 1127 -14.38 37.85 -33.93
C ASP A 1127 -15.37 36.99 -34.74
N GLY A 1128 -16.43 36.47 -34.12
CA GLY A 1128 -17.52 35.75 -34.79
C GLY A 1128 -18.52 36.63 -35.55
N LYS A 1129 -18.42 37.97 -35.47
CA LYS A 1129 -19.30 38.88 -36.22
C LYS A 1129 -18.88 38.90 -37.70
N LYS A 1130 -19.82 38.66 -38.61
CA LYS A 1130 -19.58 38.77 -40.06
C LYS A 1130 -19.50 40.24 -40.48
N VAL A 1131 -18.37 40.64 -41.05
CA VAL A 1131 -18.05 42.03 -41.43
C VAL A 1131 -17.29 42.12 -42.77
N TYR A 1132 -16.68 41.03 -43.24
CA TYR A 1132 -15.95 40.97 -44.51
C TYR A 1132 -16.80 40.35 -45.63
N ALA A 1133 -16.45 40.63 -46.88
CA ALA A 1133 -17.13 40.19 -48.10
C ALA A 1133 -18.64 40.51 -48.07
N GLU A 1134 -18.98 41.81 -47.98
CA GLU A 1134 -20.37 42.30 -47.83
C GLU A 1134 -21.16 41.59 -46.69
N GLY A 1135 -20.48 41.17 -45.61
CA GLY A 1135 -21.08 40.50 -44.46
C GLY A 1135 -21.22 38.98 -44.59
N GLN A 1136 -20.51 38.33 -45.54
CA GLN A 1136 -20.50 36.87 -45.68
C GLN A 1136 -19.45 36.18 -44.77
N LEU A 1137 -18.33 36.84 -44.45
CA LEU A 1137 -17.21 36.30 -43.65
C LEU A 1137 -17.01 37.06 -42.33
N SER A 1138 -16.63 36.31 -41.27
CA SER A 1138 -16.21 36.83 -39.97
C SER A 1138 -14.69 36.84 -39.81
N ARG A 1139 -14.20 37.48 -38.75
CA ARG A 1139 -12.76 37.47 -38.44
C ARG A 1139 -12.28 36.12 -37.92
N GLY A 1140 -13.15 35.40 -37.20
CA GLY A 1140 -12.94 34.02 -36.78
C GLY A 1140 -12.84 33.02 -37.93
N ASP A 1141 -13.35 33.35 -39.12
CA ASP A 1141 -13.18 32.52 -40.32
C ASP A 1141 -11.77 32.62 -40.91
N LEU A 1142 -11.06 33.74 -40.68
CA LEU A 1142 -9.73 34.04 -41.20
C LEU A 1142 -8.61 33.70 -40.19
N ILE A 1143 -8.85 33.91 -38.90
CA ILE A 1143 -7.88 33.65 -37.83
C ILE A 1143 -8.53 32.92 -36.65
N ASN A 1144 -7.78 32.05 -35.97
CA ASN A 1144 -8.24 31.41 -34.74
C ASN A 1144 -8.00 32.27 -33.49
N GLU A 1145 -8.50 31.82 -32.33
CA GLU A 1145 -8.39 32.50 -31.02
C GLU A 1145 -6.93 32.80 -30.60
N ALA A 1146 -5.95 32.08 -31.16
CA ALA A 1146 -4.52 32.28 -30.92
C ALA A 1146 -3.82 33.16 -31.98
N GLY A 1147 -4.58 33.83 -32.86
CA GLY A 1147 -4.03 34.70 -33.93
C GLY A 1147 -3.37 33.96 -35.09
N LYS A 1148 -3.60 32.65 -35.23
CA LYS A 1148 -3.08 31.83 -36.34
C LYS A 1148 -4.05 31.87 -37.53
N ALA A 1149 -3.52 32.07 -38.73
CA ALA A 1149 -4.27 32.07 -39.98
C ALA A 1149 -4.99 30.74 -40.25
N ARG A 1150 -6.17 30.83 -40.88
CA ARG A 1150 -6.98 29.71 -41.38
C ARG A 1150 -6.98 29.75 -42.90
N HIS A 1151 -6.42 28.71 -43.53
CA HIS A 1151 -6.24 28.61 -44.97
C HIS A 1151 -7.48 28.05 -45.72
N GLY A 1152 -8.67 28.29 -45.19
CA GLY A 1152 -9.92 27.73 -45.74
C GLY A 1152 -10.38 28.39 -47.05
N PHE A 1153 -9.82 29.56 -47.39
CA PHE A 1153 -10.23 30.38 -48.53
C PHE A 1153 -9.05 30.75 -49.44
N ASP A 1154 -7.96 29.97 -49.42
CA ASP A 1154 -6.74 30.29 -50.17
C ASP A 1154 -6.99 30.32 -51.69
N ASN A 1155 -7.74 29.35 -52.22
CA ASN A 1155 -8.11 29.28 -53.64
C ASN A 1155 -8.95 30.51 -54.06
N LEU A 1156 -9.89 30.92 -53.20
CA LEU A 1156 -10.73 32.11 -53.37
C LEU A 1156 -9.88 33.39 -53.45
N PHE A 1157 -8.95 33.57 -52.50
CA PHE A 1157 -8.05 34.73 -52.49
C PHE A 1157 -7.06 34.72 -53.66
N ALA A 1158 -6.55 33.55 -54.06
CA ALA A 1158 -5.72 33.41 -55.26
C ALA A 1158 -6.49 33.79 -56.54
N ALA A 1159 -7.74 33.35 -56.70
CA ALA A 1159 -8.59 33.71 -57.82
C ALA A 1159 -8.92 35.21 -57.86
N VAL A 1160 -9.21 35.82 -56.70
CA VAL A 1160 -9.40 37.28 -56.56
C VAL A 1160 -8.12 38.05 -56.90
N PHE A 1161 -6.95 37.59 -56.47
CA PHE A 1161 -5.67 38.20 -56.83
C PHE A 1161 -5.41 38.16 -58.34
N VAL A 1162 -5.65 37.02 -59.00
CA VAL A 1162 -5.50 36.91 -60.47
C VAL A 1162 -6.47 37.85 -61.19
N LYS A 1163 -7.72 37.97 -60.72
CA LYS A 1163 -8.74 38.87 -61.28
C LYS A 1163 -8.38 40.35 -61.12
N LEU A 1164 -7.87 40.75 -59.95
CA LEU A 1164 -7.55 42.14 -59.59
C LEU A 1164 -6.05 42.48 -59.74
N LYS A 1165 -5.30 41.68 -60.50
CA LYS A 1165 -3.82 41.76 -60.54
C LYS A 1165 -3.28 43.11 -61.02
N LYS A 1166 -4.01 43.80 -61.92
CA LYS A 1166 -3.65 45.14 -62.41
C LYS A 1166 -3.95 46.22 -61.39
N GLU A 1167 -5.00 46.04 -60.60
CA GLU A 1167 -5.40 46.92 -59.51
C GLU A 1167 -4.40 46.83 -58.35
N PHE A 1168 -4.04 45.60 -57.93
CA PHE A 1168 -2.97 45.35 -56.95
C PHE A 1168 -1.61 45.93 -57.37
N ALA A 1169 -1.28 45.93 -58.66
CA ALA A 1169 -0.03 46.51 -59.17
C ALA A 1169 -0.01 48.05 -59.22
N ASN A 1170 -1.17 48.71 -59.09
CA ASN A 1170 -1.30 50.18 -59.13
C ASN A 1170 -1.71 50.79 -57.77
N ASP A 1171 -1.80 49.96 -56.72
CA ASP A 1171 -2.20 50.38 -55.38
C ASP A 1171 -1.01 50.94 -54.56
N LYS A 1172 -1.31 51.62 -53.44
CA LYS A 1172 -0.29 52.18 -52.53
C LYS A 1172 0.15 51.24 -51.42
N CYS A 1173 -0.67 50.24 -51.08
CA CYS A 1173 -0.43 49.28 -50.00
C CYS A 1173 0.22 47.98 -50.48
N PHE A 1174 0.22 47.73 -51.79
CA PHE A 1174 0.72 46.51 -52.41
C PHE A 1174 1.75 46.78 -53.51
N SER A 1175 2.54 45.77 -53.85
CA SER A 1175 3.37 45.73 -55.04
C SER A 1175 3.38 44.31 -55.62
N VAL A 1176 3.50 44.20 -56.95
CA VAL A 1176 3.56 42.91 -57.65
C VAL A 1176 4.92 42.77 -58.31
N ILE A 1177 5.69 41.77 -57.87
CA ILE A 1177 7.07 41.49 -58.31
C ILE A 1177 7.11 40.03 -58.76
N GLU A 1178 7.59 39.76 -59.97
CA GLU A 1178 7.69 38.40 -60.54
C GLU A 1178 6.38 37.60 -60.39
N ASP A 1179 5.27 38.21 -60.80
CA ASP A 1179 3.89 37.72 -60.65
C ASP A 1179 3.37 37.53 -59.21
N SER A 1180 4.21 37.66 -58.18
CA SER A 1180 3.87 37.48 -56.76
C SER A 1180 3.52 38.80 -56.07
N LEU A 1181 2.64 38.76 -55.07
CA LEU A 1181 2.15 39.91 -54.31
C LEU A 1181 2.97 40.15 -53.04
N TYR A 1182 3.33 41.40 -52.77
CA TYR A 1182 4.05 41.87 -51.59
C TYR A 1182 3.37 43.12 -50.99
N GLY A 1183 3.53 43.35 -49.68
CA GLY A 1183 3.15 44.62 -49.05
C GLY A 1183 4.12 45.76 -49.38
N SER A 1184 3.66 47.00 -49.41
CA SER A 1184 4.49 48.16 -49.81
C SER A 1184 5.52 48.61 -48.77
N THR A 1185 5.42 48.16 -47.51
CA THR A 1185 6.30 48.54 -46.40
C THR A 1185 7.37 47.50 -46.07
N GLY A 1186 8.29 47.25 -47.01
CA GLY A 1186 9.58 46.61 -46.72
C GLY A 1186 9.54 45.19 -46.11
N THR A 1187 8.44 44.47 -46.25
CA THR A 1187 8.35 43.07 -45.81
C THR A 1187 9.07 42.16 -46.79
N GLU A 1188 10.17 41.54 -46.37
CA GLU A 1188 10.87 40.50 -47.15
C GLU A 1188 10.01 39.24 -47.39
N MET A 1189 8.86 39.14 -46.72
CA MET A 1189 7.86 38.08 -46.85
C MET A 1189 6.83 38.40 -47.96
N PRO A 1190 6.59 37.49 -48.92
CA PRO A 1190 5.50 37.61 -49.88
C PRO A 1190 4.13 37.31 -49.24
N TYR A 1191 3.09 37.95 -49.78
CA TYR A 1191 1.69 37.74 -49.41
C TYR A 1191 1.01 36.65 -50.25
N ILE A 1192 1.25 36.63 -51.57
CA ILE A 1192 0.78 35.58 -52.47
C ILE A 1192 1.92 35.22 -53.43
N VAL A 1193 2.35 33.97 -53.44
CA VAL A 1193 3.53 33.48 -54.18
C VAL A 1193 3.09 32.67 -55.38
N LYS A 1194 3.68 32.91 -56.55
CA LYS A 1194 3.52 32.00 -57.71
C LYS A 1194 4.34 30.72 -57.49
N GLN A 1195 3.70 29.55 -57.55
CA GLN A 1195 4.40 28.28 -57.32
C GLN A 1195 5.15 27.82 -58.57
N SER A 1196 6.30 27.15 -58.37
CA SER A 1196 7.03 26.49 -59.45
C SER A 1196 6.47 25.08 -59.71
N ALA A 1197 6.81 24.50 -60.87
CA ALA A 1197 6.41 23.13 -61.20
C ALA A 1197 7.02 22.08 -60.24
N GLU A 1198 8.23 22.33 -59.72
CA GLU A 1198 8.90 21.45 -58.76
C GLU A 1198 8.21 21.46 -57.38
N ASP A 1199 7.69 22.61 -56.93
CA ASP A 1199 6.94 22.72 -55.67
C ASP A 1199 5.63 21.94 -55.69
N MET A 1200 4.95 21.91 -56.85
CA MET A 1200 3.70 21.17 -57.07
C MET A 1200 3.92 19.65 -57.00
N GLU A 1201 5.01 19.16 -57.59
CA GLU A 1201 5.36 17.73 -57.57
C GLU A 1201 5.72 17.27 -56.14
N LEU A 1202 6.39 18.14 -55.38
CA LEU A 1202 6.74 17.90 -53.98
C LEU A 1202 5.52 17.91 -53.04
N LEU A 1203 4.52 18.78 -53.29
CA LEU A 1203 3.24 18.79 -52.58
C LEU A 1203 2.40 17.54 -52.89
N ALA A 1204 2.31 17.11 -54.15
CA ALA A 1204 1.63 15.87 -54.53
C ALA A 1204 2.25 14.65 -53.83
N GLY A 1205 3.58 14.61 -53.71
CA GLY A 1205 4.28 13.61 -52.91
C GLY A 1205 3.88 13.63 -51.43
N MET A 1206 3.78 14.81 -50.81
CA MET A 1206 3.40 14.95 -49.40
C MET A 1206 1.95 14.56 -49.09
N VAL A 1207 1.00 14.80 -50.01
CA VAL A 1207 -0.41 14.40 -49.85
C VAL A 1207 -0.58 12.86 -49.89
N SER A 1208 0.37 12.14 -50.51
CA SER A 1208 0.36 10.67 -50.54
C SER A 1208 0.87 9.99 -49.25
N ASP A 1209 1.46 10.74 -48.31
CA ASP A 1209 1.98 10.21 -47.05
C ASP A 1209 0.96 10.39 -45.91
N PRO A 1210 0.35 9.30 -45.37
CA PRO A 1210 -0.63 9.39 -44.30
C PRO A 1210 -0.07 9.86 -42.94
N THR A 1211 1.24 10.16 -42.85
CA THR A 1211 1.87 10.78 -41.68
C THR A 1211 2.12 12.28 -41.82
N ALA A 1212 1.94 12.85 -43.02
CA ALA A 1212 2.04 14.29 -43.26
C ALA A 1212 0.83 15.05 -42.66
N ARG A 1213 1.08 16.23 -42.07
CA ARG A 1213 0.02 17.07 -41.46
C ARG A 1213 -0.66 17.99 -42.49
N VAL A 1214 -1.08 17.42 -43.62
CA VAL A 1214 -1.83 18.12 -44.67
C VAL A 1214 -3.11 17.33 -44.90
N PHE A 1215 -4.24 17.91 -44.49
CA PHE A 1215 -5.57 17.37 -44.77
C PHE A 1215 -6.15 18.10 -45.97
N ALA A 1216 -6.64 17.34 -46.95
CA ALA A 1216 -7.47 17.84 -48.04
C ALA A 1216 -8.86 17.19 -47.91
N ASP A 1217 -9.91 18.01 -47.90
CA ASP A 1217 -11.30 17.54 -47.80
C ASP A 1217 -11.82 17.12 -49.19
N GLY A 1218 -11.19 16.11 -49.81
CA GLY A 1218 -11.63 15.50 -51.07
C GLY A 1218 -10.52 14.83 -51.89
N GLU A 1219 -10.89 13.85 -52.72
CA GLU A 1219 -10.04 13.39 -53.83
C GLU A 1219 -10.21 14.34 -55.02
N PHE A 1220 -9.14 15.03 -55.43
CA PHE A 1220 -9.19 15.98 -56.55
C PHE A 1220 -9.35 15.30 -57.91
N VAL A 1221 -10.22 15.85 -58.75
CA VAL A 1221 -10.33 15.47 -60.17
C VAL A 1221 -9.30 16.25 -60.97
N GLN A 1222 -8.59 15.58 -61.88
CA GLN A 1222 -7.48 16.16 -62.66
C GLN A 1222 -7.84 17.44 -63.44
N GLU A 1223 -9.13 17.63 -63.77
CA GLU A 1223 -9.65 18.78 -64.52
C GLU A 1223 -9.79 20.07 -63.69
N GLU A 1224 -9.77 20.01 -62.35
CA GLU A 1224 -9.84 21.20 -61.49
C GLU A 1224 -8.49 21.91 -61.32
N ILE A 1225 -7.39 21.18 -61.55
CA ILE A 1225 -6.01 21.67 -61.35
C ILE A 1225 -5.69 22.78 -62.37
N ASP A 1226 -6.13 22.63 -63.62
CA ASP A 1226 -5.68 23.43 -64.77
C ASP A 1226 -6.26 24.87 -64.87
N MET A 1227 -7.12 25.31 -63.94
CA MET A 1227 -7.58 26.72 -63.90
C MET A 1227 -7.08 27.54 -62.70
N PHE A 1228 -6.60 26.92 -61.62
CA PHE A 1228 -6.37 27.65 -60.35
C PHE A 1228 -5.04 27.35 -59.63
N SER A 1229 -4.30 26.29 -59.97
CA SER A 1229 -3.13 25.81 -59.19
C SER A 1229 -1.80 26.59 -59.42
N GLY A 1230 -1.86 27.91 -59.59
CA GLY A 1230 -0.69 28.74 -59.89
C GLY A 1230 -0.10 29.51 -58.70
N TYR A 1231 -0.86 29.67 -57.61
CA TYR A 1231 -0.55 30.64 -56.55
C TYR A 1231 -0.85 30.10 -55.15
N ARG A 1232 0.05 30.37 -54.20
CA ARG A 1232 -0.07 30.04 -52.78
C ARG A 1232 -0.23 31.30 -51.95
N VAL A 1233 -1.24 31.34 -51.10
CA VAL A 1233 -1.46 32.42 -50.11
C VAL A 1233 -0.62 32.14 -48.85
N THR A 1234 -0.08 33.18 -48.22
CA THR A 1234 0.72 33.03 -46.97
C THR A 1234 -0.08 33.44 -45.73
N ASP A 1235 0.28 32.90 -44.57
CA ASP A 1235 -0.30 33.29 -43.26
C ASP A 1235 -0.31 34.82 -43.07
N GLU A 1236 0.72 35.49 -43.60
CA GLU A 1236 0.92 36.93 -43.43
C GLU A 1236 -0.09 37.77 -44.23
N PHE A 1237 -0.52 37.30 -45.41
CA PHE A 1237 -1.63 37.92 -46.13
C PHE A 1237 -2.95 37.79 -45.36
N ILE A 1238 -3.23 36.59 -44.81
CA ILE A 1238 -4.46 36.32 -44.07
C ILE A 1238 -4.51 37.15 -42.78
N ARG A 1239 -3.39 37.27 -42.06
CA ARG A 1239 -3.25 38.18 -40.90
C ARG A 1239 -3.42 39.64 -41.29
N PHE A 1240 -2.85 40.06 -42.42
CA PHE A 1240 -2.96 41.42 -42.93
C PHE A 1240 -4.42 41.79 -43.21
N ILE A 1241 -5.15 40.98 -43.98
CA ILE A 1241 -6.56 41.26 -44.29
C ILE A 1241 -7.48 41.13 -43.05
N ALA A 1242 -7.16 40.25 -42.09
CA ALA A 1242 -7.86 40.15 -40.80
C ALA A 1242 -7.48 41.27 -39.79
N GLY A 1243 -6.53 42.15 -40.14
CA GLY A 1243 -6.15 43.32 -39.36
C GLY A 1243 -7.08 44.52 -39.58
N PHE A 1244 -7.86 44.54 -40.67
CA PHE A 1244 -8.78 45.63 -41.00
C PHE A 1244 -10.13 45.45 -40.30
N ALA A 1245 -10.81 46.56 -40.00
CA ALA A 1245 -12.19 46.54 -39.47
C ALA A 1245 -13.23 46.10 -40.52
N GLY A 1246 -12.88 46.16 -41.80
CA GLY A 1246 -13.65 45.76 -42.98
C GLY A 1246 -12.80 46.02 -44.24
N TRP A 1247 -13.05 45.32 -45.36
CA TRP A 1247 -12.20 45.43 -46.55
C TRP A 1247 -12.57 46.56 -47.51
N GLU A 1248 -13.50 47.45 -47.14
CA GLU A 1248 -13.85 48.68 -47.88
C GLU A 1248 -12.63 49.57 -48.19
N THR A 1249 -11.58 49.47 -47.37
CA THR A 1249 -10.32 50.24 -47.52
C THR A 1249 -9.29 49.57 -48.44
N ILE A 1250 -9.51 48.32 -48.87
CA ILE A 1250 -8.60 47.55 -49.71
C ILE A 1250 -9.03 47.72 -51.18
N LEU A 1251 -8.16 48.32 -52.01
CA LEU A 1251 -8.43 48.63 -53.42
C LEU A 1251 -9.73 49.45 -53.64
N ASP A 1252 -10.02 50.42 -52.76
CA ASP A 1252 -11.27 51.20 -52.74
C ASP A 1252 -12.53 50.29 -52.74
N GLY A 1253 -12.52 49.23 -51.92
CA GLY A 1253 -13.62 48.29 -51.76
C GLY A 1253 -13.76 47.24 -52.88
N LYS A 1254 -12.96 47.32 -53.93
CA LYS A 1254 -12.99 46.34 -55.05
C LYS A 1254 -12.59 44.94 -54.60
N PHE A 1255 -11.72 44.83 -53.60
CA PHE A 1255 -11.35 43.53 -53.03
C PHE A 1255 -12.55 42.88 -52.32
N ASP A 1256 -13.25 43.62 -51.47
CA ASP A 1256 -14.43 43.12 -50.74
C ASP A 1256 -15.52 42.62 -51.69
N ALA A 1257 -15.88 43.44 -52.67
CA ALA A 1257 -16.86 43.10 -53.69
C ALA A 1257 -16.44 41.90 -54.56
N ALA A 1258 -15.15 41.77 -54.89
CA ALA A 1258 -14.65 40.63 -55.67
C ALA A 1258 -14.72 39.32 -54.87
N VAL A 1259 -14.35 39.33 -53.58
CA VAL A 1259 -14.47 38.14 -52.71
C VAL A 1259 -15.94 37.75 -52.55
N ALA A 1260 -16.84 38.71 -52.32
CA ALA A 1260 -18.28 38.45 -52.22
C ALA A 1260 -18.88 37.91 -53.53
N GLU A 1261 -18.42 38.36 -54.70
CA GLU A 1261 -18.84 37.82 -56.01
C GLU A 1261 -18.44 36.36 -56.20
N PHE A 1262 -17.21 35.98 -55.78
CA PHE A 1262 -16.76 34.59 -55.88
C PHE A 1262 -17.45 33.66 -54.87
N LEU A 1263 -17.63 34.09 -53.61
CA LEU A 1263 -18.36 33.30 -52.60
C LEU A 1263 -19.80 32.98 -53.06
N ARG A 1264 -20.49 33.96 -53.65
CA ARG A 1264 -21.82 33.72 -54.25
C ARG A 1264 -21.75 32.72 -55.41
N LYS A 1265 -20.71 32.76 -56.25
CA LYS A 1265 -20.54 31.79 -57.35
C LYS A 1265 -20.32 30.37 -56.84
N GLU A 1266 -19.56 30.18 -55.76
CA GLU A 1266 -19.37 28.88 -55.13
C GLU A 1266 -20.68 28.35 -54.50
N GLU A 1267 -21.45 29.20 -53.81
CA GLU A 1267 -22.78 28.84 -53.28
C GLU A 1267 -23.76 28.39 -54.39
N TYR A 1268 -23.73 29.03 -55.57
CA TYR A 1268 -24.55 28.61 -56.72
C TYR A 1268 -24.04 27.34 -57.42
N SER A 1269 -22.76 26.98 -57.31
CA SER A 1269 -22.24 25.71 -57.85
C SER A 1269 -22.48 24.51 -56.93
N GLY A 1270 -22.51 24.71 -55.61
CA GLY A 1270 -22.75 23.66 -54.62
C GLY A 1270 -24.22 23.20 -54.50
N ALA A 1271 -25.14 23.82 -55.25
CA ALA A 1271 -26.58 23.55 -55.23
C ALA A 1271 -27.13 22.99 -56.57
N ALA A 1272 -26.24 22.54 -57.46
CA ALA A 1272 -26.55 22.03 -58.80
C ALA A 1272 -26.27 20.52 -58.93
#